data_AF-A0A6J3FC53-F1
#
_entry.id   AF-A0A6J3FC53-F1
#
_cell.length_a   1.000
_cell.length_b   1.000
_cell.length_c   1.000
_cell.angle_alpha   90.00
_cell.angle_beta   90.00
_cell.angle_gamma   90.00
#
_symmetry.space_group_name_H-M   'P 1'
#
loop_
_entity.id
_entity.type
_entity.pdbx_description
1 polymer ?
#
loop_
_entity_poly.entity_id
_entity_poly.type
_entity_poly.pdbx_seq_one_letter_code
_entity_poly.pdbx_strand_id
1 'polypeptide(L)'
;MSAVVAQSLHVFGLRSHVANNICYFDEQIIIFPSGNYCVKYNVDQKWQKFIPGSDRSQAMLALSISPNRRYLAISETVQEKPVITIYELSSIPCRKRRVLNNFDFQVQKFISMAFSPDSKYLLTQTSPPESNLVYWLWEKQKVMAIIRTDTQNNPVYQVSFSPQDNTQVCVTGNGMFKLLRFTEGTLKQTNFQRGELHNYLAHTWVADDKIIVGTDTGKLFLFESGDQRWETSIMVKEPALGSKSLDIIQESESLIEFPPVSSPLPSYEQMVAASSHSQMSMPQVFAIAAYSKGFACSAGPGRVLLFEKMEEKDVYRESREIRLPVDPQSNDPSQSDKQDILCLCFSPSEETLVASTSKNQLYSITMSLTEISKGEAAHFEYLMYPLHSASITGLATCIRKPLIATCSLDRSVRIWNYETNTLELYKEYQEEAYSISLHPSGHFIVVGFADKLRLMNLLIDDIRSFKEYSVRGSRECSFSNGGHLFAAVNGNVIHIYTTTNLENILSLKGHTGKIRSVVWNADDSKLISGGTDGAVYEWNLSTGKRETECVLKSCSYNCVTISPDAKIIFAVGTDNTLKEIADSSILREIPAFDVTYTAVAISHSGRMMFVGTSVGTIRAMRYPLPLQKEFNEYQAHAGPVTKMLLTFDDQFLLTTAEDGCLFTWKVFDKDGRGIKREREVGFAEEVLVTKTDMEEKAQVMLELKTRVEELKMENEYQLRLKDMNYSEKIKGLTDKFLQEMESLKTKNQVLRTEKEKQDISHHERMEELLDKQSRELQDLESCNNQKLLLEYEKYQELQLKSQRMQEEYEKQLRDNDETKSQALEELTEFYEAKLQEKTTLLEEAQEDVRQQLREFEETKKQIEEDEDREIQDIKTKYEKKLRDEKESNLRLKGETGIMRKKFSSLQKEIEERTNDIETLKGEQVKLQGVIKSLEKDIQGFKREIQERDETIQDKEKRIYDLKKKNQELGKFKFVLDYKIKELKKQIEPRENEIRVMKEQIQENDPWPQRVEIGSYSFTKQARKVLLWGTLRQMEAELEHFHKQNTQLELNITELWQKLRATDQEMRRERQKERDLEALVKRFKTDLHNCVAYIQEPRLLKEKVRGLFEKYVQRADMVEIAGLNTDLQQEYSRQREHLERNLATLKKKVVKEGELHRADYVRIMQENVSLIKEINELRRELKFTRSQVYDLEAALKLTKKVRPQEVSETEPSKDMPSTAPTTRLNEKEETGRIIEMQRLEIQRLRDQIQEQEQVPGFHTLTAVRLPSLSNSEADFEVKTN
;
A
#
# COMPACT_ATOMS: atom_id res chain seq x y z
N MET A 1 -37.74 4.41 0.48
CA MET A 1 -37.26 5.28 1.57
C MET A 1 -36.07 4.59 2.18
N SER A 2 -34.94 5.27 2.15
CA SER A 2 -33.63 4.70 2.38
C SER A 2 -33.11 4.96 3.79
N ALA A 3 -32.29 4.01 4.27
CA ALA A 3 -31.49 4.17 5.48
C ALA A 3 -30.03 4.44 5.10
N VAL A 4 -29.33 5.21 5.92
CA VAL A 4 -27.89 5.50 5.77
C VAL A 4 -27.07 4.24 6.03
N VAL A 5 -26.13 3.90 5.15
CA VAL A 5 -25.25 2.74 5.28
C VAL A 5 -23.80 3.19 5.39
N ALA A 6 -23.08 2.60 6.34
CA ALA A 6 -21.63 2.61 6.42
C ALA A 6 -21.09 1.22 6.06
N GLN A 7 -20.01 1.17 5.29
CA GLN A 7 -19.30 -0.04 4.90
C GLN A 7 -17.81 0.11 5.21
N SER A 8 -17.25 -0.80 6.01
CA SER A 8 -15.82 -0.83 6.34
C SER A 8 -14.98 -0.96 5.06
N LEU A 9 -14.06 -0.03 4.82
CA LEU A 9 -13.19 0.04 3.64
C LEU A 9 -11.76 -0.40 3.98
N HIS A 10 -11.17 0.20 5.01
CA HIS A 10 -9.79 -0.05 5.45
C HIS A 10 -9.65 0.17 6.95
N VAL A 11 -8.70 -0.52 7.58
CA VAL A 11 -8.37 -0.43 9.00
C VAL A 11 -6.87 -0.37 9.22
N PHE A 12 -6.43 0.60 10.02
CA PHE A 12 -5.07 0.66 10.57
C PHE A 12 -5.14 0.35 12.07
N GLY A 13 -4.53 -0.75 12.51
CA GLY A 13 -4.48 -1.14 13.91
C GLY A 13 -4.44 -2.66 14.10
N LEU A 14 -3.81 -3.11 15.18
CA LEU A 14 -3.72 -4.52 15.60
C LEU A 14 -4.07 -4.60 17.10
N ARG A 15 -4.83 -5.62 17.51
CA ARG A 15 -5.01 -5.93 18.93
C ARG A 15 -4.04 -7.02 19.39
N SER A 16 -2.86 -6.60 19.85
CA SER A 16 -1.80 -7.48 20.37
C SER A 16 -2.29 -8.43 21.47
N HIS A 17 -3.15 -7.94 22.38
CA HIS A 17 -3.71 -8.68 23.54
C HIS A 17 -4.64 -9.86 23.21
N VAL A 18 -4.84 -10.22 21.94
CA VAL A 18 -5.60 -11.40 21.54
C VAL A 18 -4.68 -12.61 21.47
N ALA A 19 -5.02 -13.73 22.12
CA ALA A 19 -4.20 -14.94 22.03
C ALA A 19 -4.24 -15.51 20.59
N ASN A 20 -3.06 -15.89 20.06
CA ASN A 20 -2.85 -16.27 18.65
C ASN A 20 -3.32 -15.18 17.67
N ASN A 21 -2.90 -13.93 17.88
CA ASN A 21 -3.31 -12.76 17.09
C ASN A 21 -2.89 -12.76 15.59
N ILE A 22 -2.07 -13.71 15.12
CA ILE A 22 -1.72 -13.87 13.70
C ILE A 22 -1.91 -15.33 13.29
N CYS A 23 -2.49 -15.56 12.12
CA CYS A 23 -2.36 -16.83 11.40
C CYS A 23 -2.38 -16.65 9.87
N TYR A 24 -1.68 -17.51 9.13
CA TYR A 24 -1.77 -17.56 7.67
C TYR A 24 -3.03 -18.30 7.21
N PHE A 25 -3.72 -17.75 6.21
CA PHE A 25 -4.86 -18.38 5.52
C PHE A 25 -4.41 -19.10 4.24
N ASP A 26 -3.52 -18.50 3.45
CA ASP A 26 -2.79 -19.16 2.35
C ASP A 26 -1.30 -18.76 2.43
N GLU A 27 -0.59 -18.57 1.31
CA GLU A 27 0.79 -18.03 1.29
C GLU A 27 0.82 -16.50 1.41
N GLN A 28 -0.15 -15.82 0.79
CA GLN A 28 -0.17 -14.36 0.64
C GLN A 28 -1.12 -13.67 1.62
N ILE A 29 -2.10 -14.39 2.17
CA ILE A 29 -3.13 -13.84 3.05
C ILE A 29 -2.88 -14.25 4.49
N ILE A 30 -2.73 -13.26 5.36
CA ILE A 30 -2.77 -13.42 6.83
C ILE A 30 -4.11 -12.97 7.41
N ILE A 31 -4.42 -13.44 8.62
CA ILE A 31 -5.57 -13.03 9.43
C ILE A 31 -5.08 -12.51 10.78
N PHE A 32 -5.53 -11.32 11.16
CA PHE A 32 -5.25 -10.70 12.47
C PHE A 32 -6.46 -9.91 13.00
N PRO A 33 -6.57 -9.64 14.32
CA PRO A 33 -7.67 -8.89 14.91
C PRO A 33 -7.40 -7.38 14.98
N SER A 34 -8.39 -6.58 14.58
CA SER A 34 -8.38 -5.12 14.64
C SER A 34 -9.75 -4.63 15.13
N GLY A 35 -9.78 -3.88 16.23
CA GLY A 35 -11.03 -3.53 16.92
C GLY A 35 -11.85 -4.77 17.28
N ASN A 36 -13.08 -4.86 16.77
CA ASN A 36 -13.94 -6.05 16.84
C ASN A 36 -14.17 -6.70 15.45
N TYR A 37 -13.13 -6.70 14.61
CA TYR A 37 -13.06 -7.42 13.34
C TYR A 37 -11.81 -8.31 13.30
N CYS A 38 -11.87 -9.39 12.52
CA CYS A 38 -10.66 -10.01 11.96
C CYS A 38 -10.45 -9.53 10.52
N VAL A 39 -9.25 -9.05 10.22
CA VAL A 39 -8.84 -8.57 8.91
C VAL A 39 -8.13 -9.71 8.18
N LYS A 40 -8.66 -10.13 7.03
CA LYS A 40 -7.90 -10.86 6.00
C LYS A 40 -7.12 -9.83 5.20
N TYR A 41 -5.80 -9.83 5.30
CA TYR A 41 -4.90 -8.93 4.58
C TYR A 41 -4.05 -9.73 3.59
N ASN A 42 -4.09 -9.36 2.31
CA ASN A 42 -3.17 -9.92 1.31
C ASN A 42 -1.90 -9.05 1.30
N VAL A 43 -0.74 -9.67 1.54
CA VAL A 43 0.54 -8.98 1.73
C VAL A 43 1.02 -8.29 0.44
N ASP A 44 0.94 -8.98 -0.69
CA ASP A 44 1.44 -8.50 -1.98
C ASP A 44 0.55 -7.40 -2.57
N GLN A 45 -0.76 -7.61 -2.55
CA GLN A 45 -1.77 -6.72 -3.15
C GLN A 45 -2.31 -5.66 -2.16
N LYS A 46 -1.94 -5.74 -0.88
CA LYS A 46 -2.27 -4.83 0.23
C LYS A 46 -3.77 -4.58 0.48
N TRP A 47 -4.67 -5.36 -0.12
CA TRP A 47 -6.12 -5.25 0.14
C TRP A 47 -6.52 -5.92 1.46
N GLN A 48 -7.62 -5.42 2.04
CA GLN A 48 -8.24 -5.95 3.25
C GLN A 48 -9.65 -6.49 2.97
N LYS A 49 -10.03 -7.59 3.63
CA LYS A 49 -11.41 -8.09 3.72
C LYS A 49 -11.75 -8.36 5.18
N PHE A 50 -12.98 -8.02 5.56
CA PHE A 50 -13.39 -7.98 6.97
C PHE A 50 -14.26 -9.17 7.35
N ILE A 51 -13.88 -9.85 8.43
CA ILE A 51 -14.70 -10.84 9.13
C ILE A 51 -15.29 -10.11 10.35
N PRO A 52 -16.58 -9.71 10.32
CA PRO A 52 -17.21 -9.05 11.46
C PRO A 52 -17.38 -10.04 12.60
N GLY A 53 -17.10 -9.59 13.82
CA GLY A 53 -17.40 -10.35 15.03
C GLY A 53 -18.91 -10.54 15.28
N SER A 54 -19.23 -11.03 16.47
CA SER A 54 -20.60 -11.13 16.96
C SER A 54 -21.21 -9.77 17.27
N ASP A 55 -22.50 -9.65 16.98
CA ASP A 55 -23.28 -8.43 17.13
C ASP A 55 -23.35 -8.08 18.62
N ARG A 56 -22.86 -6.89 19.01
CA ARG A 56 -22.63 -6.48 20.42
C ARG A 56 -21.58 -7.32 21.17
N SER A 57 -20.60 -7.86 20.46
CA SER A 57 -19.33 -8.28 21.06
C SER A 57 -18.56 -7.06 21.55
N GLN A 58 -18.14 -7.08 22.81
CA GLN A 58 -17.29 -6.05 23.42
C GLN A 58 -15.83 -6.22 22.99
N ALA A 59 -15.34 -7.46 22.89
CA ALA A 59 -13.97 -7.75 22.49
C ALA A 59 -13.78 -9.21 22.06
N MET A 60 -12.94 -9.41 21.05
CA MET A 60 -12.26 -10.68 20.77
C MET A 60 -11.15 -10.93 21.82
N LEU A 61 -10.96 -12.20 22.22
CA LEU A 61 -10.00 -12.61 23.26
C LEU A 61 -8.95 -13.62 22.77
N ALA A 62 -9.34 -14.59 21.96
CA ALA A 62 -8.44 -15.58 21.36
C ALA A 62 -8.92 -15.99 19.96
N LEU A 63 -7.96 -16.39 19.11
CA LEU A 63 -8.21 -16.93 17.77
C LEU A 63 -7.67 -18.35 17.64
N SER A 64 -8.23 -19.11 16.71
CA SER A 64 -7.67 -20.38 16.24
C SER A 64 -8.12 -20.65 14.81
N ILE A 65 -7.20 -20.99 13.91
CA ILE A 65 -7.52 -21.44 12.55
C ILE A 65 -7.45 -22.97 12.50
N SER A 66 -8.39 -23.59 11.77
CA SER A 66 -8.34 -25.03 11.51
C SER A 66 -7.12 -25.39 10.64
N PRO A 67 -6.43 -26.52 10.87
CA PRO A 67 -5.32 -26.97 10.01
C PRO A 67 -5.67 -27.09 8.52
N ASN A 68 -6.90 -27.47 8.17
CA ASN A 68 -7.38 -27.49 6.79
C ASN A 68 -7.72 -26.10 6.20
N ARG A 69 -7.51 -25.03 6.99
CA ARG A 69 -7.70 -23.60 6.71
C ARG A 69 -9.10 -23.16 6.28
N ARG A 70 -10.13 -24.01 6.45
CA ARG A 70 -11.52 -23.68 6.10
C ARG A 70 -12.27 -22.91 7.19
N TYR A 71 -11.84 -23.01 8.45
CA TYR A 71 -12.58 -22.48 9.60
C TYR A 71 -11.70 -21.62 10.52
N LEU A 72 -12.30 -20.55 11.06
CA LEU A 72 -11.72 -19.69 12.09
C LEU A 72 -12.63 -19.70 13.31
N ALA A 73 -12.11 -20.10 14.46
CA ALA A 73 -12.76 -19.93 15.75
C ALA A 73 -12.29 -18.61 16.38
N ILE A 74 -13.25 -17.78 16.78
CA ILE A 74 -13.03 -16.53 17.51
C ILE A 74 -13.73 -16.66 18.87
N SER A 75 -13.03 -16.39 19.97
CA SER A 75 -13.67 -16.22 21.27
C SER A 75 -13.98 -14.75 21.54
N GLU A 76 -15.21 -14.49 21.95
CA GLU A 76 -15.83 -13.16 22.01
C GLU A 76 -16.57 -13.00 23.34
N THR A 77 -16.71 -11.77 23.84
CA THR A 77 -17.59 -11.47 24.98
C THR A 77 -18.81 -10.70 24.49
N VAL A 78 -19.96 -11.36 24.44
CA VAL A 78 -21.22 -10.83 23.89
C VAL A 78 -22.22 -10.66 25.02
N GLN A 79 -22.64 -9.42 25.31
CA GLN A 79 -23.55 -9.10 26.42
C GLN A 79 -23.12 -9.75 27.75
N GLU A 80 -21.85 -9.52 28.13
CA GLU A 80 -21.18 -10.06 29.33
C GLU A 80 -21.03 -11.59 29.38
N LYS A 81 -21.44 -12.33 28.33
CA LYS A 81 -21.29 -13.78 28.24
C LYS A 81 -20.16 -14.15 27.29
N PRO A 82 -19.26 -15.08 27.65
CA PRO A 82 -18.26 -15.60 26.72
C PRO A 82 -18.92 -16.52 25.69
N VAL A 83 -18.53 -16.37 24.44
CA VAL A 83 -19.06 -17.10 23.29
C VAL A 83 -17.90 -17.50 22.38
N ILE A 84 -17.98 -18.64 21.70
CA ILE A 84 -17.04 -18.98 20.61
C ILE A 84 -17.82 -19.07 19.30
N THR A 85 -17.42 -18.25 18.33
CA THR A 85 -18.05 -18.18 17.00
C THR A 85 -17.12 -18.78 15.97
N ILE A 86 -17.62 -19.70 15.16
CA ILE A 86 -16.85 -20.40 14.13
C ILE A 86 -17.32 -19.96 12.74
N TYR A 87 -16.41 -19.32 12.00
CA TYR A 87 -16.62 -18.76 10.67
C TYR A 87 -16.09 -19.70 9.58
N GLU A 88 -16.75 -19.70 8.43
CA GLU A 88 -16.32 -20.43 7.23
C GLU A 88 -15.59 -19.50 6.26
N LEU A 89 -14.28 -19.70 6.14
CA LEU A 89 -13.33 -18.79 5.46
C LEU A 89 -13.37 -18.87 3.94
N SER A 90 -13.92 -19.93 3.36
CA SER A 90 -14.13 -20.10 1.91
C SER A 90 -15.22 -19.18 1.35
N SER A 91 -16.15 -18.74 2.20
CA SER A 91 -17.28 -17.92 1.80
C SER A 91 -16.96 -16.42 1.81
N ILE A 92 -17.54 -15.67 0.87
CA ILE A 92 -17.42 -14.21 0.77
C ILE A 92 -18.84 -13.62 0.69
N PRO A 93 -19.28 -12.79 1.67
CA PRO A 93 -18.65 -12.56 2.97
C PRO A 93 -18.59 -13.86 3.81
N CYS A 94 -17.64 -13.92 4.75
CA CYS A 94 -17.41 -15.10 5.58
C CYS A 94 -18.61 -15.38 6.50
N ARG A 95 -19.21 -16.58 6.36
CA ARG A 95 -20.44 -16.98 7.04
C ARG A 95 -20.18 -17.52 8.45
N LYS A 96 -21.00 -17.13 9.41
CA LYS A 96 -21.05 -17.71 10.76
C LYS A 96 -21.64 -19.14 10.65
N ARG A 97 -20.83 -20.19 10.83
CA ARG A 97 -21.21 -21.62 10.64
C ARG A 97 -21.78 -22.24 11.93
N ARG A 98 -21.17 -21.92 13.08
CA ARG A 98 -21.62 -22.35 14.42
C ARG A 98 -21.31 -21.27 15.46
N VAL A 99 -22.08 -21.30 16.54
CA VAL A 99 -21.83 -20.59 17.80
C VAL A 99 -21.80 -21.63 18.91
N LEU A 100 -20.84 -21.56 19.82
CA LEU A 100 -20.74 -22.40 21.01
C LEU A 100 -21.01 -21.53 22.24
N ASN A 101 -22.11 -21.81 22.93
CA ASN A 101 -22.64 -21.04 24.06
C ASN A 101 -23.34 -21.91 25.12
N ASN A 102 -23.55 -23.21 24.86
CA ASN A 102 -24.14 -24.15 25.81
C ASN A 102 -23.02 -24.71 26.71
N PHE A 103 -22.87 -24.13 27.90
CA PHE A 103 -21.92 -24.57 28.92
C PHE A 103 -22.69 -24.95 30.18
N ASP A 104 -22.45 -26.15 30.72
CA ASP A 104 -23.11 -26.64 31.94
C ASP A 104 -22.49 -26.07 33.24
N PHE A 105 -21.61 -25.06 33.13
CA PHE A 105 -20.78 -24.50 34.19
C PHE A 105 -20.43 -23.02 33.93
N GLN A 106 -19.90 -22.29 34.92
CA GLN A 106 -19.79 -20.83 34.84
C GLN A 106 -18.48 -20.36 34.18
N VAL A 107 -18.49 -20.19 32.87
CA VAL A 107 -17.39 -19.57 32.12
C VAL A 107 -17.40 -18.04 32.28
N GLN A 108 -16.25 -17.43 32.59
CA GLN A 108 -16.05 -15.98 32.46
C GLN A 108 -15.43 -15.60 31.10
N LYS A 109 -14.29 -16.22 30.74
CA LYS A 109 -13.56 -15.97 29.49
C LYS A 109 -12.92 -17.25 28.95
N PHE A 110 -12.68 -17.28 27.64
CA PHE A 110 -11.81 -18.27 26.99
C PHE A 110 -10.44 -17.64 26.73
N ILE A 111 -9.37 -18.28 27.21
CA ILE A 111 -8.00 -17.75 27.13
C ILE A 111 -7.27 -18.27 25.89
N SER A 112 -7.41 -19.55 25.58
CA SER A 112 -6.67 -20.20 24.50
C SER A 112 -7.53 -21.27 23.80
N MET A 113 -7.30 -21.47 22.50
CA MET A 113 -8.07 -22.38 21.65
C MET A 113 -7.18 -23.04 20.59
N ALA A 114 -7.42 -24.33 20.34
CA ALA A 114 -6.77 -25.10 19.28
C ALA A 114 -7.78 -25.99 18.54
N PHE A 115 -7.67 -26.09 17.21
CA PHE A 115 -8.35 -27.13 16.43
C PHE A 115 -7.51 -28.42 16.38
N SER A 116 -8.17 -29.57 16.25
CA SER A 116 -7.50 -30.83 15.97
C SER A 116 -6.90 -30.87 14.56
N PRO A 117 -5.86 -31.70 14.31
CA PRO A 117 -5.34 -31.97 12.96
C PRO A 117 -6.43 -32.27 11.94
N ASP A 118 -7.38 -33.14 12.29
CA ASP A 118 -8.50 -33.51 11.40
C ASP A 118 -9.58 -32.41 11.26
N SER A 119 -9.41 -31.29 11.97
CA SER A 119 -10.29 -30.11 12.04
C SER A 119 -11.73 -30.37 12.54
N LYS A 120 -12.04 -31.58 13.05
CA LYS A 120 -13.39 -31.94 13.56
C LYS A 120 -13.60 -31.61 15.04
N TYR A 121 -12.51 -31.47 15.80
CA TYR A 121 -12.55 -31.16 17.22
C TYR A 121 -11.95 -29.78 17.51
N LEU A 122 -12.45 -29.16 18.57
CA LEU A 122 -11.96 -27.87 19.08
C LEU A 122 -11.68 -28.04 20.57
N LEU A 123 -10.51 -27.59 21.01
CA LEU A 123 -10.07 -27.59 22.39
C LEU A 123 -10.09 -26.16 22.91
N THR A 124 -10.71 -25.92 24.06
CA THR A 124 -10.95 -24.58 24.58
C THR A 124 -10.60 -24.50 26.07
N GLN A 125 -9.67 -23.60 26.44
CA GLN A 125 -9.34 -23.33 27.83
C GLN A 125 -10.16 -22.17 28.39
N THR A 126 -10.85 -22.41 29.50
CA THR A 126 -11.56 -21.37 30.27
C THR A 126 -10.67 -20.75 31.32
N SER A 127 -10.99 -19.52 31.72
CA SER A 127 -10.28 -18.79 32.78
C SER A 127 -10.53 -19.37 34.19
N PRO A 128 -9.71 -18.99 35.19
CA PRO A 128 -10.11 -19.06 36.59
C PRO A 128 -11.48 -18.38 36.82
N PRO A 129 -12.25 -18.77 37.85
CA PRO A 129 -11.87 -19.62 38.99
C PRO A 129 -12.10 -21.13 38.80
N GLU A 130 -12.66 -21.56 37.66
CA GLU A 130 -12.86 -22.99 37.35
C GLU A 130 -11.68 -23.61 36.58
N SER A 131 -11.06 -22.86 35.64
CA SER A 131 -9.94 -23.34 34.81
C SER A 131 -10.20 -24.69 34.13
N ASN A 132 -11.40 -24.87 33.57
CA ASN A 132 -11.76 -26.07 32.82
C ASN A 132 -11.19 -26.04 31.39
N LEU A 133 -10.57 -27.13 30.98
CA LEU A 133 -10.30 -27.48 29.59
C LEU A 133 -11.48 -28.29 29.05
N VAL A 134 -12.01 -27.88 27.90
CA VAL A 134 -13.13 -28.55 27.24
C VAL A 134 -12.72 -29.06 25.88
N TYR A 135 -13.05 -30.32 25.60
CA TYR A 135 -12.85 -30.98 24.31
C TYR A 135 -14.20 -31.07 23.60
N TRP A 136 -14.34 -30.40 22.45
CA TRP A 136 -15.58 -30.28 21.69
C TRP A 136 -15.56 -31.08 20.39
N LEU A 137 -16.67 -31.75 20.06
CA LEU A 137 -17.06 -32.05 18.69
C LEU A 137 -17.91 -30.88 18.17
N TRP A 138 -17.23 -29.85 17.67
CA TRP A 138 -17.80 -28.51 17.46
C TRP A 138 -18.92 -28.46 16.41
N GLU A 139 -18.83 -29.26 15.35
CA GLU A 139 -19.86 -29.29 14.29
C GLU A 139 -21.25 -29.68 14.83
N LYS A 140 -21.26 -30.57 15.83
CA LYS A 140 -22.45 -31.06 16.55
C LYS A 140 -22.73 -30.30 17.85
N GLN A 141 -21.97 -29.24 18.15
CA GLN A 141 -22.03 -28.46 19.40
C GLN A 141 -21.93 -29.33 20.67
N LYS A 142 -21.27 -30.50 20.59
CA LYS A 142 -21.24 -31.48 21.67
C LYS A 142 -19.92 -31.41 22.45
N VAL A 143 -20.00 -31.27 23.77
CA VAL A 143 -18.89 -31.54 24.68
C VAL A 143 -18.60 -33.05 24.70
N MET A 144 -17.34 -33.42 24.51
CA MET A 144 -16.86 -34.81 24.55
C MET A 144 -16.17 -35.15 25.87
N ALA A 145 -15.46 -34.18 26.47
CA ALA A 145 -14.88 -34.27 27.81
C ALA A 145 -14.67 -32.87 28.40
N ILE A 146 -14.69 -32.79 29.73
CA ILE A 146 -14.26 -31.63 30.52
C ILE A 146 -13.23 -32.13 31.53
N ILE A 147 -12.14 -31.40 31.73
CA ILE A 147 -11.21 -31.62 32.84
C ILE A 147 -10.75 -30.28 33.42
N ARG A 148 -10.77 -30.15 34.74
CA ARG A 148 -10.19 -29.00 35.45
C ARG A 148 -8.67 -29.08 35.37
N THR A 149 -8.02 -28.09 34.73
CA THR A 149 -6.56 -28.14 34.53
C THR A 149 -5.80 -27.84 35.81
N ASP A 150 -6.31 -26.95 36.66
CA ASP A 150 -5.71 -26.64 37.96
C ASP A 150 -6.73 -26.55 39.11
N THR A 151 -6.31 -26.99 40.28
CA THR A 151 -7.01 -26.82 41.55
C THR A 151 -6.52 -25.61 42.35
N GLN A 152 -5.35 -25.04 42.02
CA GLN A 152 -4.77 -23.85 42.65
C GLN A 152 -5.10 -22.53 41.93
N ASN A 153 -5.83 -22.57 40.82
CA ASN A 153 -6.25 -21.44 39.99
C ASN A 153 -5.10 -20.62 39.36
N ASN A 154 -3.95 -21.26 39.11
CA ASN A 154 -2.88 -20.68 38.30
C ASN A 154 -3.36 -20.40 36.85
N PRO A 155 -2.81 -19.37 36.19
CA PRO A 155 -3.10 -19.09 34.79
C PRO A 155 -2.57 -20.19 33.86
N VAL A 156 -3.40 -20.59 32.90
CA VAL A 156 -3.02 -21.37 31.71
C VAL A 156 -2.88 -20.38 30.54
N TYR A 157 -1.77 -20.45 29.81
CA TYR A 157 -1.48 -19.53 28.71
C TYR A 157 -1.81 -20.14 27.33
N GLN A 158 -1.40 -21.39 27.10
CA GLN A 158 -1.51 -22.04 25.79
C GLN A 158 -2.01 -23.48 25.91
N VAL A 159 -2.81 -23.91 24.93
CA VAL A 159 -3.23 -25.30 24.73
C VAL A 159 -3.08 -25.70 23.27
N SER A 160 -2.79 -26.96 22.99
CA SER A 160 -2.64 -27.48 21.62
C SER A 160 -2.92 -28.98 21.51
N PHE A 161 -3.17 -29.46 20.28
CA PHE A 161 -3.19 -30.87 19.93
C PHE A 161 -1.82 -31.34 19.42
N SER A 162 -1.52 -32.63 19.54
CA SER A 162 -0.44 -33.26 18.76
C SER A 162 -0.72 -33.13 17.26
N PRO A 163 0.28 -32.84 16.40
CA PRO A 163 0.08 -32.68 14.96
C PRO A 163 -0.47 -33.92 14.24
N GLN A 164 -0.20 -35.13 14.75
CA GLN A 164 -0.69 -36.39 14.15
C GLN A 164 -1.77 -37.09 14.98
N ASP A 165 -1.80 -36.91 16.30
CA ASP A 165 -2.72 -37.64 17.19
C ASP A 165 -3.80 -36.73 17.80
N ASN A 166 -5.01 -36.78 17.22
CA ASN A 166 -6.19 -36.05 17.73
C ASN A 166 -6.51 -36.39 19.21
N THR A 167 -6.03 -37.51 19.76
CA THR A 167 -6.27 -37.86 21.17
C THR A 167 -5.29 -37.19 22.14
N GLN A 168 -4.14 -36.68 21.67
CA GLN A 168 -3.11 -36.10 22.52
C GLN A 168 -3.18 -34.57 22.55
N VAL A 169 -3.08 -34.03 23.76
CA VAL A 169 -3.27 -32.61 24.06
C VAL A 169 -2.20 -32.12 25.04
N CYS A 170 -1.59 -30.98 24.74
CA CYS A 170 -0.65 -30.28 25.62
C CYS A 170 -1.30 -29.02 26.24
N VAL A 171 -0.96 -28.73 27.49
CA VAL A 171 -1.41 -27.56 28.27
C VAL A 171 -0.21 -26.96 29.01
N THR A 172 0.03 -25.66 28.85
CA THR A 172 1.08 -24.91 29.58
C THR A 172 0.55 -23.71 30.34
N GLY A 173 1.11 -23.49 31.53
CA GLY A 173 0.76 -22.40 32.43
C GLY A 173 1.76 -22.22 33.57
N ASN A 174 1.44 -21.32 34.49
CA ASN A 174 2.27 -21.10 35.68
C ASN A 174 2.29 -22.36 36.57
N GLY A 175 3.49 -22.92 36.80
CA GLY A 175 3.68 -24.18 37.52
C GLY A 175 3.10 -25.41 36.82
N MET A 176 2.77 -25.32 35.52
CA MET A 176 2.02 -26.37 34.82
C MET A 176 2.55 -26.70 33.43
N PHE A 177 2.98 -27.95 33.27
CA PHE A 177 3.07 -28.66 32.00
C PHE A 177 2.25 -29.94 32.13
N LYS A 178 1.26 -30.15 31.24
CA LYS A 178 0.42 -31.36 31.26
C LYS A 178 0.17 -31.89 29.86
N LEU A 179 0.51 -33.16 29.67
CA LEU A 179 0.12 -33.99 28.54
C LEU A 179 -1.11 -34.81 28.93
N LEU A 180 -2.16 -34.72 28.12
CA LEU A 180 -3.45 -35.38 28.34
C LEU A 180 -3.78 -36.25 27.13
N ARG A 181 -4.29 -37.46 27.37
CA ARG A 181 -4.80 -38.36 26.32
C ARG A 181 -6.30 -38.58 26.49
N PHE A 182 -7.06 -38.30 25.43
CA PHE A 182 -8.50 -38.57 25.36
C PHE A 182 -8.74 -40.06 25.17
N THR A 183 -9.37 -40.71 26.15
CA THR A 183 -9.76 -42.13 26.13
C THR A 183 -11.13 -42.31 26.77
N GLU A 184 -11.98 -43.15 26.16
CA GLU A 184 -13.28 -43.57 26.74
C GLU A 184 -14.24 -42.42 27.12
N GLY A 185 -14.13 -41.27 26.45
CA GLY A 185 -14.94 -40.07 26.79
C GLY A 185 -14.36 -39.22 27.93
N THR A 186 -13.12 -39.47 28.34
CA THR A 186 -12.42 -38.73 29.41
C THR A 186 -11.04 -38.26 28.94
N LEU A 187 -10.56 -37.13 29.45
CA LEU A 187 -9.16 -36.75 29.33
C LEU A 187 -8.41 -37.30 30.54
N LYS A 188 -7.45 -38.21 30.31
CA LYS A 188 -6.59 -38.79 31.36
C LYS A 188 -5.19 -38.22 31.21
N GLN A 189 -4.56 -37.80 32.31
CA GLN A 189 -3.16 -37.38 32.28
C GLN A 189 -2.27 -38.61 32.09
N THR A 190 -1.33 -38.56 31.14
CA THR A 190 -0.29 -39.60 31.00
C THR A 190 0.67 -39.52 32.18
N ASN A 191 1.21 -40.64 32.64
CA ASN A 191 2.07 -40.65 33.83
C ASN A 191 3.40 -39.94 33.57
N PHE A 192 3.87 -39.17 34.56
CA PHE A 192 5.07 -38.34 34.51
C PHE A 192 6.03 -38.69 35.64
N GLN A 193 7.34 -38.55 35.41
CA GLN A 193 8.26 -38.20 36.50
C GLN A 193 8.09 -36.72 36.86
N ARG A 194 8.25 -36.38 38.15
CA ARG A 194 7.86 -35.07 38.68
C ARG A 194 8.94 -34.01 38.41
N GLY A 195 8.94 -33.44 37.21
CA GLY A 195 9.78 -32.30 36.83
C GLY A 195 9.59 -31.07 37.72
N GLU A 196 10.57 -30.17 37.70
CA GLU A 196 10.57 -28.96 38.52
C GLU A 196 9.50 -27.95 38.06
N LEU A 197 8.76 -27.38 39.02
CA LEU A 197 7.67 -26.44 38.78
C LEU A 197 8.17 -25.08 38.27
N HIS A 198 8.27 -24.94 36.95
CA HIS A 198 8.57 -23.67 36.28
C HIS A 198 7.29 -22.99 35.74
N ASN A 199 7.38 -21.70 35.43
CA ASN A 199 6.32 -20.94 34.78
C ASN A 199 6.48 -21.03 33.25
N TYR A 200 5.65 -21.88 32.62
CA TYR A 200 5.75 -22.21 31.20
C TYR A 200 4.82 -21.33 30.37
N LEU A 201 5.40 -20.35 29.66
CA LEU A 201 4.65 -19.35 28.89
C LEU A 201 4.12 -19.91 27.57
N ALA A 202 4.98 -20.57 26.79
CA ALA A 202 4.66 -21.03 25.43
C ALA A 202 5.24 -22.42 25.14
N HIS A 203 4.65 -23.12 24.19
CA HIS A 203 5.13 -24.41 23.68
C HIS A 203 4.85 -24.60 22.18
N THR A 204 5.60 -25.50 21.57
CA THR A 204 5.34 -26.01 20.21
C THR A 204 5.66 -27.50 20.12
N TRP A 205 5.03 -28.21 19.18
CA TRP A 205 5.38 -29.60 18.85
C TRP A 205 6.37 -29.59 17.70
N VAL A 206 7.47 -30.35 17.81
CA VAL A 206 8.48 -30.50 16.75
C VAL A 206 8.52 -31.93 16.22
N ALA A 207 8.02 -32.90 16.98
CA ALA A 207 7.55 -34.20 16.49
C ALA A 207 6.38 -34.69 17.36
N ASP A 208 5.83 -35.87 17.06
CA ASP A 208 4.55 -36.34 17.62
C ASP A 208 4.56 -36.58 19.13
N ASP A 209 5.74 -36.85 19.68
CA ASP A 209 6.02 -37.00 21.11
C ASP A 209 7.02 -35.95 21.64
N LYS A 210 7.52 -35.05 20.78
CA LYS A 210 8.57 -34.05 21.11
C LYS A 210 8.00 -32.64 21.18
N ILE A 211 7.91 -32.12 22.39
CA ILE A 211 7.38 -30.80 22.70
C ILE A 211 8.51 -29.92 23.22
N ILE A 212 8.66 -28.73 22.66
CA ILE A 212 9.56 -27.69 23.17
C ILE A 212 8.75 -26.64 23.92
N VAL A 213 9.21 -26.27 25.12
CA VAL A 213 8.51 -25.38 26.05
C VAL A 213 9.44 -24.27 26.53
N GLY A 214 8.96 -23.04 26.49
CA GLY A 214 9.67 -21.84 26.95
C GLY A 214 9.15 -21.32 28.29
N THR A 215 10.03 -20.65 29.03
CA THR A 215 9.73 -20.09 30.36
C THR A 215 9.95 -18.58 30.42
N ASP A 216 9.41 -17.97 31.48
CA ASP A 216 9.68 -16.59 31.90
C ASP A 216 11.13 -16.36 32.37
N THR A 217 11.89 -17.42 32.65
CA THR A 217 13.31 -17.38 33.04
C THR A 217 14.29 -17.52 31.87
N GLY A 218 13.81 -17.62 30.63
CA GLY A 218 14.67 -17.76 29.45
C GLY A 218 15.21 -19.16 29.20
N LYS A 219 14.74 -20.15 29.97
CA LYS A 219 15.02 -21.56 29.70
C LYS A 219 14.07 -22.12 28.63
N LEU A 220 14.62 -22.92 27.74
CA LEU A 220 13.92 -23.81 26.81
C LEU A 220 14.11 -25.26 27.27
N PHE A 221 13.03 -26.03 27.29
CA PHE A 221 13.01 -27.44 27.64
C PHE A 221 12.45 -28.27 26.48
N LEU A 222 13.05 -29.42 26.20
CA LEU A 222 12.52 -30.46 25.30
C LEU A 222 12.00 -31.63 26.14
N PHE A 223 10.73 -31.94 25.99
CA PHE A 223 10.09 -33.14 26.55
C PHE A 223 9.85 -34.16 25.43
N GLU A 224 10.26 -35.40 25.63
CA GLU A 224 10.01 -36.55 24.74
C GLU A 224 9.09 -37.53 25.48
N SER A 225 7.90 -37.80 24.95
CA SER A 225 6.86 -38.63 25.59
C SER A 225 6.46 -38.20 27.02
N GLY A 226 6.86 -37.00 27.45
CA GLY A 226 6.62 -36.44 28.79
C GLY A 226 7.86 -36.36 29.69
N ASP A 227 8.97 -37.03 29.34
CA ASP A 227 10.24 -36.96 30.08
C ASP A 227 11.15 -35.85 29.53
N GLN A 228 11.83 -35.11 30.41
CA GLN A 228 12.78 -34.06 30.02
C GLN A 228 14.04 -34.68 29.40
N ARG A 229 14.36 -34.29 28.14
CA ARG A 229 15.53 -34.79 27.40
C ARG A 229 16.65 -33.76 27.23
N TRP A 230 16.30 -32.50 27.07
CA TRP A 230 17.25 -31.42 26.82
C TRP A 230 16.76 -30.12 27.45
N GLU A 231 17.71 -29.30 27.88
CA GLU A 231 17.51 -27.98 28.44
C GLU A 231 18.59 -27.05 27.87
N THR A 232 18.22 -25.82 27.54
CA THR A 232 19.18 -24.74 27.29
C THR A 232 18.67 -23.43 27.90
N SER A 233 19.59 -22.51 28.19
CA SER A 233 19.28 -21.17 28.70
C SER A 233 19.68 -20.12 27.66
N ILE A 234 18.73 -19.27 27.26
CA ILE A 234 18.99 -18.15 26.34
C ILE A 234 19.81 -17.09 27.10
N MET A 235 21.06 -16.90 26.70
CA MET A 235 21.94 -15.88 27.28
C MET A 235 21.96 -14.62 26.41
N VAL A 236 21.30 -13.55 26.87
CA VAL A 236 21.38 -12.24 26.22
C VAL A 236 22.80 -11.69 26.36
N LYS A 237 23.55 -11.68 25.26
CA LYS A 237 24.76 -10.86 25.15
C LYS A 237 24.35 -9.46 24.74
N GLU A 238 24.51 -8.50 25.64
CA GLU A 238 24.56 -7.09 25.24
C GLU A 238 25.81 -6.85 24.38
N PRO A 239 25.72 -6.06 23.30
CA PRO A 239 26.91 -5.63 22.57
C PRO A 239 27.73 -4.69 23.47
N ALA A 240 28.92 -5.12 23.88
CA ALA A 240 29.86 -4.23 24.56
C ALA A 240 30.11 -3.00 23.67
N LEU A 241 30.02 -1.79 24.24
CA LEU A 241 30.18 -0.54 23.48
C LEU A 241 31.59 -0.49 22.88
N GLY A 242 31.67 -0.79 21.59
CA GLY A 242 32.91 -0.77 20.84
C GLY A 242 33.43 0.66 20.69
N SER A 243 34.40 1.03 21.53
CA SER A 243 35.13 2.30 21.43
C SER A 243 35.95 2.33 20.14
N LYS A 244 35.34 2.76 19.04
CA LYS A 244 36.08 3.12 17.82
C LYS A 244 36.92 4.36 18.13
N SER A 245 38.22 4.15 18.30
CA SER A 245 39.22 5.22 18.35
C SER A 245 39.17 6.02 17.05
N LEU A 246 38.65 7.24 17.12
CA LEU A 246 38.74 8.21 16.04
C LEU A 246 40.09 8.91 16.13
N ASP A 247 41.02 8.53 15.28
CA ASP A 247 42.21 9.33 15.00
C ASP A 247 41.77 10.65 14.34
N ILE A 248 41.72 11.73 15.13
CA ILE A 248 41.48 13.09 14.65
C ILE A 248 42.75 13.89 14.86
N ILE A 249 43.12 14.62 13.79
CA ILE A 249 44.38 15.34 13.69
C ILE A 249 44.44 16.47 14.72
N GLN A 250 45.59 16.54 15.38
CA GLN A 250 46.03 17.57 16.30
C GLN A 250 46.09 18.95 15.61
N GLU A 251 45.22 19.89 15.99
CA GLU A 251 45.54 21.34 15.91
C GLU A 251 44.61 22.24 16.76
N SER A 252 45.10 23.43 17.09
CA SER A 252 44.46 24.55 17.81
C SER A 252 44.01 24.34 19.28
N GLU A 253 44.69 25.05 20.18
CA GLU A 253 44.29 25.25 21.58
C GLU A 253 43.22 26.35 21.70
N SER A 254 42.36 26.28 22.72
CA SER A 254 41.84 27.50 23.37
C SER A 254 41.44 27.25 24.83
N LEU A 255 42.04 28.02 25.74
CA LEU A 255 41.82 27.95 27.19
C LEU A 255 40.70 28.91 27.63
N ILE A 256 39.66 28.39 28.27
CA ILE A 256 38.87 29.15 29.27
C ILE A 256 38.47 28.22 30.41
N GLU A 257 39.12 28.37 31.57
CA GLU A 257 38.64 27.81 32.84
C GLU A 257 37.61 28.75 33.49
N PHE A 258 36.66 28.20 34.25
CA PHE A 258 35.91 28.96 35.26
C PHE A 258 35.87 28.15 36.58
N PRO A 259 36.09 28.80 37.74
CA PRO A 259 36.32 28.08 39.00
C PRO A 259 35.02 27.66 39.71
N PRO A 260 35.06 26.62 40.57
CA PRO A 260 33.91 26.18 41.35
C PRO A 260 33.60 27.11 42.54
N VAL A 261 32.32 27.21 42.90
CA VAL A 261 31.85 27.82 44.16
C VAL A 261 31.15 26.75 44.98
N SER A 262 31.41 26.73 46.29
CA SER A 262 31.10 25.61 47.18
C SER A 262 29.93 25.88 48.14
N SER A 263 29.25 24.81 48.55
CA SER A 263 28.78 24.63 49.93
C SER A 263 28.45 23.15 50.19
N PRO A 264 28.57 22.64 51.43
CA PRO A 264 28.71 21.20 51.70
C PRO A 264 27.50 20.56 52.40
N LEU A 265 27.49 19.22 52.49
CA LEU A 265 27.02 18.37 53.60
C LEU A 265 27.56 16.93 53.34
N PRO A 266 27.53 15.97 54.30
CA PRO A 266 28.69 15.12 54.56
C PRO A 266 28.66 13.70 53.95
N SER A 267 29.80 13.02 54.08
CA SER A 267 30.06 11.64 53.67
C SER A 267 29.28 10.59 54.46
N TYR A 268 29.01 9.46 53.80
CA TYR A 268 28.52 8.23 54.44
C TYR A 268 29.22 6.99 53.86
N GLU A 269 30.56 6.95 53.94
CA GLU A 269 31.37 5.75 53.66
C GLU A 269 31.20 4.68 54.76
N GLN A 270 29.96 4.22 54.97
CA GLN A 270 29.70 3.06 55.85
C GLN A 270 28.41 2.29 55.55
N MET A 271 27.98 2.22 54.28
CA MET A 271 26.96 1.23 53.84
C MET A 271 27.13 0.64 52.42
N VAL A 272 28.27 0.88 51.73
CA VAL A 272 28.53 0.37 50.36
C VAL A 272 29.00 -1.10 50.39
N ALA A 273 28.20 -1.96 51.02
CA ALA A 273 28.43 -3.41 51.11
C ALA A 273 27.12 -4.23 50.94
N ALA A 274 26.00 -3.58 50.60
CA ALA A 274 24.67 -4.20 50.60
C ALA A 274 23.71 -3.65 49.52
N SER A 275 24.20 -3.37 48.30
CA SER A 275 23.32 -2.99 47.16
C SER A 275 23.87 -3.35 45.77
N SER A 276 24.91 -4.17 45.65
CA SER A 276 25.49 -4.62 44.37
C SER A 276 24.75 -5.81 43.75
N HIS A 277 23.42 -5.75 43.68
CA HIS A 277 22.57 -6.70 42.96
C HIS A 277 21.55 -5.96 42.10
N SER A 278 22.03 -5.36 41.01
CA SER A 278 21.19 -5.11 39.83
C SER A 278 20.74 -6.46 39.27
N GLN A 279 19.50 -6.86 39.56
CA GLN A 279 18.92 -8.09 39.01
C GLN A 279 18.87 -7.97 37.49
N MET A 280 19.63 -8.82 36.80
CA MET A 280 19.52 -8.96 35.34
C MET A 280 18.15 -9.55 35.04
N SER A 281 17.33 -8.84 34.26
CA SER A 281 16.06 -9.36 33.76
C SER A 281 16.33 -10.46 32.73
N MET A 282 16.09 -11.71 33.11
CA MET A 282 16.20 -12.86 32.20
C MET A 282 15.27 -12.69 30.99
N PRO A 283 15.67 -13.12 29.78
CA PRO A 283 14.82 -13.00 28.58
C PRO A 283 13.59 -13.89 28.72
N GLN A 284 12.39 -13.39 28.43
CA GLN A 284 11.17 -14.19 28.50
C GLN A 284 10.85 -14.84 27.15
N VAL A 285 10.39 -16.10 27.16
CA VAL A 285 10.00 -16.83 25.95
C VAL A 285 8.48 -16.84 25.78
N PHE A 286 7.94 -15.74 25.25
CA PHE A 286 6.51 -15.54 24.99
C PHE A 286 5.95 -16.33 23.80
N ALA A 287 6.76 -16.62 22.78
CA ALA A 287 6.31 -17.26 21.54
C ALA A 287 7.32 -18.30 21.03
N ILE A 288 6.81 -19.45 20.56
CA ILE A 288 7.59 -20.52 19.90
C ILE A 288 6.79 -21.06 18.72
N ALA A 289 7.42 -21.23 17.56
CA ALA A 289 6.83 -21.82 16.36
C ALA A 289 7.78 -22.85 15.74
N ALA A 290 7.30 -24.06 15.46
CA ALA A 290 8.07 -25.09 14.74
C ALA A 290 8.09 -24.84 13.22
N TYR A 291 9.12 -25.37 12.56
CA TYR A 291 9.28 -25.43 11.10
C TYR A 291 10.15 -26.65 10.72
N SER A 292 10.22 -27.02 9.44
CA SER A 292 10.83 -28.27 8.94
C SER A 292 12.24 -28.58 9.45
N LYS A 293 13.08 -27.57 9.71
CA LYS A 293 14.46 -27.74 10.21
C LYS A 293 14.58 -27.64 11.74
N GLY A 294 13.53 -27.22 12.45
CA GLY A 294 13.54 -27.04 13.90
C GLY A 294 12.47 -26.07 14.42
N PHE A 295 12.86 -24.97 15.08
CA PHE A 295 11.92 -24.01 15.65
C PHE A 295 12.49 -22.58 15.76
N ALA A 296 11.58 -21.60 15.78
CA ALA A 296 11.83 -20.22 16.14
C ALA A 296 11.30 -19.95 17.56
N CYS A 297 12.00 -19.15 18.36
CA CYS A 297 11.51 -18.69 19.67
C CYS A 297 11.86 -17.23 19.96
N SER A 298 10.97 -16.50 20.64
CA SER A 298 11.25 -15.17 21.17
C SER A 298 12.33 -15.22 22.25
N ALA A 299 13.32 -14.34 22.18
CA ALA A 299 14.52 -14.34 23.04
C ALA A 299 14.62 -13.06 23.88
N GLY A 300 13.56 -12.75 24.63
CA GLY A 300 13.37 -11.45 25.27
C GLY A 300 12.97 -10.36 24.27
N PRO A 301 13.09 -9.08 24.64
CA PRO A 301 12.62 -7.97 23.82
C PRO A 301 13.32 -7.89 22.46
N GLY A 302 12.53 -7.77 21.39
CA GLY A 302 12.96 -7.43 20.05
C GLY A 302 13.74 -8.51 19.30
N ARG A 303 13.81 -9.74 19.81
CA ARG A 303 14.69 -10.80 19.30
C ARG A 303 13.95 -12.12 19.08
N VAL A 304 14.27 -12.79 17.98
CA VAL A 304 13.90 -14.18 17.68
C VAL A 304 15.18 -14.97 17.44
N LEU A 305 15.32 -16.12 18.10
CA LEU A 305 16.37 -17.09 17.81
C LEU A 305 15.80 -18.24 17.00
N LEU A 306 16.52 -18.63 15.95
CA LEU A 306 16.27 -19.85 15.19
C LEU A 306 17.14 -20.99 15.74
N PHE A 307 16.53 -22.13 15.94
CA PHE A 307 17.16 -23.36 16.42
C PHE A 307 16.93 -24.48 15.41
N GLU A 308 18.02 -25.01 14.85
CA GLU A 308 17.99 -26.11 13.88
C GLU A 308 18.44 -27.42 14.52
N LYS A 309 17.88 -28.54 14.04
CA LYS A 309 18.18 -29.87 14.54
C LYS A 309 19.56 -30.35 14.05
N MET A 310 20.42 -30.77 14.97
CA MET A 310 21.70 -31.41 14.65
C MET A 310 21.48 -32.91 14.38
N GLU A 311 21.75 -33.36 13.15
CA GLU A 311 21.52 -34.74 12.69
C GLU A 311 22.17 -35.81 13.58
N GLU A 312 23.39 -35.57 14.07
CA GLU A 312 24.18 -36.56 14.80
C GLU A 312 23.69 -36.89 16.23
N LYS A 313 22.87 -36.03 16.86
CA LYS A 313 22.68 -36.07 18.33
C LYS A 313 21.27 -35.79 18.86
N ASP A 314 20.29 -35.54 17.99
CA ASP A 314 18.90 -35.19 18.40
C ASP A 314 18.83 -33.92 19.29
N VAL A 315 19.87 -33.07 19.21
CA VAL A 315 20.02 -31.81 19.95
C VAL A 315 19.78 -30.63 19.01
N TYR A 316 19.09 -29.60 19.51
CA TYR A 316 18.89 -28.35 18.77
C TYR A 316 20.03 -27.36 19.02
N ARG A 317 20.43 -26.64 17.97
CA ARG A 317 21.49 -25.63 18.03
C ARG A 317 20.98 -24.31 17.47
N GLU A 318 21.29 -23.22 18.17
CA GLU A 318 21.11 -21.85 17.70
C GLU A 318 21.82 -21.65 16.35
N SER A 319 21.06 -21.34 15.30
CA SER A 319 21.56 -21.14 13.93
C SER A 319 21.70 -19.66 13.57
N ARG A 320 20.71 -18.83 13.95
CA ARG A 320 20.66 -17.38 13.67
C ARG A 320 19.89 -16.59 14.74
N GLU A 321 20.25 -15.33 14.89
CA GLU A 321 19.47 -14.30 15.58
C GLU A 321 18.81 -13.36 14.55
N ILE A 322 17.51 -13.13 14.71
CA ILE A 322 16.73 -12.12 13.98
C ILE A 322 16.31 -11.03 14.99
N ARG A 323 16.46 -9.75 14.63
CA ARG A 323 16.07 -8.60 15.45
C ARG A 323 14.98 -7.76 14.80
N LEU A 324 14.23 -7.02 15.61
CA LEU A 324 13.39 -5.93 15.09
C LEU A 324 14.26 -4.83 14.46
N PRO A 325 13.71 -4.04 13.52
CA PRO A 325 14.44 -2.92 12.93
C PRO A 325 14.45 -1.73 13.90
N VAL A 326 15.61 -1.07 14.00
CA VAL A 326 15.75 0.16 14.78
C VAL A 326 15.00 1.30 14.11
N ASP A 327 14.11 1.96 14.85
CA ASP A 327 13.25 3.02 14.31
C ASP A 327 13.99 4.38 14.24
N PRO A 328 14.25 4.94 13.05
CA PRO A 328 14.96 6.20 12.89
C PRO A 328 14.09 7.44 13.16
N GLN A 329 12.76 7.30 13.31
CA GLN A 329 11.81 8.38 13.61
C GLN A 329 11.40 8.40 15.11
N SER A 330 11.96 7.51 15.92
CA SER A 330 11.89 7.53 17.39
C SER A 330 12.90 8.52 18.01
N ASN A 331 12.55 9.12 19.16
CA ASN A 331 13.48 9.98 19.92
C ASN A 331 14.47 9.19 20.77
N ASP A 332 14.17 7.92 21.06
CA ASP A 332 15.11 6.98 21.69
C ASP A 332 15.06 5.68 20.89
N PRO A 333 15.85 5.57 19.80
CA PRO A 333 15.88 4.39 18.95
C PRO A 333 16.16 3.09 19.72
N SER A 334 16.75 3.14 20.92
CA SER A 334 16.91 1.97 21.79
C SER A 334 15.60 1.42 22.38
N GLN A 335 14.45 2.07 22.14
CA GLN A 335 13.12 1.63 22.55
C GLN A 335 12.36 0.85 21.46
N SER A 336 12.87 0.82 20.22
CA SER A 336 12.32 0.01 19.14
C SER A 336 12.45 -1.48 19.45
N ASP A 337 13.65 -1.93 19.82
CA ASP A 337 13.95 -3.30 20.26
C ASP A 337 13.28 -3.68 21.59
N LYS A 338 12.86 -2.70 22.41
CA LYS A 338 12.17 -2.94 23.69
C LYS A 338 10.68 -3.23 23.46
N GLN A 339 10.42 -4.35 22.80
CA GLN A 339 9.11 -4.88 22.42
C GLN A 339 9.08 -6.40 22.57
N ASP A 340 8.15 -6.93 23.35
CA ASP A 340 7.99 -8.38 23.50
C ASP A 340 7.27 -8.96 22.28
N ILE A 341 7.76 -10.10 21.78
CA ILE A 341 7.19 -10.79 20.61
C ILE A 341 6.18 -11.82 21.10
N LEU A 342 4.89 -11.54 20.88
CA LEU A 342 3.77 -12.28 21.47
C LEU A 342 3.26 -13.45 20.64
N CYS A 343 3.55 -13.46 19.34
CA CYS A 343 3.12 -14.50 18.41
C CYS A 343 4.12 -14.58 17.25
N LEU A 344 4.41 -15.80 16.81
CA LEU A 344 5.24 -16.13 15.65
C LEU A 344 4.45 -17.08 14.75
N CYS A 345 4.45 -16.85 13.43
CA CYS A 345 3.75 -17.69 12.47
C CYS A 345 4.55 -17.79 11.16
N PHE A 346 4.85 -19.00 10.71
CA PHE A 346 5.45 -19.27 9.40
C PHE A 346 4.36 -19.37 8.30
N SER A 347 4.72 -19.02 7.07
CA SER A 347 3.92 -19.33 5.87
C SER A 347 3.80 -20.86 5.65
N PRO A 348 2.79 -21.36 4.91
CA PRO A 348 2.71 -22.80 4.60
C PRO A 348 3.95 -23.35 3.89
N SER A 349 4.60 -22.54 3.06
CA SER A 349 5.89 -22.79 2.41
C SER A 349 7.13 -22.70 3.31
N GLU A 350 6.98 -22.16 4.52
CA GLU A 350 8.07 -21.71 5.41
C GLU A 350 9.01 -20.62 4.82
N GLU A 351 8.69 -20.05 3.65
CA GLU A 351 9.46 -18.97 3.02
C GLU A 351 9.41 -17.64 3.78
N THR A 352 8.35 -17.37 4.54
CA THR A 352 8.20 -16.13 5.32
C THR A 352 7.79 -16.40 6.76
N LEU A 353 8.29 -15.56 7.68
CA LEU A 353 7.98 -15.58 9.12
C LEU A 353 7.39 -14.22 9.52
N VAL A 354 6.23 -14.24 10.17
CA VAL A 354 5.54 -13.03 10.67
C VAL A 354 5.49 -13.04 12.20
N ALA A 355 5.71 -11.87 12.79
CA ALA A 355 5.74 -11.64 14.23
C ALA A 355 4.80 -10.50 14.67
N SER A 356 4.08 -10.67 15.79
CA SER A 356 3.36 -9.58 16.47
C SER A 356 4.13 -9.10 17.69
N THR A 357 4.09 -7.81 18.00
CA THR A 357 4.65 -7.27 19.25
C THR A 357 3.61 -6.76 20.26
N SER A 358 4.05 -6.59 21.51
CA SER A 358 3.29 -5.95 22.58
C SER A 358 2.95 -4.47 22.33
N LYS A 359 3.60 -3.79 21.36
CA LYS A 359 3.24 -2.44 20.91
C LYS A 359 2.34 -2.42 19.67
N ASN A 360 1.52 -3.45 19.44
CA ASN A 360 0.57 -3.57 18.32
C ASN A 360 1.21 -3.51 16.91
N GLN A 361 2.47 -3.94 16.74
CA GLN A 361 3.12 -3.95 15.43
C GLN A 361 3.04 -5.33 14.77
N LEU A 362 3.06 -5.35 13.43
CA LEU A 362 3.25 -6.55 12.60
C LEU A 362 4.56 -6.43 11.83
N TYR A 363 5.41 -7.44 11.96
CA TYR A 363 6.70 -7.54 11.31
C TYR A 363 6.79 -8.82 10.49
N SER A 364 7.58 -8.80 9.41
CA SER A 364 7.79 -9.93 8.51
C SER A 364 9.25 -10.05 8.07
N ILE A 365 9.70 -11.27 7.79
CA ILE A 365 11.01 -11.54 7.19
C ILE A 365 10.92 -12.71 6.21
N THR A 366 11.61 -12.59 5.08
CA THR A 366 11.73 -13.65 4.07
C THR A 366 12.97 -14.51 4.34
N MET A 367 12.76 -15.81 4.54
CA MET A 367 13.78 -16.75 4.97
C MET A 367 14.90 -16.94 3.93
N SER A 368 14.59 -16.88 2.64
CA SER A 368 15.57 -17.01 1.55
C SER A 368 16.61 -15.88 1.52
N LEU A 369 16.22 -14.65 1.85
CA LEU A 369 17.16 -13.52 1.93
C LEU A 369 18.19 -13.68 3.06
N THR A 370 17.91 -14.52 4.08
CA THR A 370 18.82 -14.73 5.21
C THR A 370 20.04 -15.60 4.87
N GLU A 371 20.15 -16.16 3.66
CA GLU A 371 21.31 -16.97 3.26
C GLU A 371 22.60 -16.14 3.01
N ILE A 372 22.49 -14.82 2.90
CA ILE A 372 23.62 -13.95 2.59
C ILE A 372 24.38 -13.52 3.86
N SER A 373 25.66 -13.88 3.90
CA SER A 373 26.66 -13.60 4.95
C SER A 373 26.51 -14.38 6.28
N LYS A 374 27.65 -14.89 6.78
CA LYS A 374 27.79 -15.44 8.14
C LYS A 374 28.45 -14.38 9.02
N GLY A 375 27.67 -13.55 9.71
CA GLY A 375 28.23 -12.62 10.70
C GLY A 375 27.27 -11.54 11.21
N GLU A 376 26.35 -11.06 10.37
CA GLU A 376 25.39 -10.02 10.74
C GLU A 376 24.06 -10.63 11.21
N ALA A 377 23.37 -9.94 12.12
CA ALA A 377 22.03 -10.34 12.56
C ALA A 377 21.01 -9.99 11.46
N ALA A 378 20.06 -10.88 11.20
CA ALA A 378 18.98 -10.60 10.28
C ALA A 378 17.99 -9.61 10.92
N HIS A 379 17.33 -8.78 10.12
CA HIS A 379 16.36 -7.80 10.61
C HIS A 379 14.98 -8.07 10.02
N PHE A 380 13.95 -7.92 10.86
CA PHE A 380 12.56 -7.87 10.42
C PHE A 380 12.29 -6.56 9.65
N GLU A 381 11.37 -6.63 8.70
CA GLU A 381 10.74 -5.45 8.08
C GLU A 381 9.31 -5.27 8.62
N TYR A 382 8.76 -4.06 8.56
CA TYR A 382 7.36 -3.83 8.90
C TYR A 382 6.44 -4.43 7.81
N LEU A 383 5.52 -5.32 8.19
CA LEU A 383 4.58 -5.96 7.25
C LEU A 383 3.50 -4.99 6.75
N MET A 384 3.16 -4.02 7.59
CA MET A 384 2.26 -2.90 7.32
C MET A 384 3.01 -1.58 7.61
N TYR A 385 2.29 -0.49 7.80
CA TYR A 385 2.88 0.74 8.34
C TYR A 385 2.97 0.67 9.87
N PRO A 386 3.90 1.39 10.53
CA PRO A 386 3.93 1.52 11.98
C PRO A 386 2.57 1.96 12.56
N LEU A 387 1.94 1.08 13.34
CA LEU A 387 0.58 1.24 13.87
C LEU A 387 0.57 1.96 15.24
N HIS A 388 -0.59 2.43 15.68
CA HIS A 388 -0.74 2.98 17.03
C HIS A 388 -0.69 1.90 18.11
N SER A 389 0.20 2.06 19.09
CA SER A 389 0.40 1.10 20.18
C SER A 389 -0.52 1.35 21.38
N ALA A 390 -1.17 2.52 21.42
CA ALA A 390 -2.10 2.92 22.49
C ALA A 390 -3.26 3.78 21.93
N SER A 391 -4.24 4.06 22.81
CA SER A 391 -5.43 4.87 22.57
C SER A 391 -5.18 6.12 21.72
N ILE A 392 -5.89 6.23 20.59
CA ILE A 392 -5.85 7.40 19.70
C ILE A 392 -6.74 8.50 20.32
N THR A 393 -6.11 9.59 20.73
CA THR A 393 -6.74 10.70 21.46
C THR A 393 -7.35 11.75 20.54
N GLY A 394 -6.75 11.95 19.36
CA GLY A 394 -7.14 12.96 18.39
C GLY A 394 -7.15 12.45 16.95
N LEU A 395 -8.05 13.04 16.16
CA LEU A 395 -8.30 12.75 14.75
C LEU A 395 -8.63 14.07 14.04
N ALA A 396 -8.04 14.32 12.88
CA ALA A 396 -8.31 15.49 12.04
C ALA A 396 -8.23 15.16 10.54
N THR A 397 -8.93 15.93 9.71
CA THR A 397 -9.04 15.71 8.25
C THR A 397 -8.62 16.95 7.46
N CYS A 398 -7.99 16.74 6.31
CA CYS A 398 -7.72 17.82 5.36
C CYS A 398 -8.92 18.10 4.43
N ILE A 399 -8.99 19.33 3.90
CA ILE A 399 -9.97 19.72 2.87
C ILE A 399 -9.34 19.69 1.47
N ARG A 400 -8.11 20.20 1.30
CA ARG A 400 -7.42 20.25 0.00
C ARG A 400 -6.64 18.98 -0.39
N LYS A 401 -6.49 17.99 0.49
CA LYS A 401 -5.70 16.76 0.25
C LYS A 401 -6.39 15.52 0.86
N PRO A 402 -6.08 14.28 0.43
CA PRO A 402 -6.67 13.06 1.00
C PRO A 402 -6.03 12.65 2.35
N LEU A 403 -5.72 13.61 3.22
CA LEU A 403 -4.95 13.38 4.45
C LEU A 403 -5.79 13.35 5.73
N ILE A 404 -5.46 12.39 6.61
CA ILE A 404 -5.89 12.26 8.00
C ILE A 404 -4.68 12.51 8.90
N ALA A 405 -4.86 13.23 10.01
CA ALA A 405 -3.88 13.26 11.10
C ALA A 405 -4.43 12.57 12.35
N THR A 406 -3.66 11.69 12.97
CA THR A 406 -3.96 11.07 14.27
C THR A 406 -2.87 11.35 15.30
N CYS A 407 -3.24 11.40 16.57
CA CYS A 407 -2.31 11.43 17.69
C CYS A 407 -2.78 10.50 18.82
N SER A 408 -1.84 10.01 19.63
CA SER A 408 -2.10 8.96 20.62
C SER A 408 -1.26 9.11 21.88
N LEU A 409 -1.66 8.38 22.93
CA LEU A 409 -0.87 8.19 24.15
C LEU A 409 0.44 7.41 23.90
N ASP A 410 0.62 6.81 22.72
CA ASP A 410 1.90 6.28 22.25
C ASP A 410 2.94 7.37 21.89
N ARG A 411 2.61 8.64 22.19
CA ARG A 411 3.43 9.84 21.97
C ARG A 411 3.73 10.13 20.51
N SER A 412 3.08 9.44 19.57
CA SER A 412 3.27 9.69 18.14
C SER A 412 2.21 10.61 17.54
N VAL A 413 2.61 11.25 16.45
CA VAL A 413 1.72 11.83 15.45
C VAL A 413 1.90 11.06 14.15
N ARG A 414 0.80 10.70 13.50
CA ARG A 414 0.79 9.98 12.22
C ARG A 414 -0.11 10.68 11.21
N ILE A 415 0.34 10.78 9.96
CA ILE A 415 -0.39 11.34 8.83
C ILE A 415 -0.66 10.22 7.84
N TRP A 416 -1.92 9.91 7.61
CA TRP A 416 -2.39 8.84 6.74
C TRP A 416 -3.05 9.42 5.50
N ASN A 417 -2.92 8.74 4.37
CA ASN A 417 -3.63 9.05 3.15
C ASN A 417 -4.79 8.07 2.97
N TYR A 418 -6.02 8.58 2.93
CA TYR A 418 -7.23 7.74 2.92
C TYR A 418 -7.66 7.27 1.53
N GLU A 419 -7.02 7.78 0.47
CA GLU A 419 -7.28 7.38 -0.91
C GLU A 419 -6.37 6.22 -1.31
N THR A 420 -5.07 6.34 -1.07
CA THR A 420 -4.06 5.29 -1.26
C THR A 420 -4.06 4.23 -0.15
N ASN A 421 -4.56 4.58 1.04
CA ASN A 421 -4.48 3.79 2.28
C ASN A 421 -3.03 3.57 2.77
N THR A 422 -2.19 4.61 2.65
CA THR A 422 -0.78 4.62 3.07
C THR A 422 -0.55 5.50 4.31
N LEU A 423 0.49 5.19 5.09
CA LEU A 423 1.08 6.15 6.02
C LEU A 423 2.05 7.04 5.23
N GLU A 424 1.87 8.36 5.29
CA GLU A 424 2.70 9.35 4.60
C GLU A 424 3.82 9.86 5.52
N LEU A 425 3.49 10.20 6.78
CA LEU A 425 4.43 10.72 7.78
C LEU A 425 4.16 10.13 9.15
N TYR A 426 5.22 9.88 9.91
CA TYR A 426 5.19 9.47 11.31
C TYR A 426 6.29 10.19 12.08
N LYS A 427 6.02 10.50 13.36
CA LYS A 427 7.03 11.02 14.28
C LYS A 427 6.63 10.70 15.72
N GLU A 428 7.57 10.16 16.50
CA GLU A 428 7.41 10.05 17.96
C GLU A 428 7.82 11.37 18.64
N TYR A 429 7.33 11.60 19.86
CA TYR A 429 7.71 12.72 20.72
C TYR A 429 8.01 12.22 22.14
N GLN A 430 8.71 13.03 22.95
CA GLN A 430 8.99 12.69 24.35
C GLN A 430 7.74 12.77 25.25
N GLU A 431 6.74 13.57 24.84
CA GLU A 431 5.52 13.90 25.59
C GLU A 431 4.28 13.30 24.93
N GLU A 432 3.26 12.97 25.71
CA GLU A 432 1.97 12.47 25.21
C GLU A 432 1.20 13.54 24.43
N ALA A 433 0.52 13.12 23.35
CA ALA A 433 -0.37 13.97 22.57
C ALA A 433 -1.85 13.72 22.92
N TYR A 434 -2.59 14.79 23.20
CA TYR A 434 -4.00 14.72 23.65
C TYR A 434 -4.99 15.32 22.65
N SER A 435 -4.55 16.17 21.73
CA SER A 435 -5.39 16.70 20.64
C SER A 435 -4.55 17.00 19.40
N ILE A 436 -5.17 16.90 18.23
CA ILE A 436 -4.58 17.28 16.95
C ILE A 436 -5.62 17.96 16.07
N SER A 437 -5.20 18.97 15.33
CA SER A 437 -5.97 19.56 14.25
C SER A 437 -5.07 19.85 13.06
N LEU A 438 -5.56 19.58 11.85
CA LEU A 438 -4.82 19.75 10.61
C LEU A 438 -5.43 20.91 9.83
N HIS A 439 -4.57 21.79 9.30
CA HIS A 439 -5.00 22.99 8.58
C HIS A 439 -5.60 22.62 7.21
N PRO A 440 -6.71 23.26 6.77
CA PRO A 440 -7.41 22.93 5.51
C PRO A 440 -6.56 22.78 4.23
N SER A 441 -5.37 23.40 4.18
CA SER A 441 -4.43 23.26 3.05
C SER A 441 -3.59 21.98 3.03
N GLY A 442 -3.50 21.24 4.14
CA GLY A 442 -2.64 20.06 4.26
C GLY A 442 -1.14 20.38 4.32
N HIS A 443 -0.78 21.50 4.96
CA HIS A 443 0.61 21.96 5.12
C HIS A 443 1.00 22.27 6.58
N PHE A 444 0.02 22.45 7.48
CA PHE A 444 0.26 22.76 8.89
C PHE A 444 -0.59 21.86 9.80
N ILE A 445 -0.08 21.54 10.99
CA ILE A 445 -0.84 20.89 12.06
C ILE A 445 -0.62 21.62 13.40
N VAL A 446 -1.65 21.62 14.25
CA VAL A 446 -1.57 22.02 15.66
C VAL A 446 -1.74 20.76 16.49
N VAL A 447 -0.80 20.50 17.40
CA VAL A 447 -0.80 19.35 18.30
C VAL A 447 -0.76 19.84 19.74
N GLY A 448 -1.70 19.39 20.55
CA GLY A 448 -1.73 19.61 22.00
C GLY A 448 -1.01 18.49 22.72
N PHE A 449 0.21 18.74 23.18
CA PHE A 449 0.95 17.82 24.04
C PHE A 449 0.66 18.06 25.53
N ALA A 450 1.15 17.16 26.37
CA ALA A 450 1.15 17.34 27.82
C ALA A 450 1.86 18.63 28.26
N ASP A 451 3.02 18.97 27.66
CA ASP A 451 3.81 20.14 28.02
C ASP A 451 3.30 21.45 27.42
N LYS A 452 2.98 21.46 26.12
CA LYS A 452 2.73 22.65 25.29
C LYS A 452 1.79 22.37 24.12
N LEU A 453 1.22 23.43 23.56
CA LEU A 453 0.59 23.41 22.24
C LEU A 453 1.66 23.77 21.19
N ARG A 454 1.85 22.94 20.17
CA ARG A 454 2.88 23.12 19.13
C ARG A 454 2.22 23.22 17.75
N LEU A 455 2.63 24.22 16.97
CA LEU A 455 2.24 24.41 15.57
C LEU A 455 3.43 24.00 14.68
N MET A 456 3.15 23.11 13.72
CA MET A 456 4.15 22.38 12.95
C MET A 456 3.86 22.45 11.44
N ASN A 457 4.93 22.43 10.65
CA ASN A 457 4.88 22.22 9.21
C ASN A 457 4.84 20.72 8.91
N LEU A 458 4.00 20.32 7.95
CA LEU A 458 4.10 19.03 7.25
C LEU A 458 5.00 19.22 6.04
N LEU A 459 6.22 18.68 6.09
CA LEU A 459 7.14 18.61 4.97
C LEU A 459 6.98 17.27 4.24
N ILE A 460 7.69 17.08 3.12
CA ILE A 460 7.69 15.82 2.37
C ILE A 460 8.17 14.61 3.19
N ASP A 461 9.23 14.77 3.99
CA ASP A 461 9.89 13.68 4.72
C ASP A 461 9.77 13.81 6.25
N ASP A 462 9.23 14.92 6.79
CA ASP A 462 9.33 15.25 8.23
C ASP A 462 8.22 16.19 8.77
N ILE A 463 7.95 16.12 10.06
CA ILE A 463 7.06 17.01 10.83
C ILE A 463 7.91 17.92 11.73
N ARG A 464 7.96 19.23 11.43
CA ARG A 464 8.82 20.21 12.14
C ARG A 464 8.01 21.31 12.82
N SER A 465 8.15 21.45 14.14
CA SER A 465 7.58 22.55 14.93
C SER A 465 8.30 23.87 14.66
N PHE A 466 7.54 24.92 14.31
CA PHE A 466 8.08 26.27 14.09
C PHE A 466 7.55 27.31 15.10
N LYS A 467 6.50 26.97 15.86
CA LYS A 467 5.93 27.84 16.89
C LYS A 467 5.38 27.00 18.04
N GLU A 468 5.69 27.40 19.26
CA GLU A 468 5.14 26.81 20.48
C GLU A 468 4.31 27.85 21.25
N TYR A 469 3.33 27.36 22.02
CA TYR A 469 2.50 28.16 22.91
C TYR A 469 2.41 27.48 24.28
N SER A 470 2.49 28.27 25.36
CA SER A 470 2.50 27.81 26.76
C SER A 470 1.12 27.34 27.29
N VAL A 471 0.33 26.69 26.43
CA VAL A 471 -0.93 26.01 26.79
C VAL A 471 -0.61 24.55 27.08
N ARG A 472 -0.74 24.12 28.35
CA ARG A 472 -0.36 22.76 28.79
C ARG A 472 -1.56 21.81 28.71
N GLY A 473 -1.32 20.56 28.32
CA GLY A 473 -2.33 19.49 28.39
C GLY A 473 -3.61 19.78 27.59
N SER A 474 -3.49 20.45 26.43
CA SER A 474 -4.62 20.80 25.57
C SER A 474 -5.36 19.56 25.10
N ARG A 475 -6.57 19.33 25.64
CA ARG A 475 -7.42 18.17 25.30
C ARG A 475 -8.33 18.38 24.09
N GLU A 476 -8.39 19.59 23.55
CA GLU A 476 -9.08 19.89 22.30
C GLU A 476 -8.38 21.07 21.60
N CYS A 477 -8.06 20.90 20.32
CA CYS A 477 -7.64 21.98 19.43
C CYS A 477 -8.36 21.81 18.08
N SER A 478 -8.64 22.93 17.40
CA SER A 478 -9.43 22.90 16.16
C SER A 478 -9.13 24.13 15.29
N PHE A 479 -8.63 23.93 14.06
CA PHE A 479 -8.61 24.95 13.03
C PHE A 479 -10.02 25.32 12.57
N SER A 480 -10.18 26.58 12.15
CA SER A 480 -11.38 27.05 11.47
C SER A 480 -11.46 26.51 10.04
N ASN A 481 -12.63 26.52 9.41
CA ASN A 481 -12.87 25.94 8.08
C ASN A 481 -12.07 26.65 6.97
N GLY A 482 -11.89 27.97 7.10
CA GLY A 482 -10.99 28.77 6.26
C GLY A 482 -9.53 28.77 6.73
N GLY A 483 -9.19 28.06 7.81
CA GLY A 483 -7.82 27.89 8.33
C GLY A 483 -7.16 29.13 8.97
N HIS A 484 -7.75 30.31 8.78
CA HIS A 484 -7.21 31.60 9.23
C HIS A 484 -7.17 31.76 10.76
N LEU A 485 -7.99 31.01 11.50
CA LEU A 485 -7.98 30.93 12.96
C LEU A 485 -7.78 29.48 13.43
N PHE A 486 -7.31 29.32 14.68
CA PHE A 486 -7.44 28.06 15.41
C PHE A 486 -7.79 28.30 16.89
N ALA A 487 -8.52 27.35 17.46
CA ALA A 487 -8.91 27.29 18.86
C ALA A 487 -8.07 26.26 19.61
N ALA A 488 -7.70 26.57 20.84
CA ALA A 488 -7.02 25.65 21.77
C ALA A 488 -7.63 25.74 23.17
N VAL A 489 -7.96 24.59 23.77
CA VAL A 489 -8.58 24.50 25.09
C VAL A 489 -7.52 24.42 26.19
N ASN A 490 -7.57 25.39 27.09
CA ASN A 490 -6.75 25.46 28.30
C ASN A 490 -7.66 25.26 29.53
N GLY A 491 -7.94 23.99 29.85
CA GLY A 491 -8.83 23.61 30.95
C GLY A 491 -10.30 24.02 30.73
N ASN A 492 -10.67 25.20 31.23
CA ASN A 492 -12.02 25.80 31.14
C ASN A 492 -12.06 27.09 30.31
N VAL A 493 -10.94 27.47 29.67
CA VAL A 493 -10.81 28.65 28.80
C VAL A 493 -10.49 28.20 27.38
N ILE A 494 -11.07 28.84 26.37
CA ILE A 494 -10.70 28.65 24.97
C ILE A 494 -9.87 29.83 24.51
N HIS A 495 -8.67 29.57 23.99
CA HIS A 495 -7.82 30.57 23.38
C HIS A 495 -7.95 30.51 21.86
N ILE A 496 -8.22 31.64 21.21
CA ILE A 496 -8.30 31.77 19.75
C ILE A 496 -7.07 32.50 19.23
N TYR A 497 -6.40 31.90 18.25
CA TYR A 497 -5.16 32.40 17.66
C TYR A 497 -5.30 32.61 16.16
N THR A 498 -4.57 33.58 15.60
CA THR A 498 -4.46 33.76 14.14
C THR A 498 -3.37 32.88 13.55
N THR A 499 -3.67 32.16 12.48
CA THR A 499 -2.67 31.36 11.75
C THR A 499 -1.65 32.23 11.00
N THR A 500 -2.02 33.46 10.61
CA THR A 500 -1.13 34.40 9.92
C THR A 500 -0.13 35.10 10.86
N ASN A 501 -0.58 35.50 12.05
CA ASN A 501 0.20 36.34 12.97
C ASN A 501 0.82 35.54 14.13
N LEU A 502 0.32 34.34 14.41
CA LEU A 502 0.79 33.47 15.51
C LEU A 502 0.64 34.11 16.90
N GLU A 503 -0.42 34.91 17.07
CA GLU A 503 -0.80 35.67 18.27
C GLU A 503 -2.20 35.29 18.75
N ASN A 504 -2.49 35.53 20.04
CA ASN A 504 -3.81 35.30 20.62
C ASN A 504 -4.70 36.52 20.40
N ILE A 505 -5.83 36.37 19.71
CA ILE A 505 -6.81 37.46 19.54
C ILE A 505 -7.80 37.46 20.72
N LEU A 506 -8.30 36.28 21.09
CA LEU A 506 -9.40 36.13 22.05
C LEU A 506 -9.13 35.02 23.07
N SER A 507 -9.70 35.21 24.25
CA SER A 507 -9.67 34.24 25.35
C SER A 507 -11.09 34.13 25.94
N LEU A 508 -11.84 33.15 25.46
CA LEU A 508 -13.25 32.91 25.79
C LEU A 508 -13.36 32.25 27.18
N LYS A 509 -13.94 32.97 28.14
CA LYS A 509 -14.03 32.57 29.56
C LYS A 509 -15.50 32.45 29.99
N GLY A 510 -15.91 31.26 30.44
CA GLY A 510 -17.30 31.04 30.85
C GLY A 510 -17.64 29.63 31.35
N HIS A 511 -16.91 28.60 30.92
CA HIS A 511 -17.06 27.28 31.53
C HIS A 511 -16.47 27.28 32.95
N THR A 512 -17.16 26.56 33.82
CA THR A 512 -16.76 26.21 35.18
C THR A 512 -16.14 24.80 35.24
N GLY A 513 -16.52 23.93 34.31
CA GLY A 513 -15.96 22.60 34.10
C GLY A 513 -14.84 22.56 33.06
N LYS A 514 -14.28 21.38 32.81
CA LYS A 514 -13.32 21.18 31.71
C LYS A 514 -14.08 21.15 30.38
N ILE A 515 -13.55 21.79 29.35
CA ILE A 515 -14.13 21.72 28.00
C ILE A 515 -13.68 20.41 27.34
N ARG A 516 -14.61 19.70 26.68
CA ARG A 516 -14.35 18.38 26.06
C ARG A 516 -14.45 18.38 24.54
N SER A 517 -15.15 19.35 23.96
CA SER A 517 -15.36 19.46 22.51
C SER A 517 -15.64 20.90 22.12
N VAL A 518 -15.10 21.31 20.97
CA VAL A 518 -15.22 22.65 20.39
C VAL A 518 -15.44 22.49 18.88
N VAL A 519 -16.41 23.20 18.31
CA VAL A 519 -16.75 23.14 16.88
C VAL A 519 -16.97 24.54 16.32
N TRP A 520 -16.48 24.76 15.10
CA TRP A 520 -16.65 26.00 14.34
C TRP A 520 -17.96 25.98 13.53
N ASN A 521 -18.62 27.13 13.42
CA ASN A 521 -19.64 27.34 12.40
C ASN A 521 -18.99 27.37 10.99
N ALA A 522 -19.73 27.03 9.93
CA ALA A 522 -19.23 26.97 8.55
C ALA A 522 -18.63 28.30 8.04
N ASP A 523 -19.19 29.44 8.48
CA ASP A 523 -18.69 30.78 8.15
C ASP A 523 -17.52 31.25 9.04
N ASP A 524 -17.01 30.39 9.95
CA ASP A 524 -16.01 30.70 11.00
C ASP A 524 -16.37 31.88 11.94
N SER A 525 -17.58 32.42 11.84
CA SER A 525 -18.07 33.59 12.60
C SER A 525 -18.43 33.29 14.06
N LYS A 526 -18.75 32.02 14.35
CA LYS A 526 -19.14 31.52 15.67
C LYS A 526 -18.41 30.24 16.03
N LEU A 527 -18.29 30.01 17.33
CA LEU A 527 -17.71 28.81 17.93
C LEU A 527 -18.67 28.23 18.97
N ILE A 528 -18.84 26.91 19.00
CA ILE A 528 -19.65 26.21 20.00
C ILE A 528 -18.72 25.38 20.90
N SER A 529 -18.99 25.35 22.20
CA SER A 529 -18.22 24.55 23.16
C SER A 529 -19.09 23.75 24.13
N GLY A 530 -18.74 22.49 24.35
CA GLY A 530 -19.37 21.60 25.33
C GLY A 530 -18.43 21.27 26.49
N GLY A 531 -18.94 21.37 27.72
CA GLY A 531 -18.17 21.18 28.95
C GLY A 531 -18.70 20.12 29.90
N THR A 532 -17.82 19.65 30.80
CA THR A 532 -18.17 18.74 31.90
C THR A 532 -18.97 19.40 33.02
N ASP A 533 -19.29 20.70 32.90
CA ASP A 533 -20.23 21.43 33.75
C ASP A 533 -21.68 21.33 33.27
N GLY A 534 -21.93 20.59 32.19
CA GLY A 534 -23.26 20.45 31.61
C GLY A 534 -23.72 21.70 30.86
N ALA A 535 -22.80 22.61 30.52
CA ALA A 535 -23.07 23.74 29.66
C ALA A 535 -22.69 23.42 28.20
N VAL A 536 -23.53 23.90 27.29
CA VAL A 536 -23.18 24.17 25.89
C VAL A 536 -23.30 25.67 25.68
N TYR A 537 -22.23 26.30 25.18
CA TYR A 537 -22.19 27.74 24.90
C TYR A 537 -21.94 28.00 23.41
N GLU A 538 -22.60 29.02 22.88
CA GLU A 538 -22.34 29.59 21.57
C GLU A 538 -21.63 30.94 21.73
N TRP A 539 -20.48 31.10 21.06
CA TRP A 539 -19.60 32.25 21.16
C TRP A 539 -19.55 33.00 19.83
N ASN A 540 -19.80 34.30 19.87
CA ASN A 540 -19.61 35.20 18.74
C ASN A 540 -18.17 35.70 18.72
N LEU A 541 -17.44 35.40 17.65
CA LEU A 541 -16.01 35.70 17.56
C LEU A 541 -15.70 37.15 17.15
N SER A 542 -16.66 37.88 16.60
CA SER A 542 -16.53 39.33 16.36
C SER A 542 -16.61 40.15 17.65
N THR A 543 -17.20 39.60 18.72
CA THR A 543 -17.42 40.30 20.00
C THR A 543 -16.72 39.66 21.21
N GLY A 544 -16.29 38.40 21.09
CA GLY A 544 -15.70 37.62 22.19
C GLY A 544 -16.69 37.22 23.29
N LYS A 545 -18.00 37.33 23.03
CA LYS A 545 -19.08 37.10 24.02
C LYS A 545 -19.87 35.83 23.72
N ARG A 546 -20.54 35.31 24.75
CA ARG A 546 -21.59 34.29 24.61
C ARG A 546 -22.85 34.94 24.02
N GLU A 547 -23.47 34.27 23.05
CA GLU A 547 -24.79 34.64 22.50
C GLU A 547 -25.90 33.77 23.09
N THR A 548 -25.73 32.44 23.09
CA THR A 548 -26.68 31.49 23.66
C THR A 548 -26.00 30.57 24.68
N GLU A 549 -26.79 30.09 25.64
CA GLU A 549 -26.34 29.10 26.62
C GLU A 549 -27.44 28.07 26.92
N CYS A 550 -27.09 26.79 26.92
CA CYS A 550 -27.96 25.69 27.31
C CYS A 550 -27.28 24.89 28.42
N VAL A 551 -27.86 24.86 29.62
CA VAL A 551 -27.21 24.32 30.82
C VAL A 551 -28.06 23.24 31.50
N LEU A 552 -27.55 22.02 31.54
CA LEU A 552 -28.15 20.87 32.21
C LEU A 552 -27.14 20.22 33.17
N LYS A 553 -27.16 20.64 34.44
CA LYS A 553 -26.18 20.27 35.48
C LYS A 553 -26.10 18.76 35.82
N SER A 554 -27.04 17.95 35.36
CA SER A 554 -27.06 16.49 35.54
C SER A 554 -26.27 15.73 34.47
N CYS A 555 -25.77 16.40 33.44
CA CYS A 555 -25.03 15.79 32.34
C CYS A 555 -23.62 16.39 32.21
N SER A 556 -22.61 15.57 31.95
CA SER A 556 -21.30 16.01 31.47
C SER A 556 -21.24 15.77 29.97
N TYR A 557 -21.10 16.83 29.16
CA TYR A 557 -21.01 16.69 27.72
C TYR A 557 -19.62 16.20 27.27
N ASN A 558 -19.61 15.18 26.40
CA ASN A 558 -18.42 14.56 25.84
C ASN A 558 -18.07 15.17 24.47
N CYS A 559 -19.08 15.36 23.62
CA CYS A 559 -18.93 15.84 22.25
C CYS A 559 -20.13 16.69 21.83
N VAL A 560 -19.87 17.71 21.01
CA VAL A 560 -20.88 18.60 20.42
C VAL A 560 -20.60 18.74 18.93
N THR A 561 -21.65 18.91 18.11
CA THR A 561 -21.54 19.28 16.69
C THR A 561 -22.67 20.23 16.28
N ILE A 562 -22.57 20.86 15.11
CA ILE A 562 -23.51 21.86 14.59
C ILE A 562 -24.13 21.38 13.27
N SER A 563 -25.40 21.69 13.02
CA SER A 563 -26.02 21.47 11.71
C SER A 563 -25.37 22.35 10.62
N PRO A 564 -25.27 21.89 9.36
CA PRO A 564 -24.70 22.69 8.26
C PRO A 564 -25.45 23.99 7.94
N ASP A 565 -26.66 24.18 8.45
CA ASP A 565 -27.44 25.42 8.35
C ASP A 565 -27.31 26.33 9.59
N ALA A 566 -26.40 25.99 10.50
CA ALA A 566 -26.01 26.75 11.70
C ALA A 566 -27.10 26.97 12.77
N LYS A 567 -28.26 26.30 12.69
CA LYS A 567 -29.40 26.53 13.60
C LYS A 567 -29.51 25.54 14.76
N ILE A 568 -29.01 24.31 14.58
CA ILE A 568 -29.25 23.21 15.51
C ILE A 568 -27.90 22.69 16.02
N ILE A 569 -27.78 22.61 17.34
CA ILE A 569 -26.60 22.10 18.03
C ILE A 569 -26.93 20.71 18.56
N PHE A 570 -26.06 19.73 18.28
CA PHE A 570 -26.20 18.36 18.75
C PHE A 570 -25.18 18.06 19.83
N ALA A 571 -25.63 17.64 21.01
CA ALA A 571 -24.76 17.37 22.16
C ALA A 571 -24.97 15.96 22.72
N VAL A 572 -23.88 15.29 23.08
CA VAL A 572 -23.88 13.93 23.68
C VAL A 572 -23.05 13.90 24.97
N GLY A 573 -23.47 13.10 25.95
CA GLY A 573 -22.86 13.10 27.28
C GLY A 573 -23.23 11.90 28.15
N THR A 574 -23.01 12.05 29.45
CA THR A 574 -23.11 10.97 30.46
C THR A 574 -24.52 10.52 30.83
N ASP A 575 -25.57 11.18 30.33
CA ASP A 575 -26.98 10.86 30.65
C ASP A 575 -27.66 9.91 29.68
N ASN A 576 -26.88 9.26 28.80
CA ASN A 576 -27.38 8.33 27.78
C ASN A 576 -28.40 8.97 26.82
N THR A 577 -28.27 10.27 26.53
CA THR A 577 -29.04 10.95 25.48
C THR A 577 -28.15 11.61 24.41
N LEU A 578 -28.68 11.71 23.20
CA LEU A 578 -28.30 12.73 22.22
C LEU A 578 -29.37 13.82 22.24
N LYS A 579 -28.94 15.08 22.38
CA LYS A 579 -29.84 16.24 22.44
C LYS A 579 -29.81 17.06 21.17
N GLU A 580 -30.99 17.47 20.72
CA GLU A 580 -31.22 18.46 19.68
C GLU A 580 -31.49 19.81 20.39
N ILE A 581 -30.59 20.78 20.24
CA ILE A 581 -30.62 22.07 20.94
C ILE A 581 -30.77 23.21 19.92
N ALA A 582 -31.73 24.12 20.15
CA ALA A 582 -31.90 25.35 19.39
C ALA A 582 -32.52 26.44 20.28
N ASP A 583 -32.26 27.72 19.96
CA ASP A 583 -32.80 28.88 20.68
C ASP A 583 -32.61 28.81 22.22
N SER A 584 -31.42 28.37 22.67
CA SER A 584 -31.07 28.09 24.07
C SER A 584 -31.88 26.98 24.78
N SER A 585 -32.66 26.19 24.02
CA SER A 585 -33.58 25.17 24.54
C SER A 585 -33.31 23.77 23.97
N ILE A 586 -33.68 22.73 24.70
CA ILE A 586 -33.64 21.34 24.22
C ILE A 586 -34.95 21.06 23.48
N LEU A 587 -34.88 20.86 22.15
CA LEU A 587 -36.02 20.50 21.30
C LEU A 587 -36.39 19.01 21.42
N ARG A 588 -35.37 18.14 21.53
CA ARG A 588 -35.55 16.68 21.53
C ARG A 588 -34.42 15.98 22.28
N GLU A 589 -34.77 14.90 22.97
CA GLU A 589 -33.81 13.96 23.55
C GLU A 589 -34.00 12.58 22.92
N ILE A 590 -32.91 11.98 22.44
CA ILE A 590 -32.89 10.67 21.78
C ILE A 590 -32.12 9.70 22.68
N PRO A 591 -32.79 8.70 23.29
CA PRO A 591 -32.15 7.81 24.26
C PRO A 591 -31.17 6.86 23.56
N ALA A 592 -30.09 6.53 24.28
CA ALA A 592 -28.99 5.73 23.80
C ALA A 592 -29.09 4.23 24.14
N PHE A 593 -30.23 3.78 24.68
CA PHE A 593 -30.52 2.36 24.96
C PHE A 593 -29.41 1.72 25.81
N ASP A 594 -29.24 2.24 27.03
CA ASP A 594 -28.35 1.74 28.09
C ASP A 594 -26.85 1.73 27.75
N VAL A 595 -26.44 2.59 26.80
CA VAL A 595 -25.05 2.81 26.38
C VAL A 595 -24.75 4.31 26.38
N THR A 596 -23.56 4.75 26.83
CA THR A 596 -23.15 6.16 26.73
C THR A 596 -22.71 6.54 25.31
N TYR A 597 -23.13 7.73 24.86
CA TYR A 597 -22.63 8.34 23.61
C TYR A 597 -21.34 9.15 23.88
N THR A 598 -20.31 8.92 23.06
CA THR A 598 -18.97 9.49 23.24
C THR A 598 -18.64 10.56 22.21
N ALA A 599 -19.00 10.33 20.94
CA ALA A 599 -18.71 11.21 19.81
C ALA A 599 -19.94 11.37 18.90
N VAL A 600 -20.06 12.49 18.21
CA VAL A 600 -21.11 12.76 17.22
C VAL A 600 -20.54 13.52 16.02
N ALA A 601 -20.95 13.11 14.81
CA ALA A 601 -20.59 13.76 13.55
C ALA A 601 -21.81 13.87 12.63
N ILE A 602 -21.86 14.90 11.79
CA ILE A 602 -22.96 15.16 10.85
C ILE A 602 -22.39 15.51 9.47
N SER A 603 -23.08 15.12 8.39
CA SER A 603 -22.60 15.33 7.03
C SER A 603 -22.76 16.78 6.59
N HIS A 604 -21.78 17.31 5.83
CA HIS A 604 -21.79 18.67 5.30
C HIS A 604 -23.01 18.90 4.37
N SER A 605 -23.44 17.85 3.68
CA SER A 605 -24.68 17.76 2.89
C SER A 605 -25.98 17.84 3.70
N GLY A 606 -25.94 17.78 5.04
CA GLY A 606 -27.12 17.85 5.89
C GLY A 606 -28.10 16.69 5.71
N ARG A 607 -27.60 15.45 5.62
CA ARG A 607 -28.43 14.24 5.37
C ARG A 607 -28.15 13.06 6.30
N MET A 608 -26.96 12.98 6.87
CA MET A 608 -26.48 11.81 7.60
C MET A 608 -25.87 12.25 8.93
N MET A 609 -26.11 11.48 9.99
CA MET A 609 -25.56 11.68 11.32
C MET A 609 -24.99 10.37 11.84
N PHE A 610 -23.86 10.43 12.51
CA PHE A 610 -23.18 9.28 13.09
C PHE A 610 -22.92 9.54 14.57
N VAL A 611 -23.21 8.55 15.41
CA VAL A 611 -23.03 8.62 16.86
C VAL A 611 -22.18 7.45 17.34
N GLY A 612 -21.05 7.74 17.98
CA GLY A 612 -20.13 6.76 18.54
C GLY A 612 -20.48 6.42 19.98
N THR A 613 -20.22 5.18 20.40
CA THR A 613 -20.51 4.70 21.75
C THR A 613 -19.26 4.31 22.54
N SER A 614 -19.45 4.17 23.85
CA SER A 614 -18.47 3.57 24.76
C SER A 614 -18.20 2.07 24.54
N VAL A 615 -19.08 1.36 23.82
CA VAL A 615 -18.89 -0.07 23.48
C VAL A 615 -18.35 -0.29 22.06
N GLY A 616 -17.77 0.74 21.44
CA GLY A 616 -17.15 0.65 20.11
C GLY A 616 -18.13 0.52 18.94
N THR A 617 -19.44 0.70 19.16
CA THR A 617 -20.43 0.76 18.08
C THR A 617 -20.56 2.16 17.49
N ILE A 618 -20.83 2.21 16.18
CA ILE A 618 -21.20 3.40 15.43
C ILE A 618 -22.68 3.26 15.06
N ARG A 619 -23.50 4.25 15.41
CA ARG A 619 -24.91 4.33 15.01
C ARG A 619 -25.09 5.33 13.88
N ALA A 620 -25.46 4.84 12.71
CA ALA A 620 -25.81 5.66 11.55
C ALA A 620 -27.30 6.04 11.58
N MET A 621 -27.57 7.34 11.53
CA MET A 621 -28.90 7.93 11.59
C MET A 621 -29.12 8.86 10.38
N ARG A 622 -30.37 9.04 9.97
CA ARG A 622 -30.74 10.02 8.95
C ARG A 622 -30.97 11.39 9.60
N TYR A 623 -30.52 12.45 8.92
CA TYR A 623 -30.82 13.84 9.27
C TYR A 623 -31.66 14.49 8.15
N PRO A 624 -32.64 15.37 8.45
CA PRO A 624 -33.23 15.65 9.76
C PRO A 624 -33.77 14.39 10.46
N LEU A 625 -33.68 14.37 11.79
CA LEU A 625 -33.94 13.18 12.60
C LEU A 625 -35.42 12.79 12.56
N PRO A 626 -35.77 11.54 12.20
CA PRO A 626 -37.16 11.09 12.14
C PRO A 626 -37.82 11.05 13.52
N LEU A 627 -39.16 11.00 13.54
CA LEU A 627 -39.95 10.81 14.78
C LEU A 627 -39.89 9.38 15.33
N GLN A 628 -39.40 8.43 14.53
CA GLN A 628 -39.35 7.00 14.86
C GLN A 628 -37.90 6.54 15.08
N LYS A 629 -37.71 5.56 15.96
CA LYS A 629 -36.40 5.04 16.38
C LYS A 629 -35.75 4.16 15.29
N GLU A 630 -35.24 4.79 14.24
CA GLU A 630 -34.53 4.13 13.13
C GLU A 630 -33.05 4.53 13.10
N PHE A 631 -32.16 3.58 13.38
CA PHE A 631 -30.71 3.70 13.22
C PHE A 631 -30.11 2.35 12.81
N ASN A 632 -29.03 2.36 12.04
CA ASN A 632 -28.23 1.16 11.79
C ASN A 632 -27.04 1.14 12.77
N GLU A 633 -26.81 0.01 13.45
CA GLU A 633 -25.75 -0.18 14.45
C GLU A 633 -24.63 -1.03 13.85
N TYR A 634 -23.40 -0.51 13.86
CA TYR A 634 -22.20 -1.17 13.34
C TYR A 634 -21.18 -1.35 14.48
N GLN A 635 -20.84 -2.60 14.82
CA GLN A 635 -19.79 -2.89 15.79
C GLN A 635 -18.42 -2.71 15.11
N ALA A 636 -17.66 -1.68 15.50
CA ALA A 636 -16.41 -1.30 14.85
C ALA A 636 -15.20 -1.66 15.72
N HIS A 637 -15.13 -0.99 16.86
CA HIS A 637 -14.02 -1.03 17.80
C HIS A 637 -14.34 -1.98 18.96
N ALA A 638 -13.32 -2.34 19.74
CA ALA A 638 -13.43 -3.09 21.00
C ALA A 638 -13.31 -2.18 22.25
N GLY A 639 -13.08 -0.88 22.05
CA GLY A 639 -13.08 0.14 23.09
C GLY A 639 -13.96 1.35 22.74
N PRO A 640 -14.09 2.32 23.66
CA PRO A 640 -14.82 3.56 23.41
C PRO A 640 -14.35 4.30 22.16
N VAL A 641 -15.28 4.78 21.34
CA VAL A 641 -14.98 5.62 20.18
C VAL A 641 -14.53 7.00 20.68
N THR A 642 -13.28 7.38 20.43
CA THR A 642 -12.64 8.61 20.96
C THR A 642 -12.94 9.84 20.12
N LYS A 643 -12.89 9.68 18.79
CA LYS A 643 -13.22 10.71 17.79
C LYS A 643 -13.89 10.07 16.57
N MET A 644 -14.71 10.87 15.90
CA MET A 644 -15.23 10.56 14.57
C MET A 644 -15.28 11.84 13.74
N LEU A 645 -14.96 11.74 12.45
CA LEU A 645 -15.08 12.83 11.47
C LEU A 645 -15.56 12.28 10.12
N LEU A 646 -16.24 13.11 9.33
CA LEU A 646 -16.50 12.84 7.92
C LEU A 646 -15.48 13.58 7.06
N THR A 647 -15.07 12.98 5.95
CA THR A 647 -14.30 13.69 4.91
C THR A 647 -15.13 14.83 4.32
N PHE A 648 -14.47 15.88 3.82
CA PHE A 648 -15.15 17.10 3.34
C PHE A 648 -16.11 16.86 2.16
N ASP A 649 -15.99 15.73 1.46
CA ASP A 649 -16.86 15.28 0.38
C ASP A 649 -18.09 14.46 0.83
N ASP A 650 -18.17 14.12 2.13
CA ASP A 650 -19.10 13.17 2.76
C ASP A 650 -19.01 11.71 2.24
N GLN A 651 -17.94 11.31 1.54
CA GLN A 651 -17.78 9.94 1.05
C GLN A 651 -17.33 8.96 2.14
N PHE A 652 -16.51 9.40 3.09
CA PHE A 652 -15.90 8.55 4.11
C PHE A 652 -16.14 9.06 5.53
N LEU A 653 -16.58 8.15 6.40
CA LEU A 653 -16.57 8.34 7.85
C LEU A 653 -15.29 7.72 8.41
N LEU A 654 -14.59 8.48 9.24
CA LEU A 654 -13.35 8.10 9.90
C LEU A 654 -13.62 8.00 11.39
N THR A 655 -13.20 6.90 12.02
CA THR A 655 -13.46 6.65 13.44
C THR A 655 -12.24 6.06 14.14
N THR A 656 -11.93 6.58 15.33
CA THR A 656 -10.82 6.12 16.17
C THR A 656 -11.31 5.72 17.55
N ALA A 657 -10.59 4.81 18.22
CA ALA A 657 -10.96 4.34 19.55
C ALA A 657 -9.75 4.13 20.47
N GLU A 658 -10.07 3.78 21.73
CA GLU A 658 -9.06 3.51 22.77
C GLU A 658 -8.24 2.23 22.53
N ASP A 659 -8.67 1.37 21.61
CA ASP A 659 -7.98 0.14 21.21
C ASP A 659 -6.87 0.35 20.15
N GLY A 660 -6.53 1.61 19.83
CA GLY A 660 -5.47 1.97 18.90
C GLY A 660 -5.85 1.86 17.42
N CYS A 661 -7.12 1.55 17.09
CA CYS A 661 -7.56 1.36 15.71
C CYS A 661 -8.14 2.63 15.06
N LEU A 662 -7.79 2.86 13.80
CA LEU A 662 -8.42 3.82 12.88
C LEU A 662 -9.18 3.03 11.82
N PHE A 663 -10.49 3.23 11.73
CA PHE A 663 -11.35 2.65 10.69
C PHE A 663 -11.81 3.71 9.69
N THR A 664 -11.64 3.42 8.40
CA THR A 664 -12.22 4.17 7.27
C THR A 664 -13.47 3.43 6.78
N TRP A 665 -14.61 4.13 6.76
CA TRP A 665 -15.91 3.63 6.32
C TRP A 665 -16.37 4.37 5.08
N LYS A 666 -16.68 3.68 3.99
CA LYS A 666 -17.41 4.27 2.86
C LYS A 666 -18.88 4.44 3.23
N VAL A 667 -19.43 5.63 3.02
CA VAL A 667 -20.79 6.01 3.44
C VAL A 667 -21.67 6.29 2.23
N PHE A 668 -22.92 5.81 2.27
CA PHE A 668 -23.91 6.11 1.23
C PHE A 668 -25.36 5.99 1.72
N ASP A 669 -26.26 6.63 0.98
CA ASP A 669 -27.71 6.54 1.16
C ASP A 669 -28.27 5.36 0.33
N LYS A 670 -29.06 4.44 0.93
CA LYS A 670 -29.61 3.25 0.26
C LYS A 670 -30.44 3.53 -1.01
N ASP A 671 -30.86 4.77 -1.23
CA ASP A 671 -31.63 5.20 -2.40
C ASP A 671 -30.79 5.20 -3.71
N GLY A 672 -29.49 4.87 -3.66
CA GLY A 672 -28.60 4.73 -4.83
C GLY A 672 -28.25 6.04 -5.54
N ARG A 673 -28.93 7.14 -5.15
CA ARG A 673 -28.60 8.51 -5.50
C ARG A 673 -27.34 8.94 -4.75
N GLY A 674 -26.20 8.53 -5.29
CA GLY A 674 -24.88 9.00 -4.86
C GLY A 674 -24.83 10.52 -4.73
N ILE A 675 -23.94 11.01 -3.87
CA ILE A 675 -23.85 12.42 -3.45
C ILE A 675 -23.40 13.26 -4.65
N LYS A 676 -24.34 13.67 -5.49
CA LYS A 676 -24.10 14.54 -6.65
C LYS A 676 -23.65 15.93 -6.19
N ARG A 677 -22.34 16.08 -5.96
CA ARG A 677 -21.66 17.36 -6.11
C ARG A 677 -21.52 17.65 -7.60
N GLU A 678 -21.64 18.92 -7.99
CA GLU A 678 -21.69 19.31 -9.40
C GLU A 678 -20.30 19.36 -10.07
N ARG A 679 -19.25 19.04 -9.31
CA ARG A 679 -17.87 18.78 -9.74
C ARG A 679 -17.18 17.91 -8.70
N GLU A 680 -16.40 16.95 -9.18
CA GLU A 680 -15.24 16.45 -8.44
C GLU A 680 -14.18 17.55 -8.48
N VAL A 681 -13.73 18.00 -7.31
CA VAL A 681 -12.63 18.96 -7.19
C VAL A 681 -11.41 18.15 -6.77
N GLY A 682 -10.46 17.99 -7.68
CA GLY A 682 -9.24 17.22 -7.43
C GLY A 682 -8.42 17.79 -6.27
N PHE A 683 -7.70 16.92 -5.58
CA PHE A 683 -6.82 17.29 -4.49
C PHE A 683 -5.59 18.08 -4.96
N ALA A 684 -4.95 18.79 -4.04
CA ALA A 684 -3.77 19.60 -4.30
C ALA A 684 -2.48 18.80 -4.09
N GLU A 685 -1.75 18.57 -5.18
CA GLU A 685 -0.44 17.89 -5.22
C GLU A 685 0.72 18.73 -4.64
N GLU A 686 0.43 19.94 -4.14
CA GLU A 686 1.41 20.86 -3.52
C GLU A 686 2.07 20.24 -2.26
N VAL A 687 3.39 20.05 -2.25
CA VAL A 687 4.15 19.58 -1.07
C VAL A 687 5.12 20.65 -0.58
N LEU A 688 5.33 20.76 0.74
CA LEU A 688 6.39 21.59 1.30
C LEU A 688 7.70 20.79 1.39
N VAL A 689 8.78 21.37 0.88
CA VAL A 689 10.15 20.89 1.05
C VAL A 689 10.97 22.08 1.52
N THR A 690 11.97 21.90 2.39
CA THR A 690 12.82 23.05 2.75
C THR A 690 13.80 23.36 1.62
N LYS A 691 14.30 24.60 1.60
CA LYS A 691 15.23 25.03 0.56
C LYS A 691 16.52 24.19 0.56
N THR A 692 17.05 23.86 1.75
CA THR A 692 18.27 23.05 1.89
C THR A 692 18.06 21.64 1.36
N ASP A 693 16.95 20.97 1.71
CA ASP A 693 16.69 19.62 1.20
C ASP A 693 16.56 19.62 -0.34
N MET A 694 15.96 20.66 -0.94
CA MET A 694 15.91 20.81 -2.40
C MET A 694 17.29 21.05 -3.04
N GLU A 695 18.15 21.86 -2.42
CA GLU A 695 19.51 22.12 -2.91
C GLU A 695 20.39 20.85 -2.79
N GLU A 696 20.27 20.10 -1.70
CA GLU A 696 20.94 18.81 -1.48
C GLU A 696 20.47 17.74 -2.48
N LYS A 697 19.16 17.54 -2.66
CA LYS A 697 18.63 16.55 -3.62
C LYS A 697 18.99 16.94 -5.06
N ALA A 698 19.09 18.23 -5.40
CA ALA A 698 19.57 18.68 -6.71
C ALA A 698 21.05 18.36 -6.93
N GLN A 699 21.90 18.54 -5.91
CA GLN A 699 23.32 18.16 -5.96
C GLN A 699 23.49 16.64 -6.10
N VAL A 700 22.78 15.84 -5.29
CA VAL A 700 22.80 14.37 -5.38
C VAL A 700 22.26 13.88 -6.73
N MET A 701 21.25 14.54 -7.31
CA MET A 701 20.76 14.23 -8.65
C MET A 701 21.81 14.52 -9.74
N LEU A 702 22.60 15.59 -9.59
CA LEU A 702 23.70 15.92 -10.50
C LEU A 702 24.83 14.88 -10.42
N GLU A 703 25.22 14.48 -9.21
CA GLU A 703 26.24 13.45 -8.96
C GLU A 703 25.80 12.05 -9.42
N LEU A 704 24.54 11.68 -9.20
CA LEU A 704 23.97 10.45 -9.76
C LEU A 704 23.94 10.49 -11.29
N LYS A 705 23.66 11.65 -11.90
CA LYS A 705 23.65 11.80 -13.35
C LYS A 705 25.06 11.65 -13.95
N THR A 706 26.07 12.32 -13.39
CA THR A 706 27.45 12.14 -13.85
C THR A 706 27.91 10.69 -13.64
N ARG A 707 27.55 10.06 -12.52
CA ARG A 707 27.88 8.65 -12.26
C ARG A 707 27.18 7.68 -13.22
N VAL A 708 25.95 7.97 -13.66
CA VAL A 708 25.26 7.20 -14.71
C VAL A 708 25.93 7.39 -16.07
N GLU A 709 26.41 8.59 -16.38
CA GLU A 709 27.17 8.86 -17.62
C GLU A 709 28.53 8.14 -17.60
N GLU A 710 29.25 8.13 -16.48
CA GLU A 710 30.47 7.33 -16.27
C GLU A 710 30.22 5.82 -16.43
N LEU A 711 29.21 5.28 -15.73
CA LEU A 711 28.89 3.85 -15.79
C LEU A 711 28.43 3.42 -17.19
N LYS A 712 27.75 4.31 -17.94
CA LYS A 712 27.40 4.09 -19.35
C LYS A 712 28.65 4.02 -20.23
N MET A 713 29.59 4.95 -20.05
CA MET A 713 30.87 4.97 -20.79
C MET A 713 31.72 3.73 -20.50
N GLU A 714 31.82 3.32 -19.23
CA GLU A 714 32.53 2.09 -18.83
C GLU A 714 31.85 0.84 -19.39
N ASN A 715 30.53 0.72 -19.31
CA ASN A 715 29.81 -0.41 -19.87
C ASN A 715 29.95 -0.49 -21.41
N GLU A 716 29.91 0.65 -22.11
CA GLU A 716 30.18 0.71 -23.55
C GLU A 716 31.64 0.32 -23.89
N TYR A 717 32.61 0.74 -23.07
CA TYR A 717 34.00 0.33 -23.20
C TYR A 717 34.19 -1.19 -22.99
N GLN A 718 33.56 -1.76 -21.95
CA GLN A 718 33.55 -3.20 -21.68
C GLN A 718 32.86 -4.01 -22.79
N LEU A 719 31.79 -3.48 -23.40
CA LEU A 719 31.15 -4.08 -24.58
C LEU A 719 32.11 -4.08 -25.78
N ARG A 720 32.72 -2.93 -26.10
CA ARG A 720 33.71 -2.82 -27.20
C ARG A 720 34.91 -3.78 -26.99
N LEU A 721 35.42 -3.91 -25.76
CA LEU A 721 36.46 -4.89 -25.41
C LEU A 721 36.02 -6.34 -25.62
N LYS A 722 34.78 -6.69 -25.25
CA LYS A 722 34.23 -8.04 -25.46
C LYS A 722 34.03 -8.33 -26.94
N ASP A 723 33.51 -7.39 -27.71
CA ASP A 723 33.31 -7.54 -29.16
C ASP A 723 34.63 -7.67 -29.91
N MET A 724 35.68 -6.92 -29.51
CA MET A 724 37.04 -7.10 -30.03
C MET A 724 37.56 -8.53 -29.77
N ASN A 725 37.47 -8.98 -28.51
CA ASN A 725 37.87 -10.34 -28.11
C ASN A 725 37.08 -11.45 -28.82
N TYR A 726 35.78 -11.25 -29.08
CA TYR A 726 34.97 -12.20 -29.85
C TYR A 726 35.31 -12.16 -31.33
N SER A 727 35.58 -11.00 -31.91
CA SER A 727 36.01 -10.84 -33.30
C SER A 727 37.33 -11.57 -33.58
N GLU A 728 38.33 -11.43 -32.70
CA GLU A 728 39.60 -12.17 -32.80
C GLU A 728 39.41 -13.68 -32.65
N LYS A 729 38.58 -14.13 -31.69
CA LYS A 729 38.26 -15.56 -31.53
C LYS A 729 37.51 -16.14 -32.73
N ILE A 730 36.63 -15.37 -33.37
CA ILE A 730 35.93 -15.78 -34.60
C ILE A 730 36.92 -15.90 -35.77
N LYS A 731 37.82 -14.93 -35.95
CA LYS A 731 38.90 -15.03 -36.97
C LYS A 731 39.76 -16.26 -36.76
N GLY A 732 40.34 -16.45 -35.56
CA GLY A 732 41.19 -17.61 -35.25
C GLY A 732 40.48 -18.98 -35.29
N LEU A 733 39.15 -19.02 -35.27
CA LEU A 733 38.35 -20.22 -35.58
C LEU A 733 38.13 -20.39 -37.09
N THR A 734 37.89 -19.28 -37.80
CA THR A 734 37.68 -19.27 -39.26
C THR A 734 38.95 -19.72 -39.98
N ASP A 735 40.11 -19.20 -39.58
CA ASP A 735 41.41 -19.54 -40.15
C ASP A 735 41.74 -21.04 -39.97
N LYS A 736 41.39 -21.61 -38.80
CA LYS A 736 41.53 -23.05 -38.52
C LYS A 736 40.62 -23.90 -39.41
N PHE A 737 39.34 -23.56 -39.51
CA PHE A 737 38.42 -24.30 -40.39
C PHE A 737 38.84 -24.21 -41.87
N LEU A 738 39.40 -23.07 -42.30
CA LEU A 738 39.90 -22.90 -43.66
C LEU A 738 41.14 -23.78 -43.90
N GLN A 739 42.07 -23.84 -42.94
CA GLN A 739 43.23 -24.74 -42.98
C GLN A 739 42.84 -26.23 -42.96
N GLU A 740 41.86 -26.62 -42.13
CA GLU A 740 41.32 -27.98 -42.10
C GLU A 740 40.66 -28.35 -43.44
N MET A 741 39.85 -27.44 -44.01
CA MET A 741 39.20 -27.62 -45.31
C MET A 741 40.21 -27.80 -46.45
N GLU A 742 41.30 -27.03 -46.46
CA GLU A 742 42.39 -27.23 -47.44
C GLU A 742 43.12 -28.57 -47.24
N SER A 743 43.31 -29.01 -45.99
CA SER A 743 43.88 -30.33 -45.68
C SER A 743 42.97 -31.49 -46.13
N LEU A 744 41.65 -31.33 -46.03
CA LEU A 744 40.65 -32.30 -46.49
C LEU A 744 40.52 -32.32 -48.01
N LYS A 745 40.64 -31.16 -48.66
CA LYS A 745 40.63 -31.00 -50.12
C LYS A 745 41.87 -31.65 -50.75
N THR A 746 43.06 -31.41 -50.19
CA THR A 746 44.31 -32.06 -50.64
C THR A 746 44.29 -33.57 -50.40
N LYS A 747 43.82 -34.05 -49.25
CA LYS A 747 43.61 -35.50 -49.02
C LYS A 747 42.64 -36.12 -50.03
N ASN A 748 41.52 -35.47 -50.35
CA ASN A 748 40.59 -35.93 -51.38
C ASN A 748 41.24 -35.99 -52.78
N GLN A 749 42.08 -35.01 -53.12
CA GLN A 749 42.81 -35.00 -54.39
C GLN A 749 43.75 -36.20 -54.50
N VAL A 750 44.52 -36.49 -53.44
CA VAL A 750 45.43 -37.64 -53.37
C VAL A 750 44.67 -38.96 -53.48
N LEU A 751 43.59 -39.13 -52.72
CA LEU A 751 42.75 -40.34 -52.75
C LEU A 751 42.13 -40.59 -54.14
N ARG A 752 41.75 -39.54 -54.87
CA ARG A 752 41.30 -39.67 -56.27
C ARG A 752 42.41 -40.17 -57.19
N THR A 753 43.60 -39.56 -57.13
CA THR A 753 44.73 -39.98 -57.97
C THR A 753 45.22 -41.39 -57.65
N GLU A 754 45.10 -41.84 -56.40
CA GLU A 754 45.46 -43.21 -56.03
C GLU A 754 44.40 -44.23 -56.46
N LYS A 755 43.11 -43.86 -56.42
CA LYS A 755 42.04 -44.67 -57.03
C LYS A 755 42.23 -44.82 -58.54
N GLU A 756 42.52 -43.73 -59.25
CA GLU A 756 42.75 -43.76 -60.70
C GLU A 756 43.94 -44.67 -61.08
N LYS A 757 45.03 -44.68 -60.29
CA LYS A 757 46.12 -45.66 -60.45
C LYS A 757 45.68 -47.09 -60.18
N GLN A 758 44.87 -47.33 -59.16
CA GLN A 758 44.37 -48.68 -58.86
C GLN A 758 43.47 -49.18 -59.99
N ASP A 759 42.54 -48.36 -60.46
CA ASP A 759 41.65 -48.67 -61.60
C ASP A 759 42.48 -49.03 -62.86
N ILE A 760 43.50 -48.24 -63.20
CA ILE A 760 44.43 -48.52 -64.31
C ILE A 760 45.18 -49.84 -64.07
N SER A 761 45.78 -50.03 -62.89
CA SER A 761 46.57 -51.21 -62.56
C SER A 761 45.72 -52.49 -62.45
N HIS A 762 44.41 -52.38 -62.21
CA HIS A 762 43.47 -53.49 -62.34
C HIS A 762 43.14 -53.80 -63.80
N HIS A 763 43.05 -52.78 -64.67
CA HIS A 763 42.83 -52.95 -66.11
C HIS A 763 44.03 -53.64 -66.78
N GLU A 764 45.26 -53.17 -66.50
CA GLU A 764 46.51 -53.74 -67.02
C GLU A 764 46.66 -55.22 -66.64
N ARG A 765 46.42 -55.58 -65.37
CA ARG A 765 46.44 -56.99 -64.91
C ARG A 765 45.38 -57.87 -65.60
N MET A 766 44.27 -57.27 -66.04
CA MET A 766 43.18 -58.00 -66.70
C MET A 766 43.55 -58.30 -68.16
N GLU A 767 44.20 -57.38 -68.87
CA GLU A 767 44.75 -57.66 -70.21
C GLU A 767 45.93 -58.64 -70.16
N GLU A 768 46.85 -58.52 -69.19
CA GLU A 768 47.94 -59.50 -69.01
C GLU A 768 47.43 -60.94 -68.75
N LEU A 769 46.28 -61.09 -68.09
CA LEU A 769 45.64 -62.38 -67.86
C LEU A 769 45.00 -62.95 -69.14
N LEU A 770 44.32 -62.10 -69.92
CA LEU A 770 43.69 -62.50 -71.19
C LEU A 770 44.74 -62.89 -72.24
N ASP A 771 45.83 -62.14 -72.37
CA ASP A 771 46.89 -62.41 -73.36
C ASP A 771 47.77 -63.62 -72.98
N LYS A 772 47.78 -64.01 -71.68
CA LYS A 772 48.31 -65.31 -71.23
C LYS A 772 47.35 -66.46 -71.52
N GLN A 773 46.07 -66.36 -71.13
CA GLN A 773 45.08 -67.41 -71.39
C GLN A 773 44.96 -67.74 -72.88
N SER A 774 45.02 -66.72 -73.75
CA SER A 774 45.01 -66.89 -75.21
C SER A 774 46.13 -67.80 -75.73
N ARG A 775 47.32 -67.74 -75.12
CA ARG A 775 48.49 -68.55 -75.52
C ARG A 775 48.51 -69.93 -74.84
N GLU A 776 48.11 -70.01 -73.57
CA GLU A 776 48.03 -71.28 -72.83
C GLU A 776 46.89 -72.18 -73.35
N LEU A 777 45.78 -71.61 -73.85
CA LEU A 777 44.70 -72.37 -74.49
C LEU A 777 45.19 -73.18 -75.70
N GLN A 778 46.00 -72.56 -76.57
CA GLN A 778 46.34 -73.14 -77.88
C GLN A 778 47.24 -74.39 -77.77
N ASP A 779 48.13 -74.44 -76.77
CA ASP A 779 48.91 -75.65 -76.48
C ASP A 779 48.11 -76.70 -75.70
N LEU A 780 47.22 -76.28 -74.78
CA LEU A 780 46.40 -77.20 -73.97
C LEU A 780 45.30 -77.91 -74.77
N GLU A 781 44.72 -77.30 -75.81
CA GLU A 781 43.73 -77.95 -76.68
C GLU A 781 44.26 -79.26 -77.29
N SER A 782 45.55 -79.33 -77.63
CA SER A 782 46.16 -80.51 -78.25
C SER A 782 46.27 -81.72 -77.30
N CYS A 783 46.47 -81.47 -76.00
CA CYS A 783 46.85 -82.49 -75.02
C CYS A 783 45.70 -82.83 -74.05
N ASN A 784 44.82 -81.86 -73.77
CA ASN A 784 43.75 -82.06 -72.79
C ASN A 784 42.57 -82.88 -73.33
N ASN A 785 42.33 -82.86 -74.65
CA ASN A 785 41.23 -83.59 -75.30
C ASN A 785 41.18 -85.11 -75.01
N GLN A 786 42.30 -85.74 -74.60
CA GLN A 786 42.35 -87.17 -74.24
C GLN A 786 42.41 -87.44 -72.72
N LYS A 787 42.51 -86.39 -71.88
CA LYS A 787 42.35 -86.48 -70.42
C LYS A 787 40.98 -85.99 -69.95
N LEU A 788 40.39 -85.04 -70.69
CA LEU A 788 39.10 -84.44 -70.39
C LEU A 788 38.03 -85.51 -70.19
N LEU A 789 37.94 -86.53 -71.05
CA LEU A 789 36.87 -87.54 -70.99
C LEU A 789 36.79 -88.31 -69.65
N LEU A 790 37.93 -88.59 -69.01
CA LEU A 790 37.99 -89.38 -67.77
C LEU A 790 37.85 -88.53 -66.50
N GLU A 791 38.36 -87.30 -66.51
CA GLU A 791 38.17 -86.39 -65.38
C GLU A 791 36.85 -85.61 -65.50
N TYR A 792 36.16 -85.60 -66.65
CA TYR A 792 34.83 -85.00 -66.81
C TYR A 792 33.75 -85.78 -66.02
N GLU A 793 33.84 -87.10 -65.91
CA GLU A 793 32.91 -87.90 -65.09
C GLU A 793 33.07 -87.59 -63.58
N LYS A 794 34.32 -87.52 -63.09
CA LYS A 794 34.62 -87.11 -61.72
C LYS A 794 34.33 -85.64 -61.46
N TYR A 795 34.62 -84.77 -62.43
CA TYR A 795 34.30 -83.35 -62.37
C TYR A 795 32.79 -83.18 -62.33
N GLN A 796 31.99 -83.95 -63.08
CA GLN A 796 30.53 -83.93 -62.94
C GLN A 796 30.07 -84.34 -61.53
N GLU A 797 30.60 -85.42 -60.93
CA GLU A 797 30.25 -85.75 -59.54
C GLU A 797 30.66 -84.66 -58.53
N LEU A 798 31.87 -84.10 -58.68
CA LEU A 798 32.41 -83.11 -57.75
C LEU A 798 31.76 -81.73 -57.94
N GLN A 799 31.46 -81.35 -59.19
CA GLN A 799 30.70 -80.16 -59.57
C GLN A 799 29.27 -80.28 -59.05
N LEU A 800 28.61 -81.44 -59.20
CA LEU A 800 27.24 -81.61 -58.70
C LEU A 800 27.17 -81.68 -57.16
N LYS A 801 28.24 -82.09 -56.48
CA LYS A 801 28.40 -81.93 -55.01
C LYS A 801 28.73 -80.50 -54.59
N SER A 802 29.63 -79.82 -55.30
CA SER A 802 29.99 -78.43 -55.04
C SER A 802 28.81 -77.50 -55.29
N GLN A 803 28.08 -77.73 -56.37
CA GLN A 803 26.87 -77.02 -56.74
C GLN A 803 25.75 -77.26 -55.73
N ARG A 804 25.55 -78.49 -55.24
CA ARG A 804 24.62 -78.73 -54.11
C ARG A 804 25.06 -78.02 -52.82
N MET A 805 26.32 -78.11 -52.41
CA MET A 805 26.79 -77.37 -51.23
C MET A 805 26.71 -75.86 -51.43
N GLN A 806 26.92 -75.34 -52.64
CA GLN A 806 26.86 -73.92 -52.94
C GLN A 806 25.41 -73.44 -53.07
N GLU A 807 24.50 -74.25 -53.60
CA GLU A 807 23.05 -74.04 -53.53
C GLU A 807 22.55 -74.10 -52.09
N GLU A 808 23.05 -74.99 -51.23
CA GLU A 808 22.75 -75.05 -49.80
C GLU A 808 23.35 -73.89 -49.01
N TYR A 809 24.60 -73.46 -49.29
CA TYR A 809 25.22 -72.31 -48.63
C TYR A 809 24.61 -71.00 -49.10
N GLU A 810 24.36 -70.82 -50.40
CA GLU A 810 23.62 -69.65 -50.90
C GLU A 810 22.17 -69.68 -50.43
N LYS A 811 21.54 -70.85 -50.28
CA LYS A 811 20.22 -70.94 -49.65
C LYS A 811 20.31 -70.56 -48.19
N GLN A 812 21.26 -71.06 -47.41
CA GLN A 812 21.46 -70.63 -46.03
C GLN A 812 21.80 -69.13 -45.94
N LEU A 813 22.48 -68.54 -46.93
CA LEU A 813 22.73 -67.11 -46.98
C LEU A 813 21.45 -66.33 -47.32
N ARG A 814 20.66 -66.80 -48.31
CA ARG A 814 19.35 -66.25 -48.68
C ARG A 814 18.35 -66.37 -47.54
N ASP A 815 18.15 -67.55 -46.95
CA ASP A 815 17.29 -67.77 -45.78
C ASP A 815 17.72 -66.87 -44.59
N ASN A 816 19.02 -66.59 -44.41
CA ASN A 816 19.57 -65.76 -43.33
C ASN A 816 19.53 -64.26 -43.63
N ASP A 817 19.63 -63.83 -44.90
CA ASP A 817 19.42 -62.44 -45.31
C ASP A 817 17.93 -62.11 -45.52
N GLU A 818 17.08 -63.08 -45.88
CA GLU A 818 15.62 -62.98 -45.83
C GLU A 818 15.14 -62.89 -44.38
N THR A 819 15.59 -63.74 -43.46
CA THR A 819 15.21 -63.60 -42.04
C THR A 819 15.80 -62.35 -41.37
N LYS A 820 16.97 -61.86 -41.80
CA LYS A 820 17.45 -60.52 -41.40
C LYS A 820 16.64 -59.39 -42.02
N SER A 821 16.25 -59.51 -43.29
CA SER A 821 15.43 -58.49 -43.97
C SER A 821 14.05 -58.45 -43.35
N GLN A 822 13.40 -59.60 -43.11
CA GLN A 822 12.15 -59.73 -42.38
C GLN A 822 12.27 -59.18 -40.95
N ALA A 823 13.34 -59.50 -40.20
CA ALA A 823 13.53 -58.92 -38.86
C ALA A 823 13.85 -57.40 -38.89
N LEU A 824 14.40 -56.88 -39.98
CA LEU A 824 14.58 -55.44 -40.19
C LEU A 824 13.30 -54.76 -40.67
N GLU A 825 12.48 -55.43 -41.49
CA GLU A 825 11.18 -54.98 -41.96
C GLU A 825 10.19 -55.00 -40.79
N GLU A 826 10.04 -56.09 -40.04
CA GLU A 826 9.26 -56.15 -38.79
C GLU A 826 9.69 -55.06 -37.78
N LEU A 827 11.00 -54.80 -37.64
CA LEU A 827 11.50 -53.75 -36.75
C LEU A 827 11.26 -52.34 -37.33
N THR A 828 11.33 -52.17 -38.64
CA THR A 828 11.05 -50.89 -39.32
C THR A 828 9.56 -50.60 -39.32
N GLU A 829 8.70 -51.56 -39.68
CA GLU A 829 7.24 -51.51 -39.52
C GLU A 829 6.84 -51.28 -38.06
N PHE A 830 7.51 -51.91 -37.08
CA PHE A 830 7.25 -51.61 -35.66
C PHE A 830 7.60 -50.16 -35.31
N TYR A 831 8.73 -49.63 -35.79
CA TYR A 831 9.10 -48.24 -35.54
C TYR A 831 8.29 -47.25 -36.38
N GLU A 832 7.86 -47.58 -37.59
CA GLU A 832 7.00 -46.76 -38.45
C GLU A 832 5.56 -46.77 -37.96
N ALA A 833 5.00 -47.91 -37.54
CA ALA A 833 3.71 -47.98 -36.87
C ALA A 833 3.72 -47.20 -35.54
N LYS A 834 4.83 -47.25 -34.78
CA LYS A 834 5.01 -46.46 -33.57
C LYS A 834 5.28 -44.98 -33.84
N LEU A 835 5.90 -44.64 -34.98
CA LEU A 835 6.03 -43.26 -35.45
C LEU A 835 4.67 -42.73 -35.90
N GLN A 836 3.88 -43.52 -36.63
CA GLN A 836 2.50 -43.23 -37.03
C GLN A 836 1.61 -43.07 -35.80
N GLU A 837 1.63 -43.98 -34.82
CA GLU A 837 0.93 -43.85 -33.54
C GLU A 837 1.28 -42.53 -32.83
N LYS A 838 2.55 -42.12 -32.84
CA LYS A 838 2.99 -40.85 -32.25
C LYS A 838 2.73 -39.62 -33.13
N THR A 839 2.52 -39.82 -34.44
CA THR A 839 2.11 -38.77 -35.37
C THR A 839 0.61 -38.55 -35.25
N THR A 840 -0.22 -39.61 -35.23
CA THR A 840 -1.66 -39.52 -35.01
C THR A 840 -1.98 -38.98 -33.64
N LEU A 841 -1.30 -39.41 -32.56
CA LEU A 841 -1.49 -38.80 -31.23
C LEU A 841 -1.08 -37.31 -31.19
N LEU A 842 -0.16 -36.89 -32.05
CA LEU A 842 0.28 -35.49 -32.16
C LEU A 842 -0.63 -34.67 -33.09
N GLU A 843 -1.25 -35.29 -34.08
CA GLU A 843 -2.30 -34.72 -34.92
C GLU A 843 -3.62 -34.62 -34.16
N GLU A 844 -4.01 -35.62 -33.37
CA GLU A 844 -5.11 -35.61 -32.41
C GLU A 844 -4.88 -34.50 -31.38
N ALA A 845 -3.71 -34.42 -30.73
CA ALA A 845 -3.40 -33.32 -29.82
C ALA A 845 -3.38 -31.94 -30.51
N GLN A 846 -3.02 -31.85 -31.79
CA GLN A 846 -3.13 -30.59 -32.55
C GLN A 846 -4.57 -30.25 -32.93
N GLU A 847 -5.40 -31.24 -33.27
CA GLU A 847 -6.80 -31.02 -33.63
C GLU A 847 -7.65 -30.74 -32.39
N ASP A 848 -7.35 -31.37 -31.24
CA ASP A 848 -7.83 -31.00 -29.90
C ASP A 848 -7.47 -29.55 -29.56
N VAL A 849 -6.21 -29.14 -29.75
CA VAL A 849 -5.79 -27.74 -29.52
C VAL A 849 -6.49 -26.78 -30.50
N ARG A 850 -6.71 -27.17 -31.77
CA ARG A 850 -7.49 -26.40 -32.75
C ARG A 850 -8.99 -26.41 -32.43
N GLN A 851 -9.51 -27.45 -31.77
CA GLN A 851 -10.90 -27.54 -31.34
C GLN A 851 -11.10 -26.68 -30.10
N GLN A 852 -10.25 -26.77 -29.08
CA GLN A 852 -10.24 -25.87 -27.93
C GLN A 852 -10.03 -24.41 -28.36
N LEU A 853 -9.21 -24.12 -29.38
CA LEU A 853 -9.12 -22.78 -29.97
C LEU A 853 -10.41 -22.35 -30.67
N ARG A 854 -11.09 -23.22 -31.43
CA ARG A 854 -12.37 -22.92 -32.08
C ARG A 854 -13.51 -22.75 -31.06
N GLU A 855 -13.57 -23.61 -30.05
CA GLU A 855 -14.50 -23.51 -28.92
C GLU A 855 -14.23 -22.25 -28.09
N PHE A 856 -12.96 -21.87 -27.89
CA PHE A 856 -12.57 -20.61 -27.23
C PHE A 856 -12.91 -19.40 -28.09
N GLU A 857 -12.68 -19.42 -29.40
CA GLU A 857 -13.11 -18.36 -30.32
C GLU A 857 -14.63 -18.25 -30.41
N GLU A 858 -15.36 -19.37 -30.38
CA GLU A 858 -16.83 -19.39 -30.39
C GLU A 858 -17.42 -18.96 -29.04
N THR A 859 -16.80 -19.35 -27.91
CA THR A 859 -17.16 -18.85 -26.57
C THR A 859 -16.85 -17.35 -26.45
N LYS A 860 -15.69 -16.91 -26.94
CA LYS A 860 -15.32 -15.50 -27.01
C LYS A 860 -16.29 -14.73 -27.92
N LYS A 861 -16.72 -15.30 -29.04
CA LYS A 861 -17.73 -14.70 -29.92
C LYS A 861 -19.12 -14.68 -29.28
N GLN A 862 -19.50 -15.67 -28.47
CA GLN A 862 -20.73 -15.64 -27.67
C GLN A 862 -20.66 -14.54 -26.61
N ILE A 863 -19.52 -14.39 -25.93
CA ILE A 863 -19.27 -13.28 -24.99
C ILE A 863 -19.31 -11.93 -25.73
N GLU A 864 -18.66 -11.79 -26.88
CA GLU A 864 -18.70 -10.57 -27.69
C GLU A 864 -20.11 -10.27 -28.22
N GLU A 865 -20.90 -11.29 -28.60
CA GLU A 865 -22.30 -11.12 -28.99
C GLU A 865 -23.25 -10.82 -27.82
N ASP A 866 -22.99 -11.35 -26.62
CA ASP A 866 -23.75 -11.04 -25.42
C ASP A 866 -23.38 -9.68 -24.83
N GLU A 867 -22.10 -9.28 -24.89
CA GLU A 867 -21.65 -7.91 -24.62
C GLU A 867 -22.23 -6.93 -25.65
N ASP A 868 -22.21 -7.23 -26.96
CA ASP A 868 -22.86 -6.40 -27.97
C ASP A 868 -24.39 -6.35 -27.77
N ARG A 869 -25.01 -7.43 -27.31
CA ARG A 869 -26.44 -7.43 -26.90
C ARG A 869 -26.64 -6.54 -25.68
N GLU A 870 -25.87 -6.68 -24.62
CA GLU A 870 -25.97 -5.81 -23.44
C GLU A 870 -25.72 -4.34 -23.82
N ILE A 871 -24.73 -4.05 -24.66
CA ILE A 871 -24.43 -2.72 -25.19
C ILE A 871 -25.59 -2.21 -26.04
N GLN A 872 -26.20 -3.04 -26.90
CA GLN A 872 -27.39 -2.67 -27.70
C GLN A 872 -28.63 -2.47 -26.82
N ASP A 873 -28.78 -3.22 -25.74
CA ASP A 873 -29.89 -3.13 -24.79
C ASP A 873 -29.73 -1.92 -23.87
N ILE A 874 -28.51 -1.64 -23.40
CA ILE A 874 -28.10 -0.41 -22.70
C ILE A 874 -28.28 0.80 -23.62
N LYS A 875 -27.88 0.70 -24.89
CA LYS A 875 -28.05 1.72 -25.92
C LYS A 875 -29.52 1.98 -26.22
N THR A 876 -30.37 0.97 -26.38
CA THR A 876 -31.82 1.17 -26.57
C THR A 876 -32.50 1.70 -25.31
N LYS A 877 -32.07 1.27 -24.10
CA LYS A 877 -32.47 1.89 -22.82
C LYS A 877 -32.05 3.36 -22.75
N TYR A 878 -30.86 3.73 -23.23
CA TYR A 878 -30.40 5.12 -23.30
C TYR A 878 -31.04 5.92 -24.42
N GLU A 879 -31.30 5.35 -25.59
CA GLU A 879 -32.04 5.99 -26.69
C GLU A 879 -33.52 6.16 -26.36
N LYS A 880 -34.09 5.30 -25.50
CA LYS A 880 -35.41 5.49 -24.90
C LYS A 880 -35.37 6.63 -23.89
N LYS A 881 -34.48 6.58 -22.89
CA LYS A 881 -34.26 7.70 -21.95
C LYS A 881 -33.98 9.02 -22.66
N LEU A 882 -33.23 9.02 -23.76
CA LEU A 882 -32.92 10.20 -24.58
C LEU A 882 -34.10 10.64 -25.45
N ARG A 883 -35.04 9.75 -25.80
CA ARG A 883 -36.33 10.12 -26.41
C ARG A 883 -37.26 10.73 -25.35
N ASP A 884 -37.39 10.09 -24.20
CA ASP A 884 -38.18 10.57 -23.05
C ASP A 884 -37.64 11.93 -22.54
N GLU A 885 -36.31 12.11 -22.51
CA GLU A 885 -35.65 13.39 -22.24
C GLU A 885 -35.81 14.39 -23.38
N LYS A 886 -35.76 13.99 -24.67
CA LYS A 886 -36.01 14.93 -25.78
C LYS A 886 -37.47 15.39 -25.81
N GLU A 887 -38.43 14.53 -25.49
CA GLU A 887 -39.85 14.88 -25.41
C GLU A 887 -40.15 15.75 -24.18
N SER A 888 -39.60 15.43 -23.01
CA SER A 888 -39.71 16.31 -21.85
C SER A 888 -38.94 17.62 -22.04
N ASN A 889 -37.80 17.63 -22.74
CA ASN A 889 -37.08 18.85 -23.13
C ASN A 889 -37.85 19.65 -24.20
N LEU A 890 -38.66 19.03 -25.05
CA LEU A 890 -39.60 19.69 -25.97
C LEU A 890 -40.78 20.32 -25.23
N ARG A 891 -41.40 19.60 -24.27
CA ARG A 891 -42.41 20.17 -23.35
C ARG A 891 -41.83 21.35 -22.58
N LEU A 892 -40.69 21.15 -21.92
CA LEU A 892 -39.95 22.18 -21.18
C LEU A 892 -39.49 23.33 -22.09
N LYS A 893 -39.23 23.13 -23.39
CA LYS A 893 -38.99 24.21 -24.35
C LYS A 893 -40.28 24.96 -24.73
N GLY A 894 -41.42 24.29 -24.82
CA GLY A 894 -42.73 24.94 -24.95
C GLY A 894 -43.07 25.79 -23.73
N GLU A 895 -42.93 25.21 -22.53
CA GLU A 895 -43.10 25.87 -21.24
C GLU A 895 -42.08 26.99 -21.03
N THR A 896 -40.81 26.79 -21.41
CA THR A 896 -39.78 27.84 -21.45
C THR A 896 -40.11 28.91 -22.49
N GLY A 897 -40.77 28.59 -23.61
CA GLY A 897 -41.28 29.56 -24.57
C GLY A 897 -42.39 30.43 -24.00
N ILE A 898 -43.31 29.83 -23.23
CA ILE A 898 -44.36 30.54 -22.49
C ILE A 898 -43.75 31.37 -21.36
N MET A 899 -42.82 30.81 -20.58
CA MET A 899 -42.07 31.52 -19.54
C MET A 899 -41.21 32.63 -20.12
N ARG A 900 -40.63 32.48 -21.32
CA ARG A 900 -39.85 33.54 -22.00
C ARG A 900 -40.76 34.65 -22.54
N LYS A 901 -42.00 34.35 -22.93
CA LYS A 901 -43.03 35.38 -23.20
C LYS A 901 -43.47 36.11 -21.93
N LYS A 902 -43.72 35.39 -20.83
CA LYS A 902 -44.00 35.99 -19.50
C LYS A 902 -42.82 36.81 -18.97
N PHE A 903 -41.60 36.31 -19.15
CA PHE A 903 -40.38 37.01 -18.80
C PHE A 903 -40.21 38.25 -19.68
N SER A 904 -40.50 38.18 -20.98
CA SER A 904 -40.48 39.36 -21.86
C SER A 904 -41.56 40.39 -21.52
N SER A 905 -42.74 40.00 -21.02
CA SER A 905 -43.74 40.96 -20.54
C SER A 905 -43.34 41.57 -19.20
N LEU A 906 -42.85 40.74 -18.25
CA LEU A 906 -42.34 41.21 -16.96
C LEU A 906 -41.09 42.08 -17.11
N GLN A 907 -40.20 41.78 -18.05
CA GLN A 907 -39.03 42.57 -18.42
C GLN A 907 -39.46 43.94 -18.92
N LYS A 908 -40.48 44.01 -19.81
CA LYS A 908 -41.03 45.28 -20.29
C LYS A 908 -41.76 46.06 -19.20
N GLU A 909 -42.50 45.38 -18.33
CA GLU A 909 -43.17 45.97 -17.17
C GLU A 909 -42.15 46.49 -16.14
N ILE A 910 -41.02 45.81 -15.97
CA ILE A 910 -39.86 46.28 -15.19
C ILE A 910 -39.20 47.49 -15.87
N GLU A 911 -39.02 47.48 -17.19
CA GLU A 911 -38.45 48.59 -17.96
C GLU A 911 -39.33 49.86 -17.86
N GLU A 912 -40.65 49.71 -18.00
CA GLU A 912 -41.64 50.77 -17.75
C GLU A 912 -41.55 51.28 -16.30
N ARG A 913 -41.53 50.39 -15.30
CA ARG A 913 -41.35 50.77 -13.88
C ARG A 913 -39.99 51.41 -13.59
N THR A 914 -38.92 51.07 -14.31
CA THR A 914 -37.62 51.75 -14.14
C THR A 914 -37.62 53.15 -14.75
N ASN A 915 -38.33 53.37 -15.87
CA ASN A 915 -38.55 54.72 -16.41
C ASN A 915 -39.39 55.57 -15.44
N ASP A 916 -40.43 55.01 -14.83
CA ASP A 916 -41.18 55.68 -13.74
C ASP A 916 -40.25 56.04 -12.56
N ILE A 917 -39.38 55.12 -12.14
CA ILE A 917 -38.40 55.36 -11.08
C ILE A 917 -37.36 56.43 -11.49
N GLU A 918 -36.93 56.51 -12.75
CA GLU A 918 -36.00 57.54 -13.21
C GLU A 918 -36.66 58.92 -13.31
N THR A 919 -37.90 59.01 -13.78
CA THR A 919 -38.65 60.28 -13.75
C THR A 919 -38.89 60.76 -12.32
N LEU A 920 -39.31 59.88 -11.40
CA LEU A 920 -39.46 60.20 -9.97
C LEU A 920 -38.13 60.57 -9.30
N LYS A 921 -36.99 59.95 -9.67
CA LYS A 921 -35.65 60.38 -9.24
C LYS A 921 -35.31 61.78 -9.79
N GLY A 922 -35.67 62.06 -11.04
CA GLY A 922 -35.51 63.39 -11.63
C GLY A 922 -36.31 64.47 -10.88
N GLU A 923 -37.51 64.14 -10.40
CA GLU A 923 -38.31 65.02 -9.54
C GLU A 923 -37.75 65.13 -8.12
N GLN A 924 -37.27 64.02 -7.54
CA GLN A 924 -36.57 64.01 -6.25
C GLN A 924 -35.33 64.93 -6.27
N VAL A 925 -34.56 64.92 -7.36
CA VAL A 925 -33.39 65.81 -7.53
C VAL A 925 -33.81 67.27 -7.68
N LYS A 926 -34.89 67.58 -8.41
CA LYS A 926 -35.45 68.94 -8.47
C LYS A 926 -35.90 69.42 -7.09
N LEU A 927 -36.63 68.59 -6.35
CA LEU A 927 -37.09 68.89 -4.99
C LEU A 927 -35.93 69.06 -4.00
N GLN A 928 -34.88 68.22 -4.08
CA GLN A 928 -33.65 68.43 -3.30
C GLN A 928 -32.92 69.73 -3.67
N GLY A 929 -32.99 70.16 -4.94
CA GLY A 929 -32.52 71.48 -5.36
C GLY A 929 -33.29 72.62 -4.68
N VAL A 930 -34.62 72.54 -4.67
CA VAL A 930 -35.51 73.51 -4.01
C VAL A 930 -35.30 73.53 -2.49
N ILE A 931 -35.14 72.35 -1.86
CA ILE A 931 -34.81 72.23 -0.44
C ILE A 931 -33.46 72.92 -0.17
N LYS A 932 -32.42 72.68 -0.97
CA LYS A 932 -31.11 73.33 -0.80
C LYS A 932 -31.13 74.85 -0.99
N SER A 933 -31.98 75.38 -1.88
CA SER A 933 -32.18 76.84 -1.93
C SER A 933 -32.87 77.35 -0.67
N LEU A 934 -33.94 76.70 -0.22
CA LEU A 934 -34.66 77.11 1.00
C LEU A 934 -33.79 76.98 2.26
N GLU A 935 -32.94 75.95 2.36
CA GLU A 935 -31.95 75.80 3.44
C GLU A 935 -30.91 76.93 3.44
N LYS A 936 -30.46 77.35 2.24
CA LYS A 936 -29.54 78.48 2.07
C LYS A 936 -30.21 79.81 2.41
N ASP A 937 -31.47 79.99 2.05
CA ASP A 937 -32.26 81.18 2.39
C ASP A 937 -32.55 81.21 3.90
N ILE A 938 -32.85 80.08 4.53
CA ILE A 938 -32.96 79.93 6.00
C ILE A 938 -31.61 80.23 6.68
N GLN A 939 -30.46 79.84 6.10
CA GLN A 939 -29.15 80.28 6.60
C GLN A 939 -28.93 81.79 6.43
N GLY A 940 -29.41 82.38 5.33
CA GLY A 940 -29.40 83.83 5.10
C GLY A 940 -30.21 84.57 6.16
N PHE A 941 -31.48 84.21 6.34
CA PHE A 941 -32.34 84.79 7.36
C PHE A 941 -31.83 84.54 8.79
N LYS A 942 -31.23 83.38 9.09
CA LYS A 942 -30.58 83.16 10.39
C LYS A 942 -29.39 84.11 10.62
N ARG A 943 -28.60 84.40 9.60
CA ARG A 943 -27.51 85.39 9.68
C ARG A 943 -28.05 86.80 9.83
N GLU A 944 -29.07 87.18 9.07
CA GLU A 944 -29.72 88.49 9.16
C GLU A 944 -30.44 88.68 10.51
N ILE A 945 -31.00 87.61 11.09
CA ILE A 945 -31.51 87.59 12.47
C ILE A 945 -30.35 87.77 13.45
N GLN A 946 -29.23 87.05 13.31
CA GLN A 946 -28.09 87.20 14.21
C GLN A 946 -27.44 88.60 14.13
N GLU A 947 -27.30 89.18 12.94
CA GLU A 947 -26.85 90.57 12.75
C GLU A 947 -27.84 91.58 13.38
N ARG A 948 -29.15 91.30 13.32
CA ARG A 948 -30.18 92.07 14.04
C ARG A 948 -30.11 91.87 15.55
N ASP A 949 -29.86 90.66 16.04
CA ASP A 949 -29.74 90.34 17.47
C ASP A 949 -28.47 90.96 18.06
N GLU A 950 -27.35 90.97 17.35
CA GLU A 950 -26.14 91.73 17.71
C GLU A 950 -26.43 93.24 17.72
N THR A 951 -27.15 93.76 16.72
CA THR A 951 -27.61 95.17 16.67
C THR A 951 -28.59 95.51 17.80
N ILE A 952 -29.44 94.56 18.21
CA ILE A 952 -30.35 94.69 19.36
C ILE A 952 -29.53 94.68 20.64
N GLN A 953 -28.61 93.74 20.82
CA GLN A 953 -27.77 93.62 22.02
C GLN A 953 -26.88 94.86 22.21
N ASP A 954 -26.35 95.45 21.14
CA ASP A 954 -25.62 96.72 21.22
C ASP A 954 -26.55 97.91 21.51
N LYS A 955 -27.78 97.92 20.99
CA LYS A 955 -28.81 98.89 21.39
C LYS A 955 -29.26 98.69 22.84
N GLU A 956 -29.33 97.46 23.34
CA GLU A 956 -29.66 97.14 24.73
C GLU A 956 -28.53 97.52 25.69
N LYS A 957 -27.25 97.27 25.34
CA LYS A 957 -26.09 97.88 26.01
C LYS A 957 -26.23 99.40 26.06
N ARG A 958 -26.53 100.02 24.92
CA ARG A 958 -26.68 101.49 24.84
C ARG A 958 -27.89 101.99 25.65
N ILE A 959 -28.97 101.22 25.75
CA ILE A 959 -30.13 101.47 26.61
C ILE A 959 -29.79 101.22 28.09
N TYR A 960 -28.90 100.28 28.41
CA TYR A 960 -28.41 100.00 29.76
C TYR A 960 -27.48 101.13 30.25
N ASP A 961 -26.53 101.57 29.41
CA ASP A 961 -25.68 102.73 29.68
C ASP A 961 -26.49 104.03 29.73
N LEU A 962 -27.51 104.18 28.87
CA LEU A 962 -28.46 105.29 28.97
C LEU A 962 -29.34 105.18 30.23
N LYS A 963 -29.76 103.99 30.67
CA LYS A 963 -30.47 103.80 31.96
C LYS A 963 -29.57 104.16 33.14
N LYS A 964 -28.29 103.78 33.11
CA LYS A 964 -27.30 104.14 34.12
C LYS A 964 -27.07 105.64 34.17
N LYS A 965 -26.83 106.28 33.01
CA LYS A 965 -26.78 107.74 32.87
C LYS A 965 -28.11 108.43 33.23
N ASN A 966 -29.26 107.78 33.07
CA ASN A 966 -30.56 108.32 33.46
C ASN A 966 -30.84 108.13 34.96
N GLN A 967 -30.22 107.17 35.64
CA GLN A 967 -30.17 107.11 37.10
C GLN A 967 -29.23 108.18 37.68
N GLU A 968 -28.11 108.47 37.01
CA GLU A 968 -27.23 109.60 37.34
C GLU A 968 -27.94 110.95 37.10
N LEU A 969 -28.54 111.14 35.92
CA LEU A 969 -29.39 112.30 35.62
C LEU A 969 -30.64 112.36 36.49
N GLY A 970 -31.15 111.25 37.01
CA GLY A 970 -32.22 111.22 38.02
C GLY A 970 -31.81 111.90 39.33
N LYS A 971 -30.54 111.75 39.74
CA LYS A 971 -29.97 112.46 40.90
C LYS A 971 -29.80 113.96 40.60
N PHE A 972 -29.36 114.32 39.39
CA PHE A 972 -29.33 115.72 38.95
C PHE A 972 -30.73 116.34 38.78
N LYS A 973 -31.73 115.55 38.36
CA LYS A 973 -33.11 115.99 38.20
C LYS A 973 -33.72 116.43 39.53
N PHE A 974 -33.42 115.76 40.63
CA PHE A 974 -33.88 116.20 41.95
C PHE A 974 -33.33 117.59 42.35
N VAL A 975 -32.14 117.95 41.85
CA VAL A 975 -31.52 119.29 42.03
C VAL A 975 -32.07 120.31 41.04
N LEU A 976 -32.40 119.88 39.81
CA LEU A 976 -32.88 120.75 38.73
C LEU A 976 -34.38 121.02 38.77
N ASP A 977 -35.23 120.09 39.21
CA ASP A 977 -36.68 120.29 39.35
C ASP A 977 -36.99 121.39 40.39
N TYR A 978 -36.13 121.59 41.39
CA TYR A 978 -36.19 122.75 42.30
C TYR A 978 -36.00 124.07 41.54
N LYS A 979 -35.08 124.11 40.57
CA LYS A 979 -34.71 125.33 39.81
C LYS A 979 -35.60 125.60 38.60
N ILE A 980 -36.18 124.54 38.00
CA ILE A 980 -37.13 124.63 36.88
C ILE A 980 -38.49 125.17 37.35
N LYS A 981 -38.87 124.94 38.62
CA LYS A 981 -40.10 125.48 39.21
C LYS A 981 -40.10 127.01 39.34
N GLU A 982 -38.91 127.61 39.46
CA GLU A 982 -38.69 129.06 39.46
C GLU A 982 -38.89 129.68 38.06
N LEU A 983 -38.35 129.02 37.02
CA LEU A 983 -38.23 129.57 35.67
C LEU A 983 -39.45 129.33 34.76
N LYS A 984 -40.32 128.37 35.08
CA LYS A 984 -41.51 128.05 34.26
C LYS A 984 -42.67 129.07 34.35
N LYS A 985 -42.45 130.27 34.89
CA LYS A 985 -43.50 131.29 35.12
C LYS A 985 -43.49 132.47 34.13
N GLN A 986 -42.72 132.42 33.03
CA GLN A 986 -42.44 133.63 32.22
C GLN A 986 -42.59 133.54 30.69
N ILE A 987 -42.68 132.35 30.06
CA ILE A 987 -42.63 132.27 28.57
C ILE A 987 -43.67 131.29 27.98
N GLU A 988 -44.93 131.45 28.36
CA GLU A 988 -46.03 131.47 27.38
C GLU A 988 -46.15 132.96 26.98
N PRO A 989 -45.96 133.42 25.71
CA PRO A 989 -46.34 132.74 24.46
C PRO A 989 -45.45 133.03 23.20
N ARG A 990 -45.02 132.03 22.39
CA ARG A 990 -44.57 132.32 21.00
C ARG A 990 -44.57 131.18 19.94
N GLU A 991 -45.53 130.25 19.96
CA GLU A 991 -45.69 129.23 18.89
C GLU A 991 -46.35 129.72 17.58
N ASN A 992 -46.42 131.04 17.34
CA ASN A 992 -46.93 131.61 16.09
C ASN A 992 -45.96 132.66 15.53
N GLU A 993 -44.95 132.21 14.78
CA GLU A 993 -44.22 133.06 13.82
C GLU A 993 -43.49 132.29 12.72
N ILE A 994 -43.05 131.03 12.94
CA ILE A 994 -42.38 130.20 11.91
C ILE A 994 -43.29 129.09 11.38
N ARG A 995 -44.39 129.52 10.72
CA ARG A 995 -45.28 128.67 9.90
C ARG A 995 -45.32 129.14 8.43
N VAL A 996 -44.44 130.08 8.05
CA VAL A 996 -44.48 130.79 6.77
C VAL A 996 -43.05 130.97 6.20
N MET A 997 -42.60 129.92 5.50
CA MET A 997 -41.46 129.80 4.55
C MET A 997 -41.22 128.28 4.43
N LYS A 998 -42.05 127.49 3.73
CA LYS A 998 -42.75 127.69 2.45
C LYS A 998 -41.79 127.79 1.26
N GLU A 999 -41.80 126.73 0.45
CA GLU A 999 -41.44 126.65 -0.98
C GLU A 999 -40.05 127.14 -1.44
N GLN A 1000 -39.23 126.19 -1.94
CA GLN A 1000 -38.56 126.16 -3.26
C GLN A 1000 -37.35 125.19 -3.18
N ILE A 1001 -36.85 124.52 -4.23
CA ILE A 1001 -37.31 123.95 -5.52
C ILE A 1001 -36.00 123.53 -6.25
N GLN A 1002 -36.08 122.46 -7.07
CA GLN A 1002 -35.12 122.07 -8.13
C GLN A 1002 -33.74 121.44 -7.85
N GLU A 1003 -33.32 120.68 -8.86
CA GLU A 1003 -32.04 120.02 -9.09
C GLU A 1003 -30.92 121.02 -9.49
N ASN A 1004 -29.65 120.60 -9.36
CA ASN A 1004 -28.67 120.54 -10.48
C ASN A 1004 -27.28 120.01 -10.01
N ASP A 1005 -26.49 119.51 -10.98
CA ASP A 1005 -25.03 119.27 -10.95
C ASP A 1005 -24.20 120.57 -10.73
N PRO A 1006 -22.86 120.59 -10.43
CA PRO A 1006 -21.81 119.65 -10.90
C PRO A 1006 -20.57 119.38 -9.98
N TRP A 1007 -19.54 118.74 -10.57
CA TRP A 1007 -18.13 118.51 -10.16
C TRP A 1007 -17.30 119.80 -9.84
N PRO A 1008 -16.00 119.78 -9.37
CA PRO A 1008 -15.01 118.67 -9.25
C PRO A 1008 -14.07 118.65 -7.98
N GLN A 1009 -13.11 117.69 -7.92
CA GLN A 1009 -11.61 117.88 -7.85
C GLN A 1009 -10.81 116.93 -6.89
N ARG A 1010 -9.57 116.55 -7.28
CA ARG A 1010 -8.42 115.97 -6.50
C ARG A 1010 -8.47 114.49 -6.06
N VAL A 1011 -7.38 113.73 -5.79
CA VAL A 1011 -5.93 113.62 -6.21
C VAL A 1011 -5.30 112.48 -5.35
N GLU A 1012 -4.23 111.70 -5.65
CA GLU A 1012 -3.56 111.20 -6.89
C GLU A 1012 -2.42 110.20 -6.50
N ILE A 1013 -1.81 109.47 -7.46
CA ILE A 1013 -0.48 108.78 -7.42
C ILE A 1013 -0.31 107.54 -6.48
N GLY A 1014 0.63 106.64 -6.84
CA GLY A 1014 1.27 105.64 -5.95
C GLY A 1014 2.62 105.12 -6.50
N SER A 1015 3.50 104.53 -5.68
CA SER A 1015 4.78 103.91 -6.12
C SER A 1015 5.57 103.13 -5.02
N TYR A 1016 6.37 102.12 -5.44
CA TYR A 1016 7.74 101.66 -5.04
C TYR A 1016 8.35 101.97 -3.62
N SER A 1017 9.31 101.23 -3.01
CA SER A 1017 10.18 100.06 -3.36
C SER A 1017 11.02 99.52 -2.17
N PHE A 1018 11.73 98.38 -2.34
CA PHE A 1018 13.07 98.03 -1.76
C PHE A 1018 13.20 97.75 -0.22
N THR A 1019 14.16 96.99 0.37
CA THR A 1019 15.33 96.19 -0.12
C THR A 1019 15.79 95.06 0.88
N LYS A 1020 16.77 94.24 0.44
CA LYS A 1020 17.87 93.58 1.23
C LYS A 1020 17.58 92.39 2.19
N GLN A 1021 17.45 91.21 1.60
CA GLN A 1021 18.51 90.16 1.59
C GLN A 1021 19.65 90.25 2.66
N ALA A 1022 19.69 89.32 3.64
CA ALA A 1022 20.94 88.69 4.16
C ALA A 1022 20.71 87.62 5.27
N ARG A 1023 20.52 86.34 4.91
CA ARG A 1023 21.05 85.18 5.68
C ARG A 1023 21.07 83.90 4.84
N LYS A 1024 22.17 83.72 4.10
CA LYS A 1024 22.57 82.44 3.47
C LYS A 1024 23.30 81.60 4.54
N VAL A 1025 23.60 80.33 4.23
CA VAL A 1025 24.28 79.32 5.08
C VAL A 1025 23.39 78.67 6.14
N LEU A 1026 22.79 77.52 5.77
CA LEU A 1026 22.63 76.28 6.57
C LEU A 1026 21.73 75.22 5.89
N LEU A 1027 21.17 75.51 4.70
CA LEU A 1027 20.17 74.67 4.04
C LEU A 1027 20.55 74.37 2.57
N TRP A 1028 21.71 73.72 2.37
CA TRP A 1028 22.23 73.35 1.03
C TRP A 1028 22.94 71.98 0.98
N GLY A 1029 22.90 71.19 2.06
CA GLY A 1029 23.38 69.80 2.08
C GLY A 1029 22.25 68.81 1.82
N THR A 1030 21.24 68.83 2.69
CA THR A 1030 20.06 67.92 2.64
C THR A 1030 19.28 67.99 1.33
N LEU A 1031 19.14 69.20 0.75
CA LEU A 1031 18.37 69.40 -0.48
C LEU A 1031 18.99 68.64 -1.67
N ARG A 1032 20.32 68.66 -1.79
CA ARG A 1032 21.07 67.89 -2.81
C ARG A 1032 21.01 66.38 -2.62
N GLN A 1033 20.86 65.93 -1.38
CA GLN A 1033 20.76 64.51 -1.05
C GLN A 1033 19.36 63.97 -1.38
N MET A 1034 18.31 64.73 -1.06
CA MET A 1034 16.94 64.44 -1.51
C MET A 1034 16.79 64.52 -3.03
N GLU A 1035 17.45 65.46 -3.71
CA GLU A 1035 17.48 65.54 -5.19
C GLU A 1035 18.07 64.26 -5.81
N ALA A 1036 19.19 63.76 -5.28
CA ALA A 1036 19.83 62.53 -5.75
C ALA A 1036 18.99 61.26 -5.45
N GLU A 1037 18.34 61.19 -4.29
CA GLU A 1037 17.41 60.10 -3.94
C GLU A 1037 16.15 60.13 -4.82
N LEU A 1038 15.57 61.30 -5.09
CA LEU A 1038 14.48 61.45 -6.06
C LEU A 1038 14.90 60.98 -7.45
N GLU A 1039 16.09 61.35 -7.92
CA GLU A 1039 16.59 60.94 -9.24
C GLU A 1039 16.81 59.42 -9.32
N HIS A 1040 17.20 58.78 -8.21
CA HIS A 1040 17.30 57.32 -8.13
C HIS A 1040 15.92 56.64 -8.16
N PHE A 1041 14.95 57.11 -7.38
CA PHE A 1041 13.57 56.60 -7.41
C PHE A 1041 12.88 56.85 -8.76
N HIS A 1042 13.16 57.97 -9.43
CA HIS A 1042 12.64 58.22 -10.78
C HIS A 1042 13.21 57.19 -11.78
N LYS A 1043 14.52 56.91 -11.73
CA LYS A 1043 15.15 55.88 -12.58
C LYS A 1043 14.58 54.50 -12.30
N GLN A 1044 14.41 54.11 -11.04
CA GLN A 1044 13.75 52.84 -10.67
C GLN A 1044 12.30 52.77 -11.19
N ASN A 1045 11.49 53.81 -11.00
CA ASN A 1045 10.12 53.83 -11.51
C ASN A 1045 10.08 53.75 -13.05
N THR A 1046 10.93 54.48 -13.77
CA THR A 1046 10.98 54.35 -15.24
C THR A 1046 11.39 52.96 -15.70
N GLN A 1047 12.30 52.27 -14.97
CA GLN A 1047 12.65 50.89 -15.27
C GLN A 1047 11.50 49.92 -14.99
N LEU A 1048 10.74 50.13 -13.90
CA LEU A 1048 9.55 49.35 -13.59
C LEU A 1048 8.43 49.59 -14.61
N GLU A 1049 8.21 50.82 -15.06
CA GLU A 1049 7.27 51.17 -16.13
C GLU A 1049 7.67 50.51 -17.47
N LEU A 1050 8.96 50.54 -17.84
CA LEU A 1050 9.49 49.81 -19.00
C LEU A 1050 9.20 48.31 -18.86
N ASN A 1051 9.59 47.68 -17.75
CA ASN A 1051 9.37 46.25 -17.50
C ASN A 1051 7.87 45.89 -17.55
N ILE A 1052 7.00 46.73 -16.98
CA ILE A 1052 5.55 46.57 -17.01
C ILE A 1052 5.03 46.67 -18.45
N THR A 1053 5.48 47.64 -19.25
CA THR A 1053 5.04 47.76 -20.65
C THR A 1053 5.53 46.59 -21.52
N GLU A 1054 6.73 46.05 -21.28
CA GLU A 1054 7.23 44.85 -21.94
C GLU A 1054 6.41 43.61 -21.57
N LEU A 1055 6.08 43.44 -20.29
CA LEU A 1055 5.17 42.39 -19.82
C LEU A 1055 3.76 42.52 -20.41
N TRP A 1056 3.23 43.74 -20.55
CA TRP A 1056 1.96 43.98 -21.25
C TRP A 1056 2.03 43.67 -22.74
N GLN A 1057 3.16 43.92 -23.42
CA GLN A 1057 3.35 43.52 -24.81
C GLN A 1057 3.43 42.00 -24.96
N LYS A 1058 4.19 41.31 -24.10
CA LYS A 1058 4.26 39.85 -24.04
C LYS A 1058 2.90 39.20 -23.73
N LEU A 1059 2.13 39.77 -22.80
CA LEU A 1059 0.77 39.32 -22.48
C LEU A 1059 -0.21 39.51 -23.66
N ARG A 1060 -0.09 40.62 -24.41
CA ARG A 1060 -0.89 40.81 -25.63
C ARG A 1060 -0.47 39.88 -26.77
N ALA A 1061 0.82 39.61 -26.94
CA ALA A 1061 1.31 38.68 -27.94
C ALA A 1061 0.80 37.25 -27.67
N THR A 1062 0.94 36.78 -26.42
CA THR A 1062 0.47 35.45 -26.01
C THR A 1062 -1.05 35.30 -26.01
N ASP A 1063 -1.83 36.32 -25.63
CA ASP A 1063 -3.30 36.31 -25.80
C ASP A 1063 -3.68 36.33 -27.29
N GLN A 1064 -2.95 37.06 -28.15
CA GLN A 1064 -3.20 37.04 -29.59
C GLN A 1064 -2.85 35.69 -30.23
N GLU A 1065 -1.80 35.01 -29.77
CA GLU A 1065 -1.47 33.63 -30.18
C GLU A 1065 -2.49 32.62 -29.67
N MET A 1066 -2.88 32.69 -28.39
CA MET A 1066 -3.94 31.84 -27.83
C MET A 1066 -5.27 32.01 -28.57
N ARG A 1067 -5.58 33.23 -29.06
CA ARG A 1067 -6.74 33.48 -29.93
C ARG A 1067 -6.57 32.88 -31.34
N ARG A 1068 -5.36 32.85 -31.92
CA ARG A 1068 -5.08 32.15 -33.19
C ARG A 1068 -5.23 30.64 -33.02
N GLU A 1069 -4.66 30.05 -31.97
CA GLU A 1069 -4.78 28.61 -31.72
C GLU A 1069 -6.22 28.20 -31.42
N ARG A 1070 -6.95 28.95 -30.57
CA ARG A 1070 -8.40 28.72 -30.36
C ARG A 1070 -9.24 28.90 -31.62
N GLN A 1071 -8.77 29.68 -32.61
CA GLN A 1071 -9.44 29.79 -33.90
C GLN A 1071 -9.13 28.58 -34.79
N LYS A 1072 -7.85 28.17 -34.90
CA LYS A 1072 -7.46 26.90 -35.57
C LYS A 1072 -8.18 25.69 -34.98
N GLU A 1073 -8.29 25.60 -33.66
CA GLU A 1073 -9.00 24.55 -32.93
C GLU A 1073 -10.48 24.49 -33.33
N ARG A 1074 -11.15 25.65 -33.42
CA ARG A 1074 -12.54 25.76 -33.88
C ARG A 1074 -12.69 25.42 -35.36
N ASP A 1075 -11.74 25.81 -36.20
CA ASP A 1075 -11.78 25.53 -37.64
C ASP A 1075 -11.47 24.03 -37.92
N LEU A 1076 -10.59 23.41 -37.12
CA LEU A 1076 -10.37 21.96 -37.09
C LEU A 1076 -11.58 21.20 -36.54
N GLU A 1077 -12.20 21.65 -35.45
CA GLU A 1077 -13.47 21.08 -34.97
C GLU A 1077 -14.55 21.16 -36.07
N ALA A 1078 -14.66 22.28 -36.77
CA ALA A 1078 -15.61 22.47 -37.85
C ALA A 1078 -15.30 21.54 -39.05
N LEU A 1079 -14.02 21.35 -39.37
CA LEU A 1079 -13.57 20.40 -40.39
C LEU A 1079 -13.89 18.96 -40.00
N VAL A 1080 -13.59 18.54 -38.77
CA VAL A 1080 -13.88 17.19 -38.23
C VAL A 1080 -15.39 16.96 -38.13
N LYS A 1081 -16.18 17.95 -37.72
CA LYS A 1081 -17.65 17.88 -37.70
C LYS A 1081 -18.22 17.72 -39.12
N ARG A 1082 -17.69 18.44 -40.11
CA ARG A 1082 -18.06 18.28 -41.54
C ARG A 1082 -17.65 16.91 -42.09
N PHE A 1083 -16.41 16.48 -41.88
CA PHE A 1083 -15.92 15.16 -42.28
C PHE A 1083 -16.75 14.03 -41.67
N LYS A 1084 -17.03 14.09 -40.35
CA LYS A 1084 -17.89 13.11 -39.66
C LYS A 1084 -19.32 13.08 -40.23
N THR A 1085 -19.85 14.22 -40.64
CA THR A 1085 -21.19 14.30 -41.28
C THR A 1085 -21.17 13.68 -42.68
N ASP A 1086 -20.18 14.04 -43.52
CA ASP A 1086 -20.00 13.45 -44.85
C ASP A 1086 -19.73 11.94 -44.78
N LEU A 1087 -18.93 11.48 -43.82
CA LEU A 1087 -18.66 10.06 -43.56
C LEU A 1087 -19.93 9.31 -43.14
N HIS A 1088 -20.75 9.88 -42.25
CA HIS A 1088 -22.02 9.29 -41.87
C HIS A 1088 -22.99 9.19 -43.05
N ASN A 1089 -23.02 10.22 -43.92
CA ASN A 1089 -23.75 10.20 -45.19
C ASN A 1089 -23.22 9.13 -46.18
N CYS A 1090 -21.94 8.73 -46.09
CA CYS A 1090 -21.38 7.65 -46.90
C CYS A 1090 -21.72 6.27 -46.34
N VAL A 1091 -21.71 6.10 -45.01
CA VAL A 1091 -22.11 4.86 -44.32
C VAL A 1091 -23.57 4.47 -44.62
N ALA A 1092 -24.44 5.43 -44.94
CA ALA A 1092 -25.80 5.15 -45.41
C ALA A 1092 -25.86 4.25 -46.68
N TYR A 1093 -24.79 4.20 -47.48
CA TYR A 1093 -24.70 3.37 -48.70
C TYR A 1093 -23.97 2.04 -48.47
N ILE A 1094 -23.78 1.59 -47.22
CA ILE A 1094 -22.96 0.40 -46.92
C ILE A 1094 -23.53 -0.91 -47.52
N GLN A 1095 -24.82 -0.96 -47.83
CA GLN A 1095 -25.48 -2.07 -48.53
C GLN A 1095 -25.32 -2.02 -50.07
N GLU A 1096 -24.73 -0.93 -50.62
CA GLU A 1096 -24.47 -0.75 -52.06
C GLU A 1096 -22.97 -0.55 -52.33
N PRO A 1097 -22.16 -1.63 -52.39
CA PRO A 1097 -20.69 -1.53 -52.43
C PRO A 1097 -20.11 -0.67 -53.57
N ARG A 1098 -20.83 -0.58 -54.70
CA ARG A 1098 -20.43 0.28 -55.84
C ARG A 1098 -20.64 1.76 -55.53
N LEU A 1099 -21.80 2.13 -54.96
CA LEU A 1099 -22.10 3.51 -54.61
C LEU A 1099 -21.23 3.99 -53.43
N LEU A 1100 -21.05 3.13 -52.42
CA LEU A 1100 -20.13 3.36 -51.30
C LEU A 1100 -18.72 3.70 -51.81
N LYS A 1101 -18.18 2.91 -52.74
CA LYS A 1101 -16.83 3.12 -53.30
C LYS A 1101 -16.68 4.49 -53.98
N GLU A 1102 -17.68 4.95 -54.71
CA GLU A 1102 -17.65 6.29 -55.32
C GLU A 1102 -17.78 7.42 -54.28
N LYS A 1103 -18.65 7.25 -53.28
CA LYS A 1103 -18.83 8.23 -52.20
C LYS A 1103 -17.56 8.36 -51.33
N VAL A 1104 -16.89 7.25 -51.04
CA VAL A 1104 -15.60 7.23 -50.33
C VAL A 1104 -14.47 7.85 -51.18
N ARG A 1105 -14.44 7.62 -52.50
CA ARG A 1105 -13.52 8.34 -53.41
C ARG A 1105 -13.74 9.86 -53.37
N GLY A 1106 -15.01 10.30 -53.42
CA GLY A 1106 -15.37 11.72 -53.30
C GLY A 1106 -15.05 12.34 -51.93
N LEU A 1107 -15.06 11.55 -50.85
CA LEU A 1107 -14.54 11.98 -49.54
C LEU A 1107 -13.03 12.22 -49.59
N PHE A 1108 -12.28 11.28 -50.15
CA PHE A 1108 -10.81 11.36 -50.26
C PHE A 1108 -10.37 12.59 -51.07
N GLU A 1109 -10.96 12.81 -52.25
CA GLU A 1109 -10.68 13.96 -53.12
C GLU A 1109 -11.08 15.32 -52.50
N LYS A 1110 -12.01 15.34 -51.53
CA LYS A 1110 -12.54 16.55 -50.90
C LYS A 1110 -11.75 17.02 -49.67
N TYR A 1111 -11.08 16.09 -48.96
CA TYR A 1111 -10.43 16.35 -47.67
C TYR A 1111 -8.91 16.17 -47.66
N VAL A 1112 -8.29 15.69 -48.75
CA VAL A 1112 -6.82 15.56 -48.89
C VAL A 1112 -6.33 16.50 -50.00
N GLN A 1113 -5.43 17.44 -49.69
CA GLN A 1113 -4.84 18.32 -50.72
C GLN A 1113 -3.48 17.79 -51.22
N ARG A 1114 -3.13 18.15 -52.46
CA ARG A 1114 -1.89 17.67 -53.11
C ARG A 1114 -0.60 18.19 -52.47
N ALA A 1115 -0.66 19.21 -51.61
CA ALA A 1115 0.50 19.69 -50.87
C ALA A 1115 0.90 18.70 -49.76
N ASP A 1116 -0.07 18.21 -49.00
CA ASP A 1116 0.12 17.33 -47.84
C ASP A 1116 0.84 16.02 -48.22
N MET A 1117 0.63 15.53 -49.44
CA MET A 1117 1.29 14.34 -49.98
C MET A 1117 2.83 14.46 -50.06
N VAL A 1118 3.39 15.67 -50.07
CA VAL A 1118 4.85 15.88 -50.17
C VAL A 1118 5.52 15.78 -48.80
N GLU A 1119 4.96 16.40 -47.75
CA GLU A 1119 5.50 16.29 -46.39
C GLU A 1119 5.21 14.91 -45.77
N ILE A 1120 4.05 14.32 -46.05
CA ILE A 1120 3.69 12.96 -45.61
C ILE A 1120 4.63 11.91 -46.23
N ALA A 1121 5.15 12.13 -47.45
CA ALA A 1121 6.15 11.25 -48.05
C ALA A 1121 7.48 11.29 -47.28
N GLY A 1122 7.97 12.49 -46.93
CA GLY A 1122 9.20 12.67 -46.15
C GLY A 1122 9.11 12.11 -44.73
N LEU A 1123 8.04 12.46 -43.99
CA LEU A 1123 7.85 11.94 -42.63
C LEU A 1123 7.68 10.42 -42.61
N ASN A 1124 7.00 9.81 -43.59
CA ASN A 1124 6.90 8.34 -43.63
C ASN A 1124 8.24 7.68 -43.91
N THR A 1125 9.12 8.24 -44.75
CA THR A 1125 10.46 7.65 -44.95
C THR A 1125 11.31 7.65 -43.68
N ASP A 1126 11.24 8.71 -42.87
CA ASP A 1126 11.99 8.79 -41.61
C ASP A 1126 11.33 7.95 -40.51
N LEU A 1127 9.99 7.98 -40.40
CA LEU A 1127 9.27 7.15 -39.42
C LEU A 1127 9.38 5.65 -39.75
N GLN A 1128 9.36 5.25 -41.02
CA GLN A 1128 9.64 3.87 -41.43
C GLN A 1128 11.11 3.50 -41.20
N GLN A 1129 12.08 4.40 -41.41
CA GLN A 1129 13.48 4.12 -41.06
C GLN A 1129 13.65 3.92 -39.56
N GLU A 1130 13.08 4.79 -38.73
CA GLU A 1130 13.25 4.70 -37.27
C GLU A 1130 12.46 3.52 -36.67
N TYR A 1131 11.24 3.24 -37.15
CA TYR A 1131 10.50 2.04 -36.78
C TYR A 1131 11.20 0.76 -37.29
N SER A 1132 11.83 0.79 -38.47
CA SER A 1132 12.66 -0.34 -38.94
C SER A 1132 13.91 -0.50 -38.08
N ARG A 1133 14.59 0.58 -37.67
CA ARG A 1133 15.74 0.52 -36.75
C ARG A 1133 15.35 -0.03 -35.38
N GLN A 1134 14.23 0.41 -34.82
CA GLN A 1134 13.72 -0.09 -33.54
C GLN A 1134 13.28 -1.55 -33.65
N ARG A 1135 12.58 -1.92 -34.73
CA ARG A 1135 12.21 -3.30 -35.03
C ARG A 1135 13.44 -4.18 -35.21
N GLU A 1136 14.41 -3.77 -36.03
CA GLU A 1136 15.68 -4.49 -36.19
C GLU A 1136 16.47 -4.55 -34.88
N HIS A 1137 16.44 -3.52 -34.03
CA HIS A 1137 17.10 -3.54 -32.73
C HIS A 1137 16.44 -4.56 -31.80
N LEU A 1138 15.11 -4.61 -31.76
CA LEU A 1138 14.36 -5.64 -31.03
C LEU A 1138 14.57 -7.03 -31.63
N GLU A 1139 14.57 -7.19 -32.95
CA GLU A 1139 14.86 -8.46 -33.62
C GLU A 1139 16.32 -8.90 -33.41
N ARG A 1140 17.30 -7.98 -33.38
CA ARG A 1140 18.70 -8.25 -32.98
C ARG A 1140 18.80 -8.63 -31.50
N ASN A 1141 18.07 -7.98 -30.61
CA ASN A 1141 18.06 -8.28 -29.17
C ASN A 1141 17.39 -9.63 -28.90
N LEU A 1142 16.28 -9.94 -29.56
CA LEU A 1142 15.58 -11.22 -29.46
C LEU A 1142 16.38 -12.34 -30.15
N ALA A 1143 17.05 -12.06 -31.28
CA ALA A 1143 17.97 -12.99 -31.91
C ALA A 1143 19.22 -13.24 -31.07
N THR A 1144 19.79 -12.24 -30.39
CA THR A 1144 20.92 -12.43 -29.47
C THR A 1144 20.51 -13.06 -28.15
N LEU A 1145 19.29 -12.86 -27.66
CA LEU A 1145 18.71 -13.63 -26.56
C LEU A 1145 18.50 -15.10 -26.96
N LYS A 1146 17.91 -15.37 -28.13
CA LYS A 1146 17.85 -16.74 -28.68
C LYS A 1146 19.24 -17.34 -28.87
N LYS A 1147 20.23 -16.56 -29.33
CA LYS A 1147 21.63 -17.01 -29.46
C LYS A 1147 22.29 -17.22 -28.10
N LYS A 1148 21.91 -16.49 -27.04
CA LYS A 1148 22.33 -16.77 -25.66
C LYS A 1148 21.72 -18.06 -25.15
N VAL A 1149 20.39 -18.23 -25.22
CA VAL A 1149 19.72 -19.47 -24.78
C VAL A 1149 20.22 -20.70 -25.54
N VAL A 1150 20.40 -20.61 -26.86
CA VAL A 1150 21.02 -21.71 -27.64
C VAL A 1150 22.46 -21.93 -27.21
N LYS A 1151 23.26 -20.89 -27.00
CA LYS A 1151 24.67 -21.01 -26.57
C LYS A 1151 24.81 -21.48 -25.11
N GLU A 1152 23.86 -21.19 -24.24
CA GLU A 1152 23.77 -21.69 -22.86
C GLU A 1152 23.33 -23.16 -22.86
N GLY A 1153 22.43 -23.55 -23.78
CA GLY A 1153 22.12 -24.95 -24.06
C GLY A 1153 23.31 -25.72 -24.68
N GLU A 1154 24.07 -25.10 -25.58
CA GLU A 1154 25.32 -25.65 -26.14
C GLU A 1154 26.43 -25.72 -25.08
N LEU A 1155 26.53 -24.73 -24.18
CA LEU A 1155 27.45 -24.76 -23.05
C LEU A 1155 27.07 -25.86 -22.07
N HIS A 1156 25.80 -25.98 -21.65
CA HIS A 1156 25.35 -27.10 -20.83
C HIS A 1156 25.57 -28.45 -21.52
N ARG A 1157 25.38 -28.55 -22.84
CA ARG A 1157 25.64 -29.78 -23.60
C ARG A 1157 27.14 -30.08 -23.71
N ALA A 1158 27.99 -29.06 -23.86
CA ALA A 1158 29.44 -29.18 -23.89
C ALA A 1158 30.03 -29.48 -22.50
N ASP A 1159 29.44 -28.93 -21.43
CA ASP A 1159 29.75 -29.24 -20.04
C ASP A 1159 29.33 -30.68 -19.70
N TYR A 1160 28.14 -31.10 -20.11
CA TYR A 1160 27.67 -32.48 -19.95
C TYR A 1160 28.53 -33.47 -20.75
N VAL A 1161 28.92 -33.13 -21.98
CA VAL A 1161 29.86 -33.94 -22.79
C VAL A 1161 31.27 -33.92 -22.19
N ARG A 1162 31.75 -32.81 -21.63
CA ARG A 1162 33.03 -32.76 -20.91
C ARG A 1162 33.00 -33.64 -19.67
N ILE A 1163 31.97 -33.52 -18.83
CA ILE A 1163 31.77 -34.38 -17.64
C ILE A 1163 31.67 -35.85 -18.07
N MET A 1164 31.00 -36.15 -19.19
CA MET A 1164 30.96 -37.51 -19.73
C MET A 1164 32.33 -37.99 -20.24
N GLN A 1165 33.14 -37.12 -20.87
CA GLN A 1165 34.50 -37.44 -21.31
C GLN A 1165 35.49 -37.58 -20.14
N GLU A 1166 35.39 -36.74 -19.12
CA GLU A 1166 36.11 -36.83 -17.86
C GLU A 1166 35.75 -38.13 -17.14
N ASN A 1167 34.46 -38.46 -17.02
CA ASN A 1167 34.02 -39.76 -16.49
C ASN A 1167 34.52 -40.95 -17.32
N VAL A 1168 34.52 -40.86 -18.66
CA VAL A 1168 35.11 -41.91 -19.52
C VAL A 1168 36.63 -42.00 -19.36
N SER A 1169 37.32 -40.89 -19.11
CA SER A 1169 38.76 -40.86 -18.83
C SER A 1169 39.08 -41.47 -17.46
N LEU A 1170 38.31 -41.11 -16.43
CA LEU A 1170 38.39 -41.70 -15.09
C LEU A 1170 38.06 -43.20 -15.13
N ILE A 1171 37.08 -43.63 -15.93
CA ILE A 1171 36.80 -45.06 -16.16
C ILE A 1171 37.96 -45.75 -16.89
N LYS A 1172 38.67 -45.07 -17.80
CA LYS A 1172 39.91 -45.61 -18.39
C LYS A 1172 41.02 -45.72 -17.35
N GLU A 1173 41.33 -44.66 -16.60
CA GLU A 1173 42.34 -44.68 -15.53
C GLU A 1173 42.02 -45.75 -14.48
N ILE A 1174 40.77 -45.87 -14.02
CA ILE A 1174 40.33 -46.94 -13.10
C ILE A 1174 40.56 -48.33 -13.72
N ASN A 1175 40.42 -48.50 -15.03
CA ASN A 1175 40.68 -49.78 -15.71
C ASN A 1175 42.16 -49.98 -16.12
N GLU A 1176 42.97 -48.93 -16.19
CA GLU A 1176 44.43 -48.94 -16.25
C GLU A 1176 44.97 -49.40 -14.88
N LEU A 1177 44.59 -48.70 -13.80
CA LEU A 1177 44.91 -49.00 -12.41
C LEU A 1177 44.43 -50.39 -11.99
N ARG A 1178 43.27 -50.87 -12.47
CA ARG A 1178 42.84 -52.27 -12.25
C ARG A 1178 43.72 -53.29 -12.99
N ARG A 1179 44.29 -52.95 -14.15
CA ARG A 1179 45.29 -53.79 -14.86
C ARG A 1179 46.63 -53.76 -14.14
N GLU A 1180 47.10 -52.61 -13.69
CA GLU A 1180 48.32 -52.47 -12.88
C GLU A 1180 48.19 -53.17 -11.52
N LEU A 1181 47.03 -53.09 -10.87
CA LEU A 1181 46.73 -53.79 -9.61
C LEU A 1181 46.61 -55.31 -9.83
N LYS A 1182 46.13 -55.76 -11.00
CA LYS A 1182 46.19 -57.19 -11.38
C LYS A 1182 47.63 -57.64 -11.67
N PHE A 1183 48.43 -56.81 -12.34
CA PHE A 1183 49.83 -57.11 -12.68
C PHE A 1183 50.72 -57.13 -11.44
N THR A 1184 50.61 -56.15 -10.55
CA THR A 1184 51.30 -56.14 -9.25
C THR A 1184 50.82 -57.25 -8.32
N ARG A 1185 49.52 -57.63 -8.33
CA ARG A 1185 49.07 -58.86 -7.66
C ARG A 1185 49.68 -60.13 -8.24
N SER A 1186 49.90 -60.21 -9.56
CA SER A 1186 50.66 -61.32 -10.17
C SER A 1186 52.10 -61.29 -9.66
N GLN A 1187 52.79 -60.15 -9.72
CA GLN A 1187 54.17 -60.03 -9.22
C GLN A 1187 54.29 -60.37 -7.73
N VAL A 1188 53.33 -60.00 -6.89
CA VAL A 1188 53.27 -60.40 -5.48
C VAL A 1188 53.11 -61.92 -5.36
N TYR A 1189 52.19 -62.53 -6.11
CA TYR A 1189 51.99 -63.99 -6.11
C TYR A 1189 53.23 -64.75 -6.63
N ASP A 1190 53.89 -64.23 -7.67
CA ASP A 1190 55.12 -64.79 -8.25
C ASP A 1190 56.31 -64.63 -7.28
N LEU A 1191 56.38 -63.53 -6.52
CA LEU A 1191 57.34 -63.33 -5.43
C LEU A 1191 57.06 -64.24 -4.23
N GLU A 1192 55.80 -64.41 -3.82
CA GLU A 1192 55.39 -65.36 -2.77
C GLU A 1192 55.73 -66.81 -3.15
N ALA A 1193 55.51 -67.18 -4.42
CA ALA A 1193 55.92 -68.47 -4.98
C ALA A 1193 57.45 -68.64 -4.99
N ALA A 1194 58.20 -67.60 -5.38
CA ALA A 1194 59.66 -67.60 -5.36
C ALA A 1194 60.25 -67.69 -3.94
N LEU A 1195 59.59 -67.10 -2.94
CA LEU A 1195 60.03 -67.07 -1.54
C LEU A 1195 59.82 -68.39 -0.77
N LYS A 1196 59.12 -69.38 -1.36
CA LYS A 1196 58.99 -70.76 -0.83
C LYS A 1196 58.48 -70.90 0.62
N LEU A 1197 57.75 -69.92 1.14
CA LEU A 1197 57.25 -69.92 2.53
C LEU A 1197 55.97 -70.76 2.70
N THR A 1198 56.11 -72.09 2.62
CA THR A 1198 55.08 -73.03 3.10
C THR A 1198 55.53 -73.72 4.39
N LYS A 1199 54.73 -73.63 5.46
CA LYS A 1199 54.84 -74.51 6.63
C LYS A 1199 53.47 -74.98 7.09
N LYS A 1200 53.35 -76.32 7.18
CA LYS A 1200 52.15 -77.06 7.60
C LYS A 1200 51.91 -76.97 9.10
N VAL A 1201 50.66 -77.15 9.52
CA VAL A 1201 50.30 -77.93 10.71
C VAL A 1201 49.12 -78.88 10.37
N ARG A 1202 49.14 -80.10 10.90
CA ARG A 1202 48.06 -81.12 10.96
C ARG A 1202 47.96 -81.56 12.45
N PRO A 1203 46.77 -81.89 12.99
CA PRO A 1203 46.18 -83.26 12.93
C PRO A 1203 44.63 -83.21 12.71
N GLN A 1204 43.79 -84.27 12.66
CA GLN A 1204 43.84 -85.73 12.34
C GLN A 1204 42.42 -86.13 11.79
N GLU A 1205 42.00 -87.33 11.36
CA GLU A 1205 42.00 -88.73 11.88
C GLU A 1205 41.18 -88.88 13.20
N VAL A 1206 40.34 -89.90 13.42
CA VAL A 1206 40.43 -91.35 13.09
C VAL A 1206 39.04 -92.01 12.87
N SER A 1207 38.95 -92.97 11.92
CA SER A 1207 38.04 -94.15 11.72
C SER A 1207 36.54 -94.13 12.14
N GLU A 1208 35.61 -95.06 11.82
CA GLU A 1208 35.48 -96.32 11.05
C GLU A 1208 33.95 -96.51 10.76
N THR A 1209 33.34 -97.39 9.95
CA THR A 1209 33.69 -98.66 9.24
C THR A 1209 32.82 -98.78 7.96
N GLU A 1210 33.02 -99.82 7.14
CA GLU A 1210 32.15 -100.25 6.00
C GLU A 1210 31.23 -101.47 6.40
N PRO A 1211 30.37 -102.13 5.55
CA PRO A 1211 30.40 -102.21 4.07
C PRO A 1211 29.08 -102.18 3.26
N SER A 1212 29.25 -102.07 1.93
CA SER A 1212 28.30 -102.42 0.83
C SER A 1212 27.09 -101.48 0.59
N LYS A 1213 26.64 -101.22 -0.66
CA LYS A 1213 26.72 -102.02 -1.91
C LYS A 1213 26.88 -101.17 -3.20
N ASP A 1214 27.32 -101.85 -4.27
CA ASP A 1214 27.12 -101.61 -5.72
C ASP A 1214 27.74 -100.39 -6.47
N MET A 1215 28.72 -100.73 -7.35
CA MET A 1215 28.97 -100.16 -8.70
C MET A 1215 29.73 -98.80 -8.86
N PRO A 1216 30.44 -98.56 -10.00
CA PRO A 1216 31.89 -98.33 -9.87
C PRO A 1216 32.53 -97.07 -10.54
N SER A 1217 33.77 -96.81 -10.11
CA SER A 1217 34.93 -96.26 -10.86
C SER A 1217 34.85 -94.89 -11.56
N THR A 1218 35.54 -93.90 -10.94
CA THR A 1218 36.58 -93.00 -11.51
C THR A 1218 37.01 -93.23 -12.96
N ALA A 1219 37.33 -92.24 -13.82
CA ALA A 1219 37.50 -90.77 -13.70
C ALA A 1219 37.27 -90.12 -15.11
N PRO A 1220 37.38 -88.78 -15.39
CA PRO A 1220 38.48 -87.87 -14.99
C PRO A 1220 38.07 -86.42 -14.62
N THR A 1221 39.09 -85.57 -14.41
CA THR A 1221 39.01 -84.13 -14.11
C THR A 1221 38.54 -83.26 -15.28
N THR A 1222 37.78 -82.20 -14.99
CA THR A 1222 37.76 -80.98 -15.81
C THR A 1222 37.74 -79.69 -15.00
N ARG A 1223 38.42 -78.69 -15.57
CA ARG A 1223 38.52 -77.29 -15.15
C ARG A 1223 37.14 -76.64 -14.92
N LEU A 1224 37.02 -75.79 -13.90
CA LEU A 1224 35.92 -74.83 -13.79
C LEU A 1224 36.05 -73.77 -14.90
N ASN A 1225 34.92 -73.31 -15.43
CA ASN A 1225 34.89 -72.38 -16.56
C ASN A 1225 34.93 -70.91 -16.13
N GLU A 1226 35.85 -70.13 -16.69
CA GLU A 1226 35.80 -68.65 -16.61
C GLU A 1226 34.48 -68.09 -17.16
N LYS A 1227 33.80 -68.81 -18.05
CA LYS A 1227 32.46 -68.49 -18.57
C LYS A 1227 31.34 -68.57 -17.52
N GLU A 1228 31.46 -69.42 -16.51
CA GLU A 1228 30.45 -69.51 -15.44
C GLU A 1228 30.66 -68.41 -14.39
N GLU A 1229 31.91 -68.06 -14.10
CA GLU A 1229 32.23 -66.96 -13.18
C GLU A 1229 31.92 -65.60 -13.79
N THR A 1230 32.26 -65.38 -15.07
CA THR A 1230 31.79 -64.19 -15.81
C THR A 1230 30.27 -64.17 -15.98
N GLY A 1231 29.63 -65.33 -16.17
CA GLY A 1231 28.17 -65.46 -16.15
C GLY A 1231 27.56 -64.94 -14.85
N ARG A 1232 28.04 -65.42 -13.70
CA ARG A 1232 27.59 -64.95 -12.36
C ARG A 1232 27.88 -63.48 -12.10
N ILE A 1233 28.98 -62.94 -12.62
CA ILE A 1233 29.28 -61.50 -12.53
C ILE A 1233 28.29 -60.68 -13.36
N ILE A 1234 27.96 -61.12 -14.58
CA ILE A 1234 26.93 -60.49 -15.43
C ILE A 1234 25.54 -60.60 -14.79
N GLU A 1235 25.23 -61.72 -14.12
CA GLU A 1235 23.97 -61.94 -13.41
C GLU A 1235 23.83 -61.05 -12.17
N MET A 1236 24.89 -60.91 -11.36
CA MET A 1236 24.93 -59.93 -10.27
C MET A 1236 24.86 -58.48 -10.78
N GLN A 1237 25.52 -58.15 -11.90
CA GLN A 1237 25.42 -56.83 -12.52
C GLN A 1237 24.02 -56.54 -13.06
N ARG A 1238 23.31 -57.55 -13.60
CA ARG A 1238 21.90 -57.42 -13.99
C ARG A 1238 21.01 -57.19 -12.77
N LEU A 1239 21.22 -57.93 -11.67
CA LEU A 1239 20.48 -57.74 -10.43
C LEU A 1239 20.71 -56.35 -9.81
N GLU A 1240 21.94 -55.84 -9.81
CA GLU A 1240 22.21 -54.50 -9.26
C GLU A 1240 21.72 -53.39 -10.22
N ILE A 1241 21.75 -53.58 -11.55
CA ILE A 1241 21.12 -52.67 -12.52
C ILE A 1241 19.59 -52.68 -12.39
N GLN A 1242 18.98 -53.84 -12.12
CA GLN A 1242 17.56 -53.97 -11.80
C GLN A 1242 17.25 -53.14 -10.54
N ARG A 1243 17.96 -53.41 -9.45
CA ARG A 1243 17.82 -52.71 -8.16
C ARG A 1243 18.03 -51.20 -8.26
N LEU A 1244 18.99 -50.74 -9.06
CA LEU A 1244 19.22 -49.31 -9.30
C LEU A 1244 18.11 -48.67 -10.16
N ARG A 1245 17.50 -49.42 -11.09
CA ARG A 1245 16.28 -48.97 -11.79
C ARG A 1245 15.09 -48.91 -10.85
N ASP A 1246 14.91 -49.92 -10.01
CA ASP A 1246 13.85 -49.95 -9.00
C ASP A 1246 14.00 -48.75 -8.04
N GLN A 1247 15.22 -48.42 -7.59
CA GLN A 1247 15.49 -47.21 -6.79
C GLN A 1247 15.28 -45.89 -7.53
N ILE A 1248 15.60 -45.80 -8.83
CA ILE A 1248 15.26 -44.63 -9.65
C ILE A 1248 13.74 -44.48 -9.76
N GLN A 1249 13.02 -45.60 -9.93
CA GLN A 1249 11.56 -45.64 -10.04
C GLN A 1249 10.84 -45.41 -8.70
N GLU A 1250 11.51 -45.66 -7.56
CA GLU A 1250 11.11 -45.19 -6.23
C GLU A 1250 11.35 -43.68 -6.05
N GLN A 1251 12.46 -43.13 -6.57
CA GLN A 1251 12.73 -41.69 -6.52
C GLN A 1251 11.78 -40.88 -7.43
N GLU A 1252 11.39 -41.42 -8.58
CA GLU A 1252 10.30 -40.88 -9.41
C GLU A 1252 8.90 -41.01 -8.76
N GLN A 1253 8.77 -41.76 -7.66
CA GLN A 1253 7.53 -41.94 -6.89
C GLN A 1253 7.47 -41.15 -5.57
N VAL A 1254 8.32 -40.13 -5.39
CA VAL A 1254 8.12 -39.12 -4.33
C VAL A 1254 7.10 -38.07 -4.82
N PRO A 1255 5.87 -38.00 -4.27
CA PRO A 1255 4.79 -37.20 -4.86
C PRO A 1255 4.92 -35.71 -4.48
N GLY A 1256 5.68 -34.96 -5.29
CA GLY A 1256 6.02 -33.55 -5.04
C GLY A 1256 5.39 -32.49 -5.95
N PHE A 1257 4.85 -32.86 -7.12
CA PHE A 1257 4.09 -31.96 -8.00
C PHE A 1257 3.04 -32.73 -8.80
N HIS A 1258 1.77 -32.37 -8.65
CA HIS A 1258 0.66 -32.97 -9.41
C HIS A 1258 -0.07 -31.93 -10.26
N THR A 1259 -0.10 -32.14 -11.57
CA THR A 1259 -1.16 -31.64 -12.45
C THR A 1259 -2.15 -32.76 -12.76
N LEU A 1260 -3.32 -32.68 -12.12
CA LEU A 1260 -4.66 -33.12 -12.57
C LEU A 1260 -4.64 -33.71 -14.01
N THR A 1261 -4.89 -34.99 -14.30
CA THR A 1261 -5.98 -35.91 -13.90
C THR A 1261 -5.60 -37.36 -14.33
N ALA A 1262 -6.35 -38.46 -14.18
CA ALA A 1262 -7.77 -38.65 -13.88
C ALA A 1262 -8.07 -39.94 -13.08
N VAL A 1263 -9.30 -40.04 -12.55
CA VAL A 1263 -9.83 -41.22 -11.88
C VAL A 1263 -10.10 -42.35 -12.89
N ARG A 1264 -9.66 -43.58 -12.58
CA ARG A 1264 -10.20 -44.79 -13.23
C ARG A 1264 -11.32 -45.40 -12.39
N LEU A 1265 -12.48 -45.57 -13.02
CA LEU A 1265 -13.60 -46.39 -12.55
C LEU A 1265 -13.44 -47.86 -13.01
N PRO A 1266 -14.23 -48.82 -12.48
CA PRO A 1266 -13.85 -50.23 -12.46
C PRO A 1266 -14.17 -51.01 -13.75
N SER A 1267 -13.80 -52.30 -13.76
CA SER A 1267 -13.83 -53.19 -14.91
C SER A 1267 -15.04 -54.15 -14.97
N LEU A 1268 -15.41 -54.51 -16.21
CA LEU A 1268 -16.10 -55.73 -16.65
C LEU A 1268 -17.53 -56.04 -16.15
N SER A 1269 -18.49 -55.99 -17.09
CA SER A 1269 -19.31 -57.18 -17.46
C SER A 1269 -20.02 -56.97 -18.81
N ASN A 1270 -20.38 -58.07 -19.48
CA ASN A 1270 -20.99 -58.08 -20.82
C ASN A 1270 -22.52 -57.92 -20.77
N SER A 1271 -23.10 -57.31 -21.81
CA SER A 1271 -24.26 -57.89 -22.52
C SER A 1271 -24.46 -57.23 -23.89
N GLU A 1272 -25.11 -57.93 -24.80
CA GLU A 1272 -25.43 -57.50 -26.17
C GLU A 1272 -26.79 -56.76 -26.27
N ALA A 1273 -27.15 -56.39 -27.50
CA ALA A 1273 -28.52 -56.21 -28.03
C ALA A 1273 -29.20 -54.81 -27.99
N ASP A 1274 -29.52 -54.36 -29.22
CA ASP A 1274 -30.81 -53.89 -29.72
C ASP A 1274 -31.36 -52.44 -29.54
N PHE A 1275 -31.39 -51.77 -30.70
CA PHE A 1275 -32.53 -51.11 -31.37
C PHE A 1275 -33.32 -49.94 -30.70
N GLU A 1276 -33.45 -48.85 -31.50
CA GLU A 1276 -34.64 -47.97 -31.60
C GLU A 1276 -34.98 -47.00 -30.41
N VAL A 1277 -35.67 -45.86 -30.56
CA VAL A 1277 -36.09 -45.06 -31.75
C VAL A 1277 -36.32 -43.58 -31.37
N LYS A 1278 -36.03 -42.66 -32.32
CA LYS A 1278 -36.52 -41.26 -32.54
C LYS A 1278 -37.01 -40.37 -31.38
N THR A 1279 -36.65 -39.09 -31.52
CA THR A 1279 -37.43 -37.85 -31.16
C THR A 1279 -37.66 -37.52 -29.68
N ASN A 1280 -37.65 -36.26 -29.25
CA ASN A 1280 -37.47 -34.98 -30.00
C ASN A 1280 -36.25 -34.22 -29.48
#